data_AF-A0A0K0JLB7-F1
#
_entry.id   AF-A0A0K0JLB7-F1
#
_cell.length_a   1.000
_cell.length_b   1.000
_cell.length_c   1.000
_cell.angle_alpha   90.00
_cell.angle_beta   90.00
_cell.angle_gamma   90.00
#
_symmetry.space_group_name_H-M   'P 1'
#
loop_
_entity.id
_entity.type
_entity.pdbx_description
1 polymer ?
#
loop_
_entity_poly.entity_id
_entity_poly.type
_entity_poly.pdbx_seq_one_letter_code
_entity_poly.pdbx_strand_id
1 'polypeptide(L)'
;MSSSKAKWDSLRSRWNVFRSYSHEYHFNNELTPWMVKTLLILKFLIFVVSHLFLIIGAAISKLVVILLATNIELKSSGSSFEKKCHVGEEKARSTEVTVSVVCALWLIQNIPDVMAIIQSLYRIYKYPKERKGAALTLFMMECSRSMGMAILFFHVFPSLDPLYCLILSVYVVFMPLYLKIKELIHCSFNPIWSLKKRLKLLLHSCSYSVLFLVVFASCYMWSVSAVPFFKYIALPLGLILSSFGFWDLWINEGHCMSSYHYLYQLKYGTRKMTSMTRFLISALRILTSSAIVWIVKLRYVPFQAVKTSLIEMTDSESTTALYTLAFWIIFLNFVLRFISRLLSAMSMRVLAVLHPLLIVVPLLTMIFIGMCFITPACSIRGYLSIYELRWHCLAWKVSQNSLPEICFGVLWLIIYLCWAYQHVKAPKFSADDDVFDTITTLLNGLTIEQSLVVYRVSHNKKEIDDNHWSSDGAEVDDGDLRITNDEIDKTVTLYICATMWHETRIEMMQMLKSITKISCFRLDKEHSLMLIERRRSDDIKYRLEAHIFFDDVWEDQMECGRAPNGFFQTFFHLLLELTQNESVNESAENDRVLVNTAYGGRLVVRLPAGTLLFVHLKDKQLVRHKKRWSQVMYLYYLLGHRIMDSHMSVEDRQLEADNTYILAIDGDSKFEPSAVMKLLRLMNAKNEIGCACGRIHPIGEGIMIWYQKFEYAISHWFQKAAEHVFGCVLCAPGCFSLFRASALMDDNVMHKYTKTASEARHFVQYDQGEDRWLSTLLLKQGYRIEYAAVADAETYAPEGFHEFFNQRRRWTPSSIANTVDLLADYKRVCQSNNSISRMYILYQSMVIGFSLLSPSIVFTMLVYAQVSTFEAESDKMLLYNSLPVLTFIGLCFIADSNSQIIFAKLISVIYGFVMLAVAIATTNQIILETALSPTPIFVLCMIGIFVLAAILHPQEFHNIFYGLIFFLMIPCTYIFMSLYALINLNIINWGTREAASVAIGNNASHTEFRRLLQRFGLHKVIDFVRSTSSWRSAITTTTATTTATTTATTAATDVQEIQKKIDNMKTELQELKDVVLSSSPSTPFKRLVLRENMNRFLWMDTEYLQVCSRGRLNAAEDEFWNGMIEQYLKPLEFTEEEMRRDVASLVSLRNRIASSVLIVNGLLVLAVFLIQKHKEILSFQYKPYEGFEWSKLSKKTGKFELTDEPLKVEPIGLFIIAFLLIILVVQTCGMFAHRITTLVGAFHEVSSMEDFDFSNKNFENENRIKENAQQMFDATLYYNAHGADGYIRLHHDTRAACNVLNKLQQSKVMHRSAVSRVSRL
;
A
#
# COMPACT_ATOMS: atom_id res chain seq x y z
N MET A 1 -18.49 -59.36 37.23
CA MET A 1 -18.69 -60.04 35.92
C MET A 1 -19.10 -59.10 34.78
N SER A 2 -19.39 -57.82 35.04
CA SER A 2 -19.53 -56.78 33.99
C SER A 2 -18.24 -56.49 33.20
N SER A 3 -17.09 -57.11 33.50
CA SER A 3 -15.82 -56.86 32.79
C SER A 3 -15.30 -58.02 31.93
N SER A 4 -15.73 -59.28 32.12
CA SER A 4 -15.13 -60.41 31.39
C SER A 4 -15.90 -60.84 30.14
N LYS A 5 -17.20 -60.51 30.04
CA LYS A 5 -17.99 -60.75 28.81
C LYS A 5 -17.80 -59.64 27.76
N ALA A 6 -17.43 -58.43 28.18
CA ALA A 6 -16.90 -57.37 27.31
C ALA A 6 -15.61 -57.80 26.58
N LYS A 7 -14.95 -58.85 27.08
CA LYS A 7 -13.76 -59.48 26.49
C LYS A 7 -14.07 -60.39 25.30
N TRP A 8 -15.34 -60.76 25.07
CA TRP A 8 -15.78 -61.70 24.04
C TRP A 8 -16.49 -61.08 22.83
N ASP A 9 -16.83 -59.78 22.85
CA ASP A 9 -17.15 -59.04 21.62
C ASP A 9 -15.89 -58.39 20.99
N SER A 10 -14.72 -58.89 21.40
CA SER A 10 -13.44 -58.80 20.67
C SER A 10 -13.47 -59.50 19.29
N LEU A 11 -14.65 -59.88 18.80
CA LEU A 11 -14.88 -60.44 17.47
C LEU A 11 -15.69 -59.44 16.62
N ARG A 12 -14.93 -58.70 15.80
CA ARG A 12 -15.30 -57.84 14.64
C ARG A 12 -15.29 -56.34 14.94
N SER A 13 -14.21 -55.72 15.41
CA SER A 13 -12.85 -55.77 14.84
C SER A 13 -12.75 -55.62 13.31
N ARG A 14 -13.76 -55.06 12.63
CA ARG A 14 -13.66 -54.79 11.19
C ARG A 14 -13.23 -53.40 10.77
N TRP A 15 -12.96 -52.47 11.68
CA TRP A 15 -12.42 -51.18 11.28
C TRP A 15 -11.35 -50.64 12.24
N ASN A 16 -10.46 -51.51 12.74
CA ASN A 16 -9.20 -51.03 13.33
C ASN A 16 -8.37 -50.32 12.24
N VAL A 17 -8.55 -49.00 12.27
CA VAL A 17 -7.60 -47.91 12.16
C VAL A 17 -6.15 -48.28 11.76
N PHE A 18 -5.63 -47.49 10.82
CA PHE A 18 -4.23 -47.32 10.46
C PHE A 18 -3.58 -48.44 9.61
N ARG A 19 -3.84 -48.40 8.30
CA ARG A 19 -2.76 -48.57 7.32
C ARG A 19 -2.48 -47.24 6.65
N SER A 20 -1.19 -46.92 6.61
CA SER A 20 -0.62 -45.75 5.95
C SER A 20 -1.07 -45.68 4.49
N TYR A 21 -1.86 -44.66 4.17
CA TYR A 21 -1.85 -44.08 2.84
C TYR A 21 -1.21 -42.71 2.99
N SER A 22 0.03 -42.58 2.53
CA SER A 22 0.43 -41.31 1.94
C SER A 22 -0.51 -41.10 0.76
N HIS A 23 -1.17 -39.96 0.63
CA HIS A 23 -1.33 -39.27 -0.66
C HIS A 23 -2.14 -37.99 -0.46
N GLU A 24 -1.43 -36.91 -0.80
CA GLU A 24 -1.92 -35.70 -1.48
C GLU A 24 -3.01 -34.86 -0.80
N TYR A 25 -2.51 -33.80 -0.16
CA TYR A 25 -3.26 -32.63 0.26
C TYR A 25 -3.63 -31.75 -0.95
N HIS A 26 -4.90 -31.40 -1.07
CA HIS A 26 -5.34 -30.29 -1.91
C HIS A 26 -4.90 -28.97 -1.28
N PHE A 27 -3.87 -28.36 -1.87
CA PHE A 27 -3.53 -26.97 -1.63
C PHE A 27 -4.63 -26.06 -2.19
N ASN A 28 -4.89 -24.95 -1.49
CA ASN A 28 -5.73 -23.86 -1.96
C ASN A 28 -5.39 -23.45 -3.41
N ASN A 29 -6.37 -23.60 -4.30
CA ASN A 29 -6.28 -23.46 -5.76
C ASN A 29 -5.96 -22.05 -6.31
N GLU A 30 -5.44 -21.10 -5.53
CA GLU A 30 -5.10 -19.76 -6.06
C GLU A 30 -3.62 -19.56 -6.36
N LEU A 31 -2.73 -20.11 -5.54
CA LEU A 31 -1.30 -20.11 -5.84
C LEU A 31 -1.00 -21.33 -6.68
N THR A 32 -0.83 -21.14 -7.99
CA THR A 32 -0.37 -22.24 -8.85
C THR A 32 0.94 -22.81 -8.28
N PRO A 33 1.21 -24.13 -8.40
CA PRO A 33 2.43 -24.74 -7.87
C PRO A 33 3.72 -24.04 -8.34
N TRP A 34 3.70 -23.50 -9.56
CA TRP A 34 4.79 -22.70 -10.10
C TRP A 34 4.98 -21.37 -9.36
N MET A 35 3.92 -20.69 -8.92
CA MET A 35 4.01 -19.47 -8.11
C MET A 35 4.65 -19.73 -6.74
N VAL A 36 4.27 -20.81 -6.05
CA VAL A 36 4.90 -21.20 -4.78
C VAL A 36 6.37 -21.50 -4.98
N LYS A 37 6.72 -22.31 -6.00
CA LYS A 37 8.11 -22.61 -6.34
C LYS A 37 8.90 -21.34 -6.68
N THR A 38 8.27 -20.41 -7.40
CA THR A 38 8.89 -19.11 -7.73
C THR A 38 9.09 -18.24 -6.49
N LEU A 39 8.13 -18.22 -5.57
CA LEU A 39 8.26 -17.52 -4.28
C LEU A 39 9.39 -18.12 -3.43
N LEU A 40 9.52 -19.44 -3.39
CA LEU A 40 10.62 -20.13 -2.69
C LEU A 40 11.98 -19.82 -3.34
N ILE A 41 12.07 -19.86 -4.66
CA ILE A 41 13.29 -19.47 -5.40
C ILE A 41 13.62 -18.00 -5.15
N LEU A 42 12.62 -17.11 -5.18
CA LEU A 42 12.78 -15.69 -4.91
C LEU A 42 13.22 -15.44 -3.47
N LYS A 43 12.64 -16.15 -2.48
CA LYS A 43 13.05 -16.13 -1.08
C LYS A 43 14.52 -16.49 -0.96
N PHE A 44 14.93 -17.60 -1.57
CA PHE A 44 16.32 -18.04 -1.58
C PHE A 44 17.27 -17.05 -2.29
N LEU A 45 16.84 -16.46 -3.41
CA LEU A 45 17.65 -15.50 -4.15
C LEU A 45 17.80 -14.18 -3.38
N ILE A 46 16.73 -13.63 -2.82
CA ILE A 46 16.76 -12.44 -1.96
C ILE A 46 17.64 -12.71 -0.75
N PHE A 47 17.52 -13.89 -0.15
CA PHE A 47 18.39 -14.33 0.93
C PHE A 47 19.85 -14.25 0.50
N VAL A 48 20.28 -15.02 -0.51
CA VAL A 48 21.68 -15.07 -0.94
C VAL A 48 22.22 -13.69 -1.35
N VAL A 49 21.47 -12.93 -2.14
CA VAL A 49 21.89 -11.60 -2.63
C VAL A 49 22.04 -10.61 -1.47
N SER A 50 21.07 -10.56 -0.56
CA SER A 50 21.13 -9.65 0.59
C SER A 50 22.28 -10.00 1.52
N HIS A 51 22.58 -11.29 1.69
CA HIS A 51 23.70 -11.75 2.50
C HIS A 51 25.05 -11.38 1.88
N LEU A 52 25.22 -11.65 0.59
CA LEU A 52 26.42 -11.24 -0.15
C LEU A 52 26.61 -9.73 -0.07
N PHE A 53 25.54 -8.96 -0.23
CA PHE A 53 25.59 -7.51 -0.12
C PHE A 53 25.97 -7.05 1.30
N LEU A 54 25.42 -7.68 2.34
CA LEU A 54 25.78 -7.38 3.73
C LEU A 54 27.27 -7.64 4.01
N ILE A 55 27.80 -8.76 3.54
CA ILE A 55 29.23 -9.12 3.73
C ILE A 55 30.12 -8.17 2.93
N ILE A 56 29.86 -8.00 1.63
CA ILE A 56 30.68 -7.17 0.74
C ILE A 56 30.63 -5.70 1.17
N GLY A 57 29.44 -5.17 1.43
CA GLY A 57 29.29 -3.77 1.84
C GLY A 57 29.91 -3.49 3.20
N ALA A 58 29.77 -4.38 4.19
CA ALA A 58 30.43 -4.23 5.48
C ALA A 58 31.96 -4.32 5.34
N ALA A 59 32.47 -5.21 4.47
CA ALA A 59 33.89 -5.30 4.18
C ALA A 59 34.45 -4.03 3.51
N ILE A 60 33.74 -3.47 2.53
CA ILE A 60 34.12 -2.21 1.88
C ILE A 60 34.13 -1.06 2.89
N SER A 61 33.07 -0.92 3.69
CA SER A 61 32.98 0.12 4.72
C SER A 61 34.15 0.03 5.70
N LYS A 62 34.42 -1.17 6.23
CA LYS A 62 35.52 -1.40 7.17
C LYS A 62 36.89 -1.15 6.53
N LEU A 63 37.10 -1.58 5.29
CA LEU A 63 38.34 -1.37 4.54
C LEU A 63 38.62 0.13 4.36
N VAL A 64 37.62 0.91 3.89
CA VAL A 64 37.77 2.36 3.69
C VAL A 64 38.02 3.08 5.01
N VAL A 65 37.32 2.72 6.08
CA VAL A 65 37.54 3.32 7.41
C VAL A 65 38.96 3.04 7.91
N ILE A 66 39.48 1.82 7.76
CA ILE A 66 40.86 1.48 8.16
C ILE A 66 41.87 2.21 7.28
N LEU A 67 41.63 2.31 5.97
CA LEU A 67 42.50 3.04 5.05
C LEU A 67 42.57 4.52 5.40
N LEU A 68 41.43 5.16 5.68
CA LEU A 68 41.40 6.55 6.12
C LEU A 68 42.14 6.73 7.45
N ALA A 69 41.91 5.83 8.43
CA ALA A 69 42.50 5.95 9.77
C ALA A 69 44.03 5.81 9.74
N THR A 70 44.54 4.86 8.95
CA THR A 70 45.99 4.64 8.79
C THR A 70 46.66 5.75 7.98
N ASN A 71 45.91 6.47 7.16
CA ASN A 71 46.43 7.57 6.34
C ASN A 71 46.42 8.94 7.04
N ILE A 72 46.06 9.04 8.33
CA ILE A 72 46.12 10.32 9.07
C ILE A 72 47.58 10.77 9.30
N GLU A 73 48.52 9.84 9.55
CA GLU A 73 49.97 10.12 9.65
C GLU A 73 50.67 9.42 8.47
N LEU A 74 51.38 10.17 7.61
CA LEU A 74 52.21 9.56 6.57
C LEU A 74 53.49 8.98 7.22
N LYS A 75 53.70 7.67 7.13
CA LYS A 75 54.97 7.02 7.48
C LYS A 75 55.99 7.21 6.35
N SER A 76 57.29 7.18 6.67
CA SER A 76 58.36 7.28 5.67
C SER A 76 58.34 6.10 4.70
N SER A 77 58.68 6.37 3.43
CA SER A 77 58.76 5.39 2.33
C SER A 77 59.81 4.32 2.63
N GLY A 78 59.41 3.05 2.62
CA GLY A 78 60.31 1.94 2.96
C GLY A 78 59.66 0.56 3.06
N SER A 79 58.39 0.42 2.66
CA SER A 79 57.65 -0.84 2.78
C SER A 79 58.09 -1.86 1.72
N SER A 80 57.91 -3.16 2.03
CA SER A 80 58.13 -4.27 1.09
C SER A 80 57.31 -4.10 -0.21
N PHE A 81 56.09 -3.56 -0.08
CA PHE A 81 55.19 -3.27 -1.19
C PHE A 81 55.71 -2.16 -2.11
N GLU A 82 56.18 -1.04 -1.55
CA GLU A 82 56.76 0.07 -2.33
C GLU A 82 58.00 -0.35 -3.12
N LYS A 83 58.84 -1.22 -2.53
CA LYS A 83 59.99 -1.81 -3.24
C LYS A 83 59.55 -2.68 -4.42
N LYS A 84 58.51 -3.50 -4.25
CA LYS A 84 57.96 -4.37 -5.32
C LYS A 84 57.25 -3.59 -6.43
N CYS A 85 56.65 -2.45 -6.13
CA CYS A 85 55.93 -1.62 -7.10
C CYS A 85 56.75 -0.44 -7.69
N HIS A 86 58.09 -0.44 -7.54
CA HIS A 86 59.00 0.59 -8.07
C HIS A 86 58.54 2.04 -7.79
N VAL A 87 58.34 2.37 -6.51
CA VAL A 87 57.88 3.70 -6.07
C VAL A 87 59.05 4.69 -6.04
N GLY A 88 58.99 5.76 -6.83
CA GLY A 88 59.92 6.90 -6.74
C GLY A 88 59.63 7.81 -5.54
N GLU A 89 60.51 8.80 -5.27
CA GLU A 89 60.32 9.79 -4.20
C GLU A 89 58.97 10.53 -4.35
N GLU A 90 58.02 10.24 -3.47
CA GLU A 90 56.69 10.85 -3.49
C GLU A 90 56.64 12.15 -2.66
N LYS A 91 55.96 13.16 -3.20
CA LYS A 91 55.75 14.48 -2.60
C LYS A 91 55.11 14.39 -1.20
N ALA A 92 55.49 15.33 -0.33
CA ALA A 92 54.81 15.54 0.94
C ALA A 92 53.34 15.92 0.70
N ARG A 93 52.42 15.24 1.39
CA ARG A 93 50.98 15.53 1.33
C ARG A 93 50.70 16.91 1.90
N SER A 94 49.73 17.63 1.32
CA SER A 94 49.25 18.88 1.88
C SER A 94 48.62 18.69 3.27
N THR A 95 48.73 19.72 4.11
CA THR A 95 48.07 19.76 5.41
C THR A 95 46.55 19.71 5.26
N GLU A 96 46.00 20.29 4.19
CA GLU A 96 44.58 20.31 3.87
C GLU A 96 44.00 18.92 3.65
N VAL A 97 44.64 18.06 2.85
CA VAL A 97 44.14 16.69 2.61
C VAL A 97 44.19 15.85 3.89
N THR A 98 45.20 16.06 4.74
CA THR A 98 45.28 15.40 6.06
C THR A 98 44.11 15.79 6.95
N VAL A 99 43.73 17.07 6.94
CA VAL A 99 42.54 17.56 7.63
C VAL A 99 41.27 16.94 7.03
N SER A 100 41.16 16.87 5.70
CA SER A 100 39.99 16.27 5.04
C SER A 100 39.81 14.80 5.36
N VAL A 101 40.88 14.00 5.50
CA VAL A 101 40.82 12.60 5.97
C VAL A 101 40.27 12.51 7.40
N VAL A 102 40.76 13.37 8.30
CA VAL A 102 40.27 13.43 9.69
C VAL A 102 38.79 13.83 9.72
N CYS A 103 38.40 14.83 8.93
CA CYS A 103 37.02 15.27 8.81
C CYS A 103 36.13 14.17 8.20
N ALA A 104 36.58 13.46 7.17
CA ALA A 104 35.85 12.36 6.54
C ALA A 104 35.54 11.24 7.55
N LEU A 105 36.51 10.80 8.34
CA LEU A 105 36.29 9.81 9.41
C LEU A 105 35.35 10.33 10.51
N TRP A 106 35.51 11.59 10.89
CA TRP A 106 34.64 12.23 11.88
C TRP A 106 33.20 12.32 11.37
N LEU A 107 33.00 12.62 10.09
CA LEU A 107 31.69 12.64 9.43
C LEU A 107 31.07 11.23 9.39
N ILE A 108 31.84 10.20 9.01
CA ILE A 108 31.39 8.81 9.00
C ILE A 108 30.87 8.40 10.39
N GLN A 109 31.56 8.80 11.46
CA GLN A 109 31.16 8.47 12.83
C GLN A 109 29.94 9.25 13.31
N ASN A 110 29.87 10.56 13.04
CA ASN A 110 28.93 11.47 13.71
C ASN A 110 27.66 11.79 12.90
N ILE A 111 27.66 11.65 11.55
CA ILE A 111 26.44 11.89 10.76
C ILE A 111 25.26 11.01 11.21
N PRO A 112 25.44 9.72 11.54
CA PRO A 112 24.36 8.92 12.13
C PRO A 112 23.76 9.53 13.41
N ASP A 113 24.57 10.14 14.25
CA ASP A 113 24.15 10.79 15.49
C ASP A 113 23.46 12.14 15.20
N VAL A 114 23.91 12.90 14.19
CA VAL A 114 23.23 14.11 13.70
C VAL A 114 21.84 13.77 13.19
N MET A 115 21.71 12.70 12.39
CA MET A 115 20.40 12.22 11.92
C MET A 115 19.51 11.81 13.09
N ALA A 116 20.06 11.15 14.11
CA ALA A 116 19.31 10.80 15.32
C ALA A 116 18.84 12.05 16.10
N ILE A 117 19.65 13.12 16.17
CA ILE A 117 19.27 14.40 16.76
C ILE A 117 18.10 15.04 16.01
N ILE A 118 18.20 15.14 14.68
CA ILE A 118 17.14 15.74 13.84
C ILE A 118 15.82 14.99 14.04
N GLN A 119 15.87 13.65 14.02
CA GLN A 119 14.70 12.80 14.26
C GLN A 119 14.12 13.00 15.67
N SER A 120 14.98 13.07 16.68
CA SER A 120 14.55 13.28 18.07
C SER A 120 13.95 14.67 18.27
N LEU A 121 14.52 15.73 17.70
CA LEU A 121 14.00 17.10 17.79
C LEU A 121 12.62 17.20 17.14
N TYR A 122 12.46 16.63 15.94
CA TYR A 122 11.17 16.58 15.25
C TYR A 122 10.09 15.89 16.12
N ARG A 123 10.46 14.81 16.84
CA ARG A 123 9.52 14.13 17.75
C ARG A 123 9.28 14.88 19.05
N ILE A 124 10.28 15.47 19.68
CA ILE A 124 10.11 16.30 20.88
C ILE A 124 9.13 17.44 20.59
N TYR A 125 9.22 18.01 19.39
CA TYR A 125 8.26 19.00 18.90
C TYR A 125 6.85 18.43 18.72
N LYS A 126 6.71 17.23 18.12
CA LYS A 126 5.41 16.62 17.83
C LYS A 126 4.71 16.00 19.06
N TYR A 127 5.46 15.46 20.02
CA TYR A 127 4.95 14.71 21.18
C TYR A 127 5.58 15.19 22.50
N PRO A 128 5.11 16.33 23.06
CA PRO A 128 5.72 16.93 24.25
C PRO A 128 5.52 16.11 25.55
N LYS A 129 4.57 15.17 25.58
CA LYS A 129 4.22 14.39 26.79
C LYS A 129 5.24 13.30 27.17
N GLU A 130 6.21 12.96 26.30
CA GLU A 130 7.15 11.84 26.52
C GLU A 130 8.42 12.18 27.34
N ARG A 131 8.42 13.26 28.13
CA ARG A 131 9.62 13.75 28.89
C ARG A 131 10.05 12.88 30.10
N LYS A 132 9.87 11.56 30.08
CA LYS A 132 10.34 10.70 31.18
C LYS A 132 11.87 10.58 31.18
N GLY A 133 12.42 10.57 32.40
CA GLY A 133 13.83 10.78 32.71
C GLY A 133 14.83 9.81 32.07
N ALA A 134 16.06 10.31 31.97
CA ALA A 134 17.21 9.64 31.40
C ALA A 134 17.99 8.82 32.41
N ALA A 135 18.54 7.69 31.99
CA ALA A 135 19.46 6.91 32.83
C ALA A 135 20.91 7.39 32.64
N LEU A 136 21.48 7.93 33.71
CA LEU A 136 22.88 8.32 33.80
C LEU A 136 23.84 7.18 33.36
N THR A 137 23.48 5.92 33.66
CA THR A 137 24.27 4.73 33.32
C THR A 137 24.46 4.57 31.80
N LEU A 138 23.40 4.77 31.02
CA LEU A 138 23.46 4.68 29.55
C LEU A 138 24.33 5.81 28.96
N PHE A 139 24.20 7.03 29.50
CA PHE A 139 25.02 8.16 29.09
C PHE A 139 26.52 7.87 29.29
N MET A 140 26.90 7.38 30.46
CA MET A 140 28.29 7.07 30.80
C MET A 140 28.90 6.02 29.85
N MET A 141 28.14 4.98 29.50
CA MET A 141 28.62 3.91 28.61
C MET A 141 28.81 4.39 27.17
N GLU A 142 27.84 5.13 26.65
CA GLU A 142 27.91 5.64 25.27
C GLU A 142 29.00 6.70 25.09
N CYS A 143 29.23 7.52 26.11
CA CYS A 143 30.35 8.47 26.14
C CYS A 143 31.69 7.75 26.19
N SER A 144 31.81 6.74 27.05
CA SER A 144 33.03 5.93 27.17
C SER A 144 33.37 5.26 25.83
N ARG A 145 32.36 4.74 25.12
CA ARG A 145 32.55 4.17 23.78
C ARG A 145 32.99 5.20 22.76
N SER A 146 32.31 6.35 22.68
CA SER A 146 32.67 7.43 21.76
C SER A 146 34.11 7.89 21.97
N MET A 147 34.50 8.04 23.25
CA MET A 147 35.84 8.36 23.71
C MET A 147 36.87 7.30 23.26
N GLY A 148 36.61 6.02 23.56
CA GLY A 148 37.52 4.93 23.21
C GLY A 148 37.73 4.78 21.70
N MET A 149 36.64 4.90 20.92
CA MET A 149 36.70 4.88 19.45
C MET A 149 37.50 6.05 18.90
N ALA A 150 37.29 7.26 19.41
CA ALA A 150 38.04 8.43 18.97
C ALA A 150 39.55 8.29 19.28
N ILE A 151 39.91 7.76 20.45
CA ILE A 151 41.31 7.47 20.81
C ILE A 151 41.91 6.44 19.85
N LEU A 152 41.22 5.33 19.58
CA LEU A 152 41.73 4.28 18.71
C LEU A 152 41.93 4.75 17.27
N PHE A 153 40.91 5.33 16.64
CA PHE A 153 40.96 5.65 15.20
C PHE A 153 41.79 6.89 14.87
N PHE A 154 41.80 7.91 15.74
CA PHE A 154 42.48 9.18 15.44
C PHE A 154 43.86 9.33 16.08
N HIS A 155 44.16 8.60 17.16
CA HIS A 155 45.47 8.67 17.84
C HIS A 155 46.33 7.43 17.61
N VAL A 156 45.76 6.24 17.79
CA VAL A 156 46.52 4.99 17.83
C VAL A 156 46.72 4.41 16.43
N PHE A 157 45.63 4.21 15.68
CA PHE A 157 45.63 3.61 14.34
C PHE A 157 46.52 4.29 13.30
N PRO A 158 46.69 5.62 13.28
CA PRO A 158 47.61 6.28 12.34
C PRO A 158 49.07 5.81 12.48
N SER A 159 49.44 5.37 13.69
CA SER A 159 50.79 4.90 14.02
C SER A 159 51.00 3.43 13.66
N LEU A 160 49.92 2.67 13.48
CA LEU A 160 49.92 1.23 13.30
C LEU A 160 49.73 0.88 11.83
N ASP A 161 50.00 -0.36 11.47
CA ASP A 161 49.75 -0.83 10.11
C ASP A 161 48.30 -1.28 9.96
N PRO A 162 47.73 -1.24 8.74
CA PRO A 162 46.34 -1.64 8.49
C PRO A 162 45.98 -3.02 9.04
N LEU A 163 46.89 -3.99 8.95
CA LEU A 163 46.68 -5.34 9.49
C LEU A 163 46.52 -5.31 11.01
N TYR A 164 47.39 -4.59 11.73
CA TYR A 164 47.26 -4.44 13.19
C TYR A 164 46.01 -3.66 13.56
N CYS A 165 45.67 -2.59 12.84
CA CYS A 165 44.42 -1.86 13.04
C CYS A 165 43.20 -2.76 12.88
N LEU A 166 43.23 -3.68 11.90
CA LEU A 166 42.15 -4.58 11.62
C LEU A 166 41.95 -5.60 12.74
N ILE A 167 43.03 -6.22 13.22
CA ILE A 167 42.97 -7.10 14.38
C ILE A 167 42.60 -6.30 15.64
N LEU A 168 43.12 -5.08 15.82
CA LEU A 168 42.78 -4.19 16.95
C LEU A 168 41.35 -3.67 16.96
N SER A 169 40.69 -3.67 15.80
CA SER A 169 39.28 -3.32 15.70
C SER A 169 38.35 -4.33 16.39
N VAL A 170 38.92 -5.42 16.90
CA VAL A 170 38.29 -6.54 17.60
C VAL A 170 38.34 -6.36 19.13
N TYR A 171 38.24 -5.11 19.61
CA TYR A 171 38.31 -4.75 21.04
C TYR A 171 37.11 -5.24 21.88
N VAL A 172 36.06 -5.78 21.26
CA VAL A 172 34.79 -6.10 21.92
C VAL A 172 34.92 -7.21 22.97
N VAL A 173 35.96 -8.06 22.87
CA VAL A 173 36.16 -9.25 23.72
C VAL A 173 36.45 -8.91 25.20
N PHE A 174 36.98 -7.73 25.53
CA PHE A 174 37.45 -7.40 26.89
C PHE A 174 36.36 -7.45 27.97
N MET A 175 35.25 -6.72 27.82
CA MET A 175 34.19 -6.66 28.83
C MET A 175 33.43 -7.99 29.01
N PRO A 176 33.02 -8.71 27.95
CA PRO A 176 32.39 -10.02 28.10
C PRO A 176 33.29 -11.02 28.82
N LEU A 177 34.60 -11.02 28.52
CA LEU A 177 35.56 -11.90 29.19
C LEU A 177 35.68 -11.56 30.67
N TYR A 178 35.80 -10.27 31.01
CA TYR A 178 35.82 -9.79 32.40
C TYR A 178 34.54 -10.15 33.16
N LEU A 179 33.36 -9.96 32.56
CA LEU A 179 32.08 -10.26 33.18
C LEU A 179 31.87 -11.77 33.34
N LYS A 180 32.34 -12.60 32.39
CA LYS A 180 32.30 -14.06 32.53
C LYS A 180 33.20 -14.54 33.66
N ILE A 181 34.39 -13.96 33.80
CA ILE A 181 35.28 -14.21 34.95
C ILE A 181 34.56 -13.83 36.25
N LYS A 182 33.97 -12.62 36.31
CA LYS A 182 33.25 -12.14 37.50
C LYS A 182 32.06 -13.04 37.87
N GLU A 183 31.28 -13.48 36.89
CA GLU A 183 30.15 -14.40 37.07
C GLU A 183 30.63 -15.75 37.62
N LEU A 184 31.66 -16.35 37.00
CA LEU A 184 32.23 -17.62 37.46
C LEU A 184 32.80 -17.52 38.88
N ILE A 185 33.46 -16.40 39.22
CA ILE A 185 33.93 -16.13 40.59
C ILE A 185 32.75 -16.02 41.54
N HIS A 186 31.75 -15.19 41.24
CA HIS A 186 30.57 -15.02 42.10
C HIS A 186 29.83 -16.34 42.33
N CYS A 187 29.61 -17.12 41.28
CA CYS A 187 29.01 -18.45 41.35
C CYS A 187 29.87 -19.45 42.15
N SER A 188 31.20 -19.34 42.11
CA SER A 188 32.09 -20.19 42.91
C SER A 188 31.96 -19.93 44.42
N PHE A 189 31.55 -18.73 44.82
CA PHE A 189 31.30 -18.36 46.22
C PHE A 189 29.86 -18.59 46.68
N ASN A 190 28.97 -19.06 45.81
CA ASN A 190 27.57 -19.30 46.19
C ASN A 190 27.47 -20.53 47.14
N PRO A 191 26.90 -20.37 48.35
CA PRO A 191 26.83 -21.44 49.34
C PRO A 191 26.01 -22.67 48.88
N ILE A 192 25.13 -22.51 47.88
CA ILE A 192 24.22 -23.56 47.40
C ILE A 192 24.98 -24.73 46.73
N TRP A 193 26.18 -24.49 46.20
CA TRP A 193 26.86 -25.46 45.33
C TRP A 193 27.85 -26.34 46.10
N SER A 194 28.00 -27.62 45.69
CA SER A 194 28.95 -28.55 46.31
C SER A 194 30.41 -28.13 46.10
N LEU A 195 31.31 -28.50 47.01
CA LEU A 195 32.75 -28.15 46.96
C LEU A 195 33.38 -28.50 45.60
N LYS A 196 33.02 -29.67 45.03
CA LYS A 196 33.50 -30.13 43.71
C LYS A 196 33.06 -29.19 42.59
N LYS A 197 31.80 -28.72 42.60
CA LYS A 197 31.31 -27.73 41.63
C LYS A 197 32.04 -26.40 41.80
N ARG A 198 32.17 -25.91 43.04
CA ARG A 198 32.89 -24.66 43.34
C ARG A 198 34.33 -24.69 42.82
N LEU A 199 35.07 -25.77 43.08
CA LEU A 199 36.44 -25.94 42.58
C LEU A 199 36.50 -26.00 41.04
N LYS A 200 35.55 -26.68 40.40
CA LYS A 200 35.46 -26.73 38.94
C LYS A 200 35.23 -25.34 38.33
N LEU A 201 34.36 -24.54 38.93
CA LEU A 201 34.09 -23.17 38.47
C LEU A 201 35.26 -22.23 38.72
N LEU A 202 35.95 -22.40 39.85
CA LEU A 202 37.16 -21.66 40.16
C LEU A 202 38.25 -21.98 39.13
N LEU A 203 38.44 -23.26 38.78
CA LEU A 203 39.40 -23.69 37.74
C LEU A 203 39.03 -23.13 36.37
N HIS A 204 37.74 -23.15 36.02
CA HIS A 204 37.24 -22.55 34.79
C HIS A 204 37.51 -21.04 34.78
N SER A 205 37.25 -20.34 35.88
CA SER A 205 37.56 -18.92 36.05
C SER A 205 39.06 -18.62 35.91
N CYS A 206 39.94 -19.46 36.46
CA CYS A 206 41.38 -19.34 36.27
C CYS A 206 41.77 -19.44 34.79
N SER A 207 41.19 -20.38 34.03
CA SER A 207 41.47 -20.51 32.60
C SER A 207 41.07 -19.27 31.81
N TYR A 208 39.91 -18.68 32.11
CA TYR A 208 39.49 -17.40 31.51
C TYR A 208 40.35 -16.22 31.97
N SER A 209 40.81 -16.23 33.22
CA SER A 209 41.72 -15.20 33.74
C SER A 209 43.08 -15.25 33.04
N VAL A 210 43.61 -16.45 32.78
CA VAL A 210 44.81 -16.63 31.95
C VAL A 210 44.55 -16.13 30.53
N LEU A 211 43.41 -16.47 29.93
CA LEU A 211 43.05 -15.98 28.60
C LEU A 211 42.96 -14.45 28.55
N PHE A 212 42.35 -13.83 29.56
CA PHE A 212 42.26 -12.37 29.70
C PHE A 212 43.64 -11.74 29.85
N LEU A 213 44.51 -12.33 30.66
CA LEU A 213 45.89 -11.87 30.81
C LEU A 213 46.69 -12.02 29.51
N VAL A 214 46.49 -13.09 28.74
CA VAL A 214 47.14 -13.29 27.44
C VAL A 214 46.68 -12.24 26.44
N VAL A 215 45.37 -11.97 26.36
CA VAL A 215 44.82 -10.92 25.49
C VAL A 215 45.31 -9.53 25.92
N PHE A 216 45.32 -9.24 27.22
CA PHE A 216 45.84 -7.99 27.75
C PHE A 216 47.35 -7.82 27.52
N ALA A 217 48.14 -8.89 27.72
CA ALA A 217 49.57 -8.91 27.47
C ALA A 217 49.89 -8.74 25.98
N SER A 218 49.09 -9.32 25.08
CA SER A 218 49.26 -9.13 23.63
C SER A 218 49.13 -7.65 23.22
N CYS A 219 48.25 -6.89 23.88
CA CYS A 219 48.11 -5.45 23.67
C CYS A 219 49.34 -4.67 24.16
N TYR A 220 49.94 -5.10 25.27
CA TYR A 220 51.16 -4.50 25.79
C TYR A 220 52.36 -4.80 24.89
N MET A 221 52.55 -6.05 24.46
CA MET A 221 53.68 -6.47 23.61
C MET A 221 53.72 -5.74 22.26
N TRP A 222 52.57 -5.47 21.64
CA TRP A 222 52.53 -4.70 20.39
C TRP A 222 52.85 -3.21 20.57
N SER A 223 52.60 -2.65 21.76
CA SER A 223 52.99 -1.26 22.04
C SER A 223 54.51 -1.10 22.16
N VAL A 224 55.21 -2.11 22.71
CA VAL A 224 56.66 -2.10 22.92
C VAL A 224 57.44 -2.08 21.61
N SER A 225 56.92 -2.71 20.55
CA SER A 225 57.63 -2.88 19.27
C SER A 225 57.44 -1.71 18.30
N ALA A 226 56.30 -1.01 18.35
CA ALA A 226 55.89 -0.14 17.23
C ALA A 226 55.57 1.33 17.58
N VAL A 227 55.39 1.69 18.86
CA VAL A 227 54.73 2.96 19.21
C VAL A 227 55.54 3.81 20.21
N PRO A 228 55.63 5.15 20.05
CA PRO A 228 56.32 6.03 21.01
C PRO A 228 55.64 6.11 22.40
N PHE A 229 56.44 6.42 23.44
CA PHE A 229 56.07 6.40 24.88
C PHE A 229 54.68 6.97 25.22
N PHE A 230 54.30 8.11 24.66
CA PHE A 230 53.02 8.76 24.96
C PHE A 230 51.78 7.98 24.49
N LYS A 231 51.93 7.10 23.49
CA LYS A 231 50.83 6.30 22.93
C LYS A 231 50.64 4.95 23.65
N TYR A 232 51.53 4.58 24.59
CA TYR A 232 51.46 3.30 25.34
C TYR A 232 50.22 3.19 26.23
N ILE A 233 49.82 4.29 26.89
CA ILE A 233 48.63 4.30 27.75
C ILE A 233 47.35 4.41 26.91
N ALA A 234 47.43 5.08 25.76
CA ALA A 234 46.27 5.34 24.93
C ALA A 234 45.67 4.09 24.28
N LEU A 235 46.50 3.10 23.90
CA LEU A 235 46.02 1.84 23.33
C LEU A 235 45.14 1.04 24.30
N PRO A 236 45.62 0.59 25.48
CA PRO A 236 44.78 -0.17 26.41
C PRO A 236 43.58 0.65 26.90
N LEU A 237 43.75 1.95 27.13
CA LEU A 237 42.65 2.84 27.49
C LEU A 237 41.57 2.89 26.40
N GLY A 238 41.97 3.03 25.13
CA GLY A 238 41.05 3.03 23.99
C GLY A 238 40.32 1.70 23.82
N LEU A 239 41.00 0.56 23.98
CA LEU A 239 40.41 -0.78 23.90
C LEU A 239 39.39 -1.05 25.02
N ILE A 240 39.71 -0.67 26.27
CA ILE A 240 38.80 -0.85 27.41
C ILE A 240 37.58 0.08 27.27
N LEU A 241 37.81 1.35 26.95
CA LEU A 241 36.74 2.34 26.82
C LEU A 241 35.77 2.02 25.68
N SER A 242 36.29 1.56 24.54
CA SER A 242 35.47 1.12 23.41
C SER A 242 34.61 -0.09 23.77
N SER A 243 35.11 -1.03 24.58
CA SER A 243 34.37 -2.22 25.02
C SER A 243 33.15 -1.91 25.92
N PHE A 244 33.13 -0.78 26.64
CA PHE A 244 32.00 -0.41 27.52
C PHE A 244 30.68 -0.15 26.79
N GLY A 245 30.69 0.51 25.63
CA GLY A 245 29.42 0.84 24.95
C GLY A 245 28.80 -0.32 24.18
N PHE A 246 29.32 -1.53 24.34
CA PHE A 246 28.70 -2.76 23.86
C PHE A 246 27.85 -3.41 24.96
N TRP A 247 27.13 -2.59 25.73
CA TRP A 247 26.32 -3.03 26.87
C TRP A 247 25.18 -3.97 26.48
N ASP A 248 24.66 -3.85 25.26
CA ASP A 248 23.70 -4.80 24.69
C ASP A 248 24.21 -6.26 24.78
N LEU A 249 25.53 -6.46 24.67
CA LEU A 249 26.16 -7.78 24.56
C LEU A 249 26.36 -8.48 25.91
N TRP A 250 26.55 -7.73 27.00
CA TRP A 250 26.92 -8.30 28.29
C TRP A 250 25.89 -8.10 29.41
N ILE A 251 24.78 -7.42 29.11
CA ILE A 251 23.64 -7.34 30.03
C ILE A 251 22.80 -8.60 29.93
N ASN A 252 22.84 -9.42 30.97
CA ASN A 252 22.01 -10.61 31.14
C ASN A 252 20.92 -10.38 32.20
N GLU A 253 20.06 -11.38 32.39
CA GLU A 253 18.95 -11.37 33.37
C GLU A 253 19.38 -11.02 34.80
N GLY A 254 20.60 -11.38 35.21
CA GLY A 254 21.16 -11.04 36.53
C GLY A 254 21.26 -9.54 36.82
N HIS A 255 21.18 -8.69 35.79
CA HIS A 255 21.21 -7.23 35.95
C HIS A 255 19.85 -6.60 36.22
N CYS A 256 18.77 -7.40 36.23
CA CYS A 256 17.41 -6.92 36.49
C CYS A 256 17.30 -6.12 37.80
N MET A 257 18.04 -6.47 38.86
CA MET A 257 17.98 -5.76 40.16
C MET A 257 19.22 -4.90 40.44
N SER A 258 20.00 -4.55 39.41
CA SER A 258 21.27 -3.80 39.56
C SER A 258 21.15 -2.33 39.12
N SER A 259 22.24 -1.55 39.26
CA SER A 259 22.35 -0.20 38.68
C SER A 259 22.20 -0.17 37.14
N TYR A 260 22.24 -1.34 36.49
CA TYR A 260 22.02 -1.54 35.06
C TYR A 260 20.57 -1.91 34.70
N HIS A 261 19.63 -1.85 35.64
CA HIS A 261 18.22 -2.18 35.41
C HIS A 261 17.62 -1.47 34.18
N TYR A 262 17.95 -0.19 33.97
CA TYR A 262 17.45 0.56 32.81
C TYR A 262 17.93 -0.02 31.47
N LEU A 263 19.17 -0.49 31.41
CA LEU A 263 19.75 -1.08 30.20
C LEU A 263 19.20 -2.48 29.95
N TYR A 264 18.96 -3.26 31.02
CA TYR A 264 18.19 -4.49 30.95
C TYR A 264 16.80 -4.23 30.36
N GLN A 265 16.10 -3.18 30.83
CA GLN A 265 14.78 -2.85 30.32
C GLN A 265 14.79 -2.49 28.82
N LEU A 266 15.83 -1.80 28.36
CA LEU A 266 16.04 -1.46 26.96
C LEU A 266 16.33 -2.68 26.08
N LYS A 267 17.26 -3.55 26.50
CA LYS A 267 17.65 -4.75 25.76
C LYS A 267 16.47 -5.70 25.53
N TYR A 268 15.70 -5.95 26.59
CA TYR A 268 14.54 -6.85 26.57
C TYR A 268 13.23 -6.15 26.16
N GLY A 269 13.30 -4.95 25.57
CA GLY A 269 12.12 -4.26 25.01
C GLY A 269 11.06 -3.79 26.02
N THR A 270 11.18 -4.12 27.32
CA THR A 270 10.24 -3.70 28.37
C THR A 270 10.14 -2.18 28.53
N ARG A 271 11.13 -1.42 28.05
CA ARG A 271 11.11 0.05 28.02
C ARG A 271 11.76 0.59 26.75
N LYS A 272 11.09 1.54 26.08
CA LYS A 272 11.65 2.25 24.93
C LYS A 272 12.60 3.38 25.35
N MET A 273 13.62 3.64 24.53
CA MET A 273 14.42 4.85 24.66
C MET A 273 13.56 6.06 24.31
N THR A 274 13.49 7.05 25.22
CA THR A 274 12.73 8.27 24.96
C THR A 274 13.42 9.12 23.89
N SER A 275 12.65 9.92 23.15
CA SER A 275 13.21 10.83 22.15
C SER A 275 14.23 11.80 22.77
N MET A 276 13.99 12.20 24.03
CA MET A 276 14.89 13.06 24.80
C MET A 276 16.20 12.37 25.20
N THR A 277 16.17 11.11 25.67
CA THR A 277 17.41 10.39 25.99
C THR A 277 18.25 10.17 24.74
N ARG A 278 17.61 9.82 23.62
CA ARG A 278 18.28 9.65 22.33
C ARG A 278 18.93 10.96 21.84
N PHE A 279 18.23 12.08 21.98
CA PHE A 279 18.77 13.41 21.68
C PHE A 279 20.03 13.70 22.51
N LEU A 280 19.94 13.56 23.84
CA LEU A 280 21.05 13.84 24.75
C LEU A 280 22.26 12.93 24.50
N ILE A 281 22.05 11.62 24.29
CA ILE A 281 23.13 10.66 23.97
C ILE A 281 23.83 11.05 22.69
N SER A 282 23.07 11.32 21.63
CA SER A 282 23.62 11.63 20.31
C SER A 282 24.42 12.94 20.37
N ALA A 283 23.89 13.96 21.05
CA ALA A 283 24.60 15.23 21.25
C ALA A 283 25.90 15.04 22.05
N LEU A 284 25.85 14.28 23.13
CA LEU A 284 27.02 14.05 23.99
C LEU A 284 28.08 13.17 23.32
N ARG A 285 27.67 12.22 22.47
CA ARG A 285 28.60 11.43 21.64
C ARG A 285 29.34 12.29 20.63
N ILE A 286 28.65 13.23 19.97
CA ILE A 286 29.27 14.19 19.07
C ILE A 286 30.24 15.11 19.83
N LEU A 287 29.84 15.59 21.02
CA LEU A 287 30.70 16.43 21.85
C LEU A 287 31.97 15.70 22.29
N THR A 288 31.83 14.46 22.79
CA THR A 288 32.96 13.64 23.25
C THR A 288 33.89 13.24 22.10
N SER A 289 33.34 12.83 20.95
CA SER A 289 34.16 12.48 19.77
C SER A 289 34.91 13.70 19.25
N SER A 290 34.24 14.85 19.13
CA SER A 290 34.83 16.10 18.63
C SER A 290 35.88 16.65 19.57
N ALA A 291 35.65 16.60 20.90
CA ALA A 291 36.63 17.01 21.89
C ALA A 291 37.94 16.21 21.79
N ILE A 292 37.85 14.88 21.61
CA ILE A 292 39.04 14.04 21.45
C ILE A 292 39.74 14.27 20.12
N VAL A 293 39.01 14.33 19.00
CA VAL A 293 39.62 14.63 17.70
C VAL A 293 40.33 15.98 17.72
N TRP A 294 39.74 16.97 18.41
CA TRP A 294 40.35 18.27 18.58
C TRP A 294 41.64 18.21 19.41
N ILE A 295 41.61 17.57 20.58
CA ILE A 295 42.78 17.42 21.47
C ILE A 295 43.92 16.66 20.79
N VAL A 296 43.60 15.58 20.07
CA VAL A 296 44.58 14.64 19.53
C VAL A 296 45.23 15.15 18.24
N LYS A 297 44.45 15.75 17.32
CA LYS A 297 44.91 16.09 15.97
C LYS A 297 44.73 17.56 15.62
N LEU A 298 43.51 18.08 15.71
CA LEU A 298 43.21 19.41 15.15
C LEU A 298 43.86 20.54 15.95
N ARG A 299 44.24 20.33 17.22
CA ARG A 299 44.98 21.30 18.04
C ARG A 299 46.32 21.72 17.42
N TYR A 300 46.96 20.84 16.66
CA TYR A 300 48.28 21.09 16.04
C TYR A 300 48.18 21.62 14.61
N VAL A 301 46.97 21.77 14.07
CA VAL A 301 46.71 22.25 12.71
C VAL A 301 46.24 23.70 12.79
N PRO A 302 46.68 24.60 11.89
CA PRO A 302 46.15 25.96 11.84
C PRO A 302 44.64 25.94 11.64
N PHE A 303 43.90 26.67 12.48
CA PHE A 303 42.43 26.74 12.43
C PHE A 303 41.91 27.13 11.04
N GLN A 304 42.66 27.95 10.30
CA GLN A 304 42.32 28.34 8.93
C GLN A 304 42.21 27.12 7.99
N ALA A 305 43.14 26.17 8.06
CA ALA A 305 43.08 24.96 7.22
C ALA A 305 41.85 24.08 7.53
N VAL A 306 41.46 24.02 8.82
CA VAL A 306 40.24 23.31 9.25
C VAL A 306 38.98 24.00 8.72
N LYS A 307 38.93 25.33 8.83
CA LYS A 307 37.81 26.13 8.34
C LYS A 307 37.65 26.00 6.82
N THR A 308 38.74 26.16 6.07
CA THR A 308 38.75 26.10 4.61
C THR A 308 38.35 24.70 4.12
N SER A 309 38.88 23.62 4.72
CA SER A 309 38.51 22.26 4.34
C SER A 309 37.02 21.93 4.62
N LEU A 310 36.44 22.43 5.72
CA LEU A 310 35.08 22.05 6.12
C LEU A 310 33.98 22.96 5.53
N ILE A 311 34.23 24.28 5.46
CA ILE A 311 33.23 25.29 5.08
C ILE A 311 33.38 25.69 3.62
N GLU A 312 34.60 25.93 3.16
CA GLU A 312 34.86 26.41 1.79
C GLU A 312 34.98 25.26 0.78
N MET A 313 35.00 23.99 1.23
CA MET A 313 35.21 22.79 0.41
C MET A 313 36.22 23.07 -0.71
N THR A 314 37.48 23.19 -0.32
CA THR A 314 38.63 23.54 -1.17
C THR A 314 38.53 23.02 -2.61
N ASP A 315 38.88 23.84 -3.61
CA ASP A 315 38.91 23.48 -5.06
C ASP A 315 39.85 22.30 -5.41
N SER A 316 40.52 21.70 -4.42
CA SER A 316 41.34 20.51 -4.66
C SER A 316 40.46 19.29 -4.92
N GLU A 317 40.62 18.72 -6.13
CA GLU A 317 39.93 17.50 -6.57
C GLU A 317 40.03 16.36 -5.52
N SER A 318 41.18 16.22 -4.85
CA SER A 318 41.39 15.17 -3.84
C SER A 318 40.51 15.35 -2.59
N THR A 319 40.27 16.58 -2.12
CA THR A 319 39.44 16.83 -0.92
C THR A 319 37.97 16.58 -1.22
N THR A 320 37.47 17.04 -2.36
CA THR A 320 36.10 16.73 -2.83
C THR A 320 35.90 15.22 -3.03
N ALA A 321 36.89 14.51 -3.57
CA ALA A 321 36.88 13.06 -3.69
C ALA A 321 36.78 12.35 -2.32
N LEU A 322 37.51 12.83 -1.30
CA LEU A 322 37.43 12.27 0.05
C LEU A 322 36.05 12.47 0.72
N TYR A 323 35.46 13.66 0.56
CA TYR A 323 34.12 13.94 1.10
C TYR A 323 33.03 13.15 0.36
N THR A 324 33.14 13.02 -0.97
CA THR A 324 32.22 12.18 -1.75
C THR A 324 32.35 10.71 -1.36
N LEU A 325 33.57 10.20 -1.16
CA LEU A 325 33.80 8.86 -0.63
C LEU A 325 33.16 8.67 0.75
N ALA A 326 33.34 9.62 1.68
CA ALA A 326 32.73 9.57 3.00
C ALA A 326 31.19 9.54 2.92
N PHE A 327 30.60 10.35 2.04
CA PHE A 327 29.15 10.35 1.79
C PHE A 327 28.66 8.99 1.26
N TRP A 328 29.37 8.39 0.30
CA TRP A 328 29.03 7.06 -0.21
C TRP A 328 29.12 5.97 0.86
N ILE A 329 30.11 6.02 1.75
CA ILE A 329 30.21 5.08 2.88
C ILE A 329 29.08 5.27 3.90
N ILE A 330 28.72 6.51 4.21
CA ILE A 330 27.59 6.80 5.10
C ILE A 330 26.29 6.27 4.50
N PHE A 331 26.08 6.48 3.20
CA PHE A 331 24.93 5.95 2.49
C PHE A 331 24.93 4.41 2.50
N LEU A 332 26.07 3.78 2.20
CA LEU A 332 26.23 2.33 2.27
C LEU A 332 25.89 1.79 3.67
N ASN A 333 26.39 2.42 4.73
CA ASN A 333 26.09 2.02 6.12
C ASN A 333 24.58 2.09 6.43
N PHE A 334 23.89 3.12 5.94
CA PHE A 334 22.44 3.23 6.07
C PHE A 334 21.71 2.10 5.34
N VAL A 335 22.12 1.79 4.09
CA VAL A 335 21.55 0.70 3.28
C VAL A 335 21.79 -0.67 3.93
N LEU A 336 23.00 -0.94 4.43
CA LEU A 336 23.32 -2.19 5.12
C LEU A 336 22.42 -2.39 6.34
N ARG A 337 22.23 -1.34 7.14
CA ARG A 337 21.33 -1.39 8.31
C ARG A 337 19.87 -1.60 7.91
N PHE A 338 19.44 -1.00 6.79
CA PHE A 338 18.11 -1.23 6.24
C PHE A 338 17.91 -2.68 5.80
N ILE A 339 18.90 -3.28 5.11
CA ILE A 339 18.84 -4.68 4.64
C ILE A 339 18.82 -5.68 5.81
N SER A 340 19.65 -5.47 6.84
CA SER A 340 19.64 -6.33 8.03
C SER A 340 18.25 -6.34 8.69
N ARG A 341 17.60 -5.17 8.78
CA ARG A 341 16.22 -5.06 9.29
C ARG A 341 15.20 -5.70 8.37
N LEU A 342 15.34 -5.51 7.06
CA LEU A 342 14.46 -6.11 6.06
C LEU A 342 14.47 -7.64 6.15
N LEU A 343 15.65 -8.25 6.28
CA LEU A 343 15.81 -9.69 6.45
C LEU A 343 15.13 -10.21 7.72
N SER A 344 15.28 -9.49 8.85
CA SER A 344 14.57 -9.82 10.10
C SER A 344 13.05 -9.69 9.95
N ALA A 345 12.56 -8.61 9.32
CA ALA A 345 11.13 -8.44 9.04
C ALA A 345 10.55 -9.54 8.13
N MET A 346 11.37 -10.09 7.23
CA MET A 346 11.01 -11.22 6.38
C MET A 346 11.22 -12.59 7.05
N SER A 347 11.56 -12.64 8.35
CA SER A 347 11.91 -13.86 9.10
C SER A 347 13.07 -14.68 8.51
N MET A 348 13.85 -14.08 7.62
CA MET A 348 14.96 -14.72 6.92
C MET A 348 16.26 -14.54 7.72
N ARG A 349 16.74 -15.64 8.32
CA ARG A 349 17.85 -15.60 9.30
C ARG A 349 19.22 -15.67 8.64
N VAL A 350 20.10 -14.73 8.98
CA VAL A 350 21.52 -14.87 8.67
C VAL A 350 22.09 -16.06 9.43
N LEU A 351 22.56 -17.09 8.71
CA LEU A 351 23.31 -18.17 9.32
C LEU A 351 24.42 -17.55 10.15
N ALA A 352 24.55 -17.95 11.43
CA ALA A 352 25.55 -17.34 12.32
C ALA A 352 26.99 -17.42 11.75
N VAL A 353 27.27 -18.49 10.98
CA VAL A 353 28.53 -18.71 10.25
C VAL A 353 28.75 -17.71 9.11
N LEU A 354 27.68 -17.20 8.50
CA LEU A 354 27.70 -16.27 7.37
C LEU A 354 27.54 -14.79 7.78
N HIS A 355 27.57 -14.49 9.08
CA HIS A 355 27.30 -13.14 9.54
C HIS A 355 28.51 -12.19 9.31
N PRO A 356 28.30 -10.91 8.91
CA PRO A 356 29.38 -9.95 8.69
C PRO A 356 30.35 -9.81 9.86
N LEU A 357 29.85 -9.87 11.10
CA LEU A 357 30.67 -9.85 12.32
C LEU A 357 31.76 -10.94 12.32
N LEU A 358 31.44 -12.15 11.82
CA LEU A 358 32.36 -13.28 11.79
C LEU A 358 33.29 -13.24 10.58
N ILE A 359 32.77 -12.89 9.39
CA ILE A 359 33.49 -13.02 8.12
C ILE A 359 34.37 -11.80 7.80
N VAL A 360 33.90 -10.57 8.06
CA VAL A 360 34.53 -9.35 7.53
C VAL A 360 35.99 -9.22 7.99
N VAL A 361 36.24 -9.44 9.28
CA VAL A 361 37.59 -9.29 9.85
C VAL A 361 38.55 -10.33 9.25
N PRO A 362 38.31 -11.66 9.33
CA PRO A 362 39.17 -12.64 8.66
C PRO A 362 39.33 -12.42 7.16
N LEU A 363 38.25 -12.09 6.44
CA LEU A 363 38.26 -11.86 5.01
C LEU A 363 39.21 -10.72 4.64
N LEU A 364 39.11 -9.59 5.35
CA LEU A 364 39.99 -8.46 5.12
C LEU A 364 41.44 -8.77 5.55
N THR A 365 41.66 -9.50 6.65
CA THR A 365 43.01 -9.97 7.03
C THR A 365 43.64 -10.77 5.89
N MET A 366 42.90 -11.70 5.29
CA MET A 366 43.37 -12.52 4.17
C MET A 366 43.62 -11.68 2.90
N ILE A 367 42.75 -10.71 2.61
CA ILE A 367 42.95 -9.77 1.50
C ILE A 367 44.22 -8.96 1.74
N PHE A 368 44.41 -8.35 2.91
CA PHE A 368 45.62 -7.59 3.21
C PHE A 368 46.89 -8.45 3.11
N ILE A 369 46.88 -9.68 3.63
CA ILE A 369 48.01 -10.62 3.52
C ILE A 369 48.27 -10.98 2.04
N GLY A 370 47.22 -11.34 1.30
CA GLY A 370 47.34 -11.69 -0.12
C GLY A 370 47.92 -10.55 -0.96
N MET A 371 47.41 -9.34 -0.74
CA MET A 371 47.77 -8.14 -1.49
C MET A 371 49.14 -7.58 -1.12
N CYS A 372 49.60 -7.77 0.12
CA CYS A 372 50.94 -7.35 0.53
C CYS A 372 52.03 -8.39 0.17
N PHE A 373 51.74 -9.69 0.31
CA PHE A 373 52.78 -10.74 0.25
C PHE A 373 52.74 -11.60 -1.02
N ILE A 374 51.54 -12.02 -1.45
CA ILE A 374 51.36 -13.04 -2.50
C ILE A 374 51.30 -12.40 -3.89
N THR A 375 50.40 -11.43 -4.09
CA THR A 375 50.22 -10.70 -5.36
C THR A 375 50.15 -9.20 -5.09
N PRO A 376 51.26 -8.45 -5.20
CA PRO A 376 51.23 -7.01 -5.02
C PRO A 376 50.41 -6.35 -6.14
N ALA A 377 49.17 -5.94 -5.85
CA ALA A 377 48.34 -5.25 -6.82
C ALA A 377 48.72 -3.78 -6.92
N CYS A 378 49.76 -3.47 -7.68
CA CYS A 378 50.19 -2.10 -7.90
C CYS A 378 49.08 -1.22 -8.53
N SER A 379 48.08 -1.81 -9.20
CA SER A 379 46.90 -1.10 -9.73
C SER A 379 46.09 -0.36 -8.66
N ILE A 380 46.05 -0.86 -7.42
CA ILE A 380 45.33 -0.21 -6.30
C ILE A 380 45.95 1.15 -5.96
N ARG A 381 47.26 1.33 -6.18
CA ARG A 381 47.94 2.62 -6.02
C ARG A 381 47.33 3.67 -6.95
N GLY A 382 47.03 3.32 -8.20
CA GLY A 382 46.37 4.22 -9.15
C GLY A 382 45.04 4.74 -8.60
N TYR A 383 44.20 3.85 -8.08
CA TYR A 383 42.92 4.23 -7.49
C TYR A 383 43.06 5.08 -6.22
N LEU A 384 43.99 4.75 -5.33
CA LEU A 384 44.22 5.50 -4.10
C LEU A 384 44.89 6.86 -4.35
N SER A 385 45.68 6.98 -5.41
CA SER A 385 46.38 8.23 -5.76
C SER A 385 45.41 9.38 -6.07
N ILE A 386 44.22 9.08 -6.60
CA ILE A 386 43.13 10.05 -6.82
C ILE A 386 42.73 10.74 -5.50
N TYR A 387 42.78 10.00 -4.40
CA TYR A 387 42.46 10.48 -3.05
C TYR A 387 43.72 10.89 -2.26
N GLU A 388 44.90 10.90 -2.89
CA GLU A 388 46.21 11.01 -2.25
C GLU A 388 46.46 10.00 -1.11
N LEU A 389 45.72 8.88 -1.06
CA LEU A 389 45.84 7.84 -0.04
C LEU A 389 47.01 6.89 -0.36
N ARG A 390 47.66 6.36 0.68
CA ARG A 390 48.76 5.39 0.56
C ARG A 390 48.36 4.04 1.14
N TRP A 391 48.75 2.98 0.44
CA TRP A 391 48.60 1.61 0.91
C TRP A 391 49.86 1.19 1.70
N HIS A 392 49.76 1.14 3.03
CA HIS A 392 50.88 0.78 3.89
C HIS A 392 50.93 -0.73 4.17
N CYS A 393 52.03 -1.39 3.81
CA CYS A 393 52.35 -2.79 4.17
C CYS A 393 53.70 -2.83 4.93
N LEU A 394 53.78 -2.33 6.17
CA LEU A 394 55.05 -2.23 6.91
C LEU A 394 55.36 -3.43 7.82
N ALA A 395 54.37 -4.22 8.22
CA ALA A 395 54.44 -5.08 9.41
C ALA A 395 55.45 -6.24 9.36
N TRP A 396 55.48 -7.05 8.29
CA TRP A 396 56.48 -8.12 8.21
C TRP A 396 57.77 -7.63 7.57
N LYS A 397 58.48 -6.77 8.31
CA LYS A 397 59.94 -6.86 8.26
C LYS A 397 60.26 -8.26 8.77
N VAL A 398 60.57 -9.19 7.86
CA VAL A 398 60.97 -10.57 8.16
C VAL A 398 62.27 -10.49 8.97
N SER A 399 62.14 -10.22 10.27
CA SER A 399 63.17 -10.43 11.26
C SER A 399 62.81 -11.71 12.01
N GLN A 400 63.82 -12.49 12.41
CA GLN A 400 63.64 -13.79 13.06
C GLN A 400 62.74 -13.78 14.32
N ASN A 401 62.39 -12.61 14.86
CA ASN A 401 61.53 -12.47 16.05
C ASN A 401 60.03 -12.27 15.77
N SER A 402 59.54 -12.46 14.52
CA SER A 402 58.13 -12.24 14.18
C SER A 402 57.17 -13.37 14.58
N LEU A 403 57.67 -14.56 14.95
CA LEU A 403 56.82 -15.73 15.22
C LEU A 403 55.85 -15.54 16.42
N PRO A 404 56.28 -15.03 17.60
CA PRO A 404 55.38 -14.82 18.72
C PRO A 404 54.26 -13.82 18.39
N GLU A 405 54.59 -12.76 17.66
CA GLU A 405 53.63 -11.72 17.26
C GLU A 405 52.50 -12.29 16.38
N ILE A 406 52.84 -13.16 15.43
CA ILE A 406 51.88 -13.86 14.57
C ILE A 406 51.00 -14.78 15.42
N CYS A 407 51.59 -15.57 16.32
CA CYS A 407 50.84 -16.45 17.22
C CYS A 407 49.85 -15.67 18.08
N PHE A 408 50.23 -14.51 18.63
CA PHE A 408 49.33 -13.66 19.41
C PHE A 408 48.20 -13.07 18.55
N GLY A 409 48.49 -12.61 17.33
CA GLY A 409 47.47 -12.09 16.41
C GLY A 409 46.45 -13.15 16.00
N VAL A 410 46.92 -14.36 15.67
CA VAL A 410 46.05 -15.50 15.31
C VAL A 410 45.22 -15.95 16.52
N LEU A 411 45.83 -16.06 17.70
CA LEU A 411 45.12 -16.41 18.93
C LEU A 411 44.01 -15.40 19.23
N TRP A 412 44.29 -14.10 19.08
CA TRP A 412 43.28 -13.08 19.31
C TRP A 412 42.10 -13.18 18.32
N LEU A 413 42.40 -13.43 17.04
CA LEU A 413 41.37 -13.65 16.02
C LEU A 413 40.53 -14.89 16.34
N ILE A 414 41.13 -16.00 16.79
CA ILE A 414 40.39 -17.22 17.18
C ILE A 414 39.44 -16.95 18.35
N ILE A 415 39.93 -16.27 19.41
CA ILE A 415 39.10 -15.92 20.57
C ILE A 415 37.90 -15.08 20.13
N TYR A 416 38.13 -14.11 19.25
CA TYR A 416 37.05 -13.31 18.69
C TYR A 416 36.05 -14.12 17.88
N LEU A 417 36.51 -15.01 17.00
CA LEU A 417 35.62 -15.84 16.18
C LEU A 417 34.74 -16.74 17.04
N CYS A 418 35.31 -17.37 18.08
CA CYS A 418 34.56 -18.16 19.04
C CYS A 418 33.48 -17.33 19.76
N TRP A 419 33.84 -16.12 20.20
CA TRP A 419 32.90 -15.22 20.86
C TRP A 419 31.83 -14.68 19.90
N ALA A 420 32.21 -14.24 18.70
CA ALA A 420 31.31 -13.71 17.69
C ALA A 420 30.30 -14.77 17.22
N TYR A 421 30.75 -16.03 17.07
CA TYR A 421 29.86 -17.15 16.77
C TYR A 421 28.83 -17.38 17.88
N GLN A 422 29.27 -17.44 19.13
CA GLN A 422 28.36 -17.60 20.28
C GLN A 422 27.35 -16.46 20.37
N HIS A 423 27.78 -15.24 20.04
CA HIS A 423 26.94 -14.05 20.13
C HIS A 423 25.91 -13.95 18.99
N VAL A 424 26.30 -14.28 17.76
CA VAL A 424 25.38 -14.24 16.60
C VAL A 424 24.44 -15.46 16.61
N LYS A 425 24.82 -16.56 17.27
CA LYS A 425 23.94 -17.72 17.44
C LYS A 425 22.70 -17.30 18.24
N ALA A 426 21.59 -17.11 17.55
CA ALA A 426 20.31 -16.82 18.18
C ALA A 426 19.86 -18.01 19.06
N PRO A 427 19.35 -17.76 20.28
CA PRO A 427 18.74 -18.79 21.10
C PRO A 427 17.51 -19.39 20.40
N LYS A 428 17.28 -20.68 20.61
CA LYS A 428 16.07 -21.38 20.17
C LYS A 428 15.01 -21.21 21.26
N PHE A 429 13.88 -20.61 20.88
CA PHE A 429 12.69 -20.50 21.72
C PHE A 429 11.69 -21.58 21.34
N SER A 430 10.77 -21.89 22.24
CA SER A 430 9.65 -22.74 21.91
C SER A 430 8.73 -22.05 20.90
N ALA A 431 7.96 -22.80 20.12
CA ALA A 431 7.02 -22.22 19.14
C ALA A 431 5.90 -21.41 19.80
N ASP A 432 5.62 -21.66 21.08
CA ASP A 432 4.57 -21.00 21.86
C ASP A 432 5.04 -19.67 22.48
N ASP A 433 6.34 -19.36 22.37
CA ASP A 433 6.93 -18.15 22.93
C ASP A 433 6.71 -16.92 22.04
N ASP A 434 6.30 -15.83 22.67
CA ASP A 434 6.19 -14.52 22.02
C ASP A 434 7.57 -13.93 21.77
N VAL A 435 8.11 -14.29 20.62
CA VAL A 435 9.43 -13.88 20.16
C VAL A 435 9.35 -12.56 19.40
N PHE A 436 10.25 -11.64 19.74
CA PHE A 436 10.47 -10.41 19.00
C PHE A 436 11.96 -10.24 18.65
N ASP A 437 12.22 -9.68 17.47
CA ASP A 437 13.56 -9.39 16.98
C ASP A 437 13.90 -7.90 17.23
N THR A 438 15.11 -7.61 17.71
CA THR A 438 15.59 -6.25 18.02
C THR A 438 16.96 -5.98 17.42
N ILE A 439 17.33 -4.71 17.24
CA ILE A 439 18.66 -4.31 16.75
C ILE A 439 19.27 -3.27 17.70
N THR A 440 20.59 -3.15 17.69
CA THR A 440 21.32 -2.13 18.46
C THR A 440 20.71 -0.73 18.29
N THR A 441 20.53 -0.03 19.41
CA THR A 441 19.71 1.20 19.45
C THR A 441 20.37 2.40 18.75
N LEU A 442 21.70 2.42 18.74
CA LEU A 442 22.54 3.51 18.26
C LEU A 442 23.47 2.98 17.15
N LEU A 443 23.55 3.69 16.02
CA LEU A 443 24.44 3.30 14.92
C LEU A 443 25.89 3.66 15.26
N ASN A 444 26.82 2.75 14.96
CA ASN A 444 28.23 3.06 14.92
C ASN A 444 28.68 3.22 13.46
N GLY A 445 29.19 4.40 13.13
CA GLY A 445 29.62 4.70 11.76
C GLY A 445 30.92 4.01 11.37
N LEU A 446 31.88 3.95 12.29
CA LEU A 446 33.22 3.38 12.04
C LEU A 446 33.25 1.84 12.03
N THR A 447 32.29 1.18 12.68
CA THR A 447 32.21 -0.30 12.76
C THR A 447 30.78 -0.78 12.53
N ILE A 448 30.34 -0.68 11.27
CA ILE A 448 28.98 -1.05 10.87
C ILE A 448 28.67 -2.52 11.15
N GLU A 449 29.65 -3.42 11.02
CA GLU A 449 29.50 -4.87 11.21
C GLU A 449 28.94 -5.24 12.59
N GLN A 450 29.21 -4.40 13.59
CA GLN A 450 28.73 -4.56 14.96
C GLN A 450 27.28 -4.08 15.11
N SER A 451 26.88 -3.05 14.37
CA SER A 451 25.51 -2.53 14.38
C SER A 451 24.52 -3.33 13.52
N LEU A 452 24.98 -4.35 12.80
CA LEU A 452 24.15 -5.21 11.93
C LEU A 452 23.55 -6.44 12.65
N VAL A 453 23.95 -6.72 13.89
CA VAL A 453 23.46 -7.88 14.66
C VAL A 453 22.01 -7.69 15.09
N VAL A 454 21.17 -8.70 14.83
CA VAL A 454 19.77 -8.77 15.24
C VAL A 454 19.64 -9.73 16.43
N TYR A 455 19.07 -9.25 17.54
CA TYR A 455 18.80 -10.02 18.74
C TYR A 455 17.40 -10.61 18.71
N ARG A 456 17.23 -11.77 19.32
CA ARG A 456 15.93 -12.43 19.46
C ARG A 456 15.62 -12.63 20.93
N VAL A 457 14.45 -12.18 21.37
CA VAL A 457 14.04 -12.21 22.77
C VAL A 457 12.62 -12.76 22.87
N SER A 458 12.37 -13.67 23.83
CA SER A 458 11.03 -14.07 24.25
C SER A 458 10.64 -13.37 25.54
N HIS A 459 9.35 -13.01 25.66
CA HIS A 459 8.77 -12.55 26.92
C HIS A 459 8.43 -13.68 27.90
N ASN A 460 8.06 -14.86 27.38
CA ASN A 460 7.68 -16.04 28.15
C ASN A 460 8.93 -16.94 28.34
N LYS A 461 9.23 -17.27 29.59
CA LYS A 461 10.46 -17.98 29.96
C LYS A 461 10.50 -19.40 29.39
N LYS A 462 11.55 -19.69 28.60
CA LYS A 462 12.61 -20.69 28.83
C LYS A 462 13.49 -20.69 27.58
N GLU A 463 14.70 -20.13 27.65
CA GLU A 463 15.72 -20.50 26.67
C GLU A 463 15.88 -22.03 26.70
N ILE A 464 15.82 -22.70 25.54
CA ILE A 464 16.28 -24.08 25.45
C ILE A 464 17.81 -24.01 25.54
N ASP A 465 18.33 -24.02 26.75
CA ASP A 465 19.76 -24.01 26.97
C ASP A 465 20.30 -25.40 26.64
N ASP A 466 20.91 -25.56 25.46
CA ASP A 466 21.52 -26.83 25.00
C ASP A 466 22.57 -27.38 26.00
N ASN A 467 23.04 -26.57 26.96
CA ASN A 467 24.12 -26.90 27.88
C ASN A 467 23.76 -26.62 29.35
N HIS A 468 22.85 -27.38 29.97
CA HIS A 468 22.86 -27.56 31.43
C HIS A 468 22.49 -28.98 31.88
N TRP A 469 23.50 -29.71 32.37
CA TRP A 469 23.33 -30.81 33.31
C TRP A 469 22.90 -30.23 34.67
N SER A 470 21.61 -29.98 34.85
CA SER A 470 21.03 -29.82 36.18
C SER A 470 19.67 -30.52 36.24
N SER A 471 19.74 -31.75 36.76
CA SER A 471 18.68 -32.39 37.55
C SER A 471 18.14 -31.38 38.55
N ASP A 472 16.92 -30.89 38.35
CA ASP A 472 15.77 -31.30 39.15
C ASP A 472 14.53 -30.64 38.58
N GLY A 473 13.53 -31.48 38.28
CA GLY A 473 12.22 -31.04 37.82
C GLY A 473 11.54 -30.21 38.88
N ALA A 474 11.45 -28.89 38.64
CA ALA A 474 10.36 -28.11 39.19
C ALA A 474 9.18 -28.24 38.22
N GLU A 475 8.28 -29.16 38.55
CA GLU A 475 6.94 -29.28 38.00
C GLU A 475 6.26 -27.91 38.07
N VAL A 476 5.89 -27.36 36.92
CA VAL A 476 5.03 -26.18 36.85
C VAL A 476 3.61 -26.74 36.70
N ASP A 477 2.84 -26.52 37.75
CA ASP A 477 1.45 -26.95 37.98
C ASP A 477 0.53 -26.48 36.83
N ASP A 478 -0.03 -27.44 36.10
CA ASP A 478 -1.02 -27.26 35.03
C ASP A 478 -2.41 -27.00 35.66
N GLY A 479 -2.52 -25.88 36.38
CA GLY A 479 -3.72 -25.47 37.09
C GLY A 479 -4.29 -24.17 36.52
N ASP A 480 -5.08 -24.28 35.45
CA ASP A 480 -6.30 -23.47 35.22
C ASP A 480 -6.86 -23.73 33.81
N LEU A 481 -7.73 -24.75 33.71
CA LEU A 481 -8.68 -24.91 32.61
C LEU A 481 -9.65 -23.71 32.59
N ARG A 482 -9.27 -22.63 31.93
CA ARG A 482 -10.17 -21.51 31.61
C ARG A 482 -11.11 -21.90 30.47
N ILE A 483 -12.26 -22.44 30.81
CA ILE A 483 -13.45 -22.40 29.94
C ILE A 483 -13.90 -20.94 29.91
N THR A 484 -13.37 -20.16 28.98
CA THR A 484 -13.88 -18.81 28.67
C THR A 484 -15.07 -18.96 27.73
N ASN A 485 -16.16 -18.24 27.98
CA ASN A 485 -17.35 -18.15 27.14
C ASN A 485 -17.10 -17.48 25.75
N ASP A 486 -15.84 -17.41 25.31
CA ASP A 486 -15.35 -16.69 24.13
C ASP A 486 -15.90 -17.21 22.78
N GLU A 487 -16.49 -18.41 22.71
CA GLU A 487 -16.93 -19.01 21.43
C GLU A 487 -18.21 -18.39 20.85
N ILE A 488 -19.11 -17.91 21.69
CA ILE A 488 -20.32 -17.19 21.25
C ILE A 488 -19.98 -15.73 20.91
N ASP A 489 -18.98 -15.15 21.59
CA ASP A 489 -18.54 -13.76 21.45
C ASP A 489 -17.67 -13.48 20.21
N LYS A 490 -17.25 -14.51 19.47
CA LYS A 490 -16.36 -14.39 18.30
C LYS A 490 -17.01 -14.68 16.93
N THR A 491 -18.29 -15.02 16.84
CA THR A 491 -18.88 -15.31 15.53
C THR A 491 -19.11 -14.05 14.73
N VAL A 492 -18.46 -13.97 13.57
CA VAL A 492 -18.53 -12.80 12.67
C VAL A 492 -19.80 -12.87 11.81
N THR A 493 -20.55 -11.80 11.66
CA THR A 493 -21.73 -11.75 10.77
C THR A 493 -21.37 -10.98 9.50
N LEU A 494 -21.58 -11.58 8.33
CA LEU A 494 -21.29 -11.01 7.02
C LEU A 494 -22.58 -10.86 6.20
N TYR A 495 -22.96 -9.62 5.93
CA TYR A 495 -24.08 -9.27 5.04
C TYR A 495 -23.56 -8.88 3.67
N ILE A 496 -24.01 -9.56 2.62
CA ILE A 496 -23.76 -9.17 1.22
C ILE A 496 -24.93 -8.28 0.79
N CYS A 497 -24.67 -7.01 0.45
CA CYS A 497 -25.69 -6.07 0.00
C CYS A 497 -25.38 -5.60 -1.42
N ALA A 498 -26.20 -6.03 -2.37
CA ALA A 498 -26.11 -5.61 -3.76
C ALA A 498 -27.24 -4.65 -4.13
N THR A 499 -26.93 -3.62 -4.93
CA THR A 499 -27.93 -2.73 -5.53
C THR A 499 -27.99 -2.94 -7.03
N MET A 500 -29.19 -3.14 -7.58
CA MET A 500 -29.42 -3.50 -8.97
C MET A 500 -30.44 -2.56 -9.62
N TRP A 501 -30.17 -2.13 -10.86
CA TRP A 501 -31.11 -1.32 -11.64
C TRP A 501 -30.96 -1.61 -13.14
N HIS A 502 -31.94 -2.31 -13.73
CA HIS A 502 -31.97 -2.65 -15.16
C HIS A 502 -30.65 -3.23 -15.70
N GLU A 503 -30.02 -4.12 -14.94
CA GLU A 503 -28.78 -4.80 -15.35
C GLU A 503 -29.07 -5.86 -16.42
N THR A 504 -28.06 -6.19 -17.22
CA THR A 504 -28.17 -7.21 -18.27
C THR A 504 -28.19 -8.63 -17.71
N ARG A 505 -28.67 -9.59 -18.50
CA ARG A 505 -28.66 -11.02 -18.14
C ARG A 505 -27.28 -11.53 -17.72
N ILE A 506 -26.21 -11.05 -18.37
CA ILE A 506 -24.83 -11.50 -18.10
C ILE A 506 -24.33 -10.94 -16.76
N GLU A 507 -24.56 -9.66 -16.50
CA GLU A 507 -24.21 -9.00 -15.24
C GLU A 507 -24.91 -9.67 -14.05
N MET A 508 -26.24 -9.83 -14.14
CA MET A 508 -27.05 -10.50 -13.12
C MET A 508 -26.57 -11.93 -12.86
N MET A 509 -26.28 -12.69 -13.93
CA MET A 509 -25.79 -14.07 -13.82
C MET A 509 -24.46 -14.14 -13.07
N GLN A 510 -23.54 -13.22 -13.33
CA GLN A 510 -22.22 -13.24 -12.69
C GLN A 510 -22.26 -12.82 -11.23
N MET A 511 -23.01 -11.78 -10.90
CA MET A 511 -23.24 -11.38 -9.53
C MET A 511 -23.87 -12.54 -8.73
N LEU A 512 -24.91 -13.19 -9.27
CA LEU A 512 -25.53 -14.37 -8.65
C LEU A 512 -24.54 -15.52 -8.49
N LYS A 513 -23.71 -15.81 -9.50
CA LYS A 513 -22.65 -16.84 -9.41
C LYS A 513 -21.63 -16.53 -8.31
N SER A 514 -21.25 -15.27 -8.13
CA SER A 514 -20.33 -14.87 -7.06
C SER A 514 -20.96 -15.09 -5.67
N ILE A 515 -22.25 -14.75 -5.52
CA ILE A 515 -23.02 -14.98 -4.28
C ILE A 515 -23.18 -16.48 -3.99
N THR A 516 -23.53 -17.29 -5.00
CA THR A 516 -23.69 -18.74 -4.79
C THR A 516 -22.34 -19.41 -4.46
N LYS A 517 -21.26 -19.04 -5.16
CA LYS A 517 -19.91 -19.54 -4.88
C LYS A 517 -19.47 -19.28 -3.43
N ILE A 518 -19.69 -18.08 -2.89
CA ILE A 518 -19.29 -17.78 -1.52
C ILE A 518 -20.14 -18.55 -0.50
N SER A 519 -21.43 -18.75 -0.80
CA SER A 519 -22.28 -19.61 0.02
C SER A 519 -21.80 -21.07 0.02
N CYS A 520 -21.49 -21.66 -1.14
CA CYS A 520 -20.93 -23.02 -1.23
C CYS A 520 -19.58 -23.13 -0.52
N PHE A 521 -18.67 -22.17 -0.76
CA PHE A 521 -17.36 -22.12 -0.11
C PHE A 521 -17.46 -22.09 1.43
N ARG A 522 -18.43 -21.34 1.97
CA ARG A 522 -18.70 -21.34 3.42
C ARG A 522 -19.07 -22.73 3.92
N LEU A 523 -19.96 -23.42 3.21
CA LEU A 523 -20.46 -24.73 3.59
C LEU A 523 -19.38 -25.80 3.52
N ASP A 524 -18.56 -25.78 2.46
CA ASP A 524 -17.39 -26.64 2.33
C ASP A 524 -16.42 -26.43 3.50
N LYS A 525 -16.21 -25.17 3.90
CA LYS A 525 -15.37 -24.83 5.06
C LYS A 525 -15.98 -25.38 6.36
N GLU A 526 -17.27 -25.18 6.59
CA GLU A 526 -17.98 -25.74 7.75
C GLU A 526 -17.92 -27.28 7.77
N HIS A 527 -18.09 -27.95 6.62
CA HIS A 527 -17.94 -29.40 6.47
C HIS A 527 -16.51 -29.87 6.75
N SER A 528 -15.50 -29.19 6.21
CA SER A 528 -14.09 -29.53 6.45
C SER A 528 -13.69 -29.41 7.92
N LEU A 529 -14.24 -28.42 8.63
CA LEU A 529 -14.03 -28.23 10.07
C LEU A 529 -14.75 -29.29 10.91
N MET A 530 -15.87 -29.83 10.44
CA MET A 530 -16.55 -30.97 11.11
C MET A 530 -15.80 -32.30 10.89
N LEU A 531 -15.14 -32.48 9.75
CA LEU A 531 -14.37 -33.70 9.42
C LEU A 531 -13.00 -33.76 10.10
N ILE A 532 -12.40 -32.59 10.40
CA ILE A 532 -11.13 -32.49 11.12
C ILE A 532 -11.45 -32.18 12.59
N GLU A 533 -11.37 -33.17 13.50
CA GLU A 533 -11.56 -32.98 14.96
C GLU A 533 -10.53 -32.05 15.64
N ARG A 534 -9.77 -31.26 14.86
CA ARG A 534 -8.78 -30.29 15.35
C ARG A 534 -9.08 -28.91 14.75
N ARG A 535 -9.81 -28.09 15.50
CA ARG A 535 -10.05 -26.67 15.18
C ARG A 535 -8.71 -25.94 15.04
N ARG A 536 -8.54 -25.17 13.95
CA ARG A 536 -7.51 -24.12 13.90
C ARG A 536 -8.01 -22.89 14.68
N SER A 537 -7.14 -22.24 15.45
CA SER A 537 -7.44 -20.96 16.09
C SER A 537 -7.74 -19.84 15.08
N ASP A 538 -7.28 -19.95 13.82
CA ASP A 538 -7.43 -18.92 12.78
C ASP A 538 -8.69 -19.04 11.91
N ASP A 539 -9.51 -20.09 12.10
CA ASP A 539 -10.69 -20.27 11.25
C ASP A 539 -11.87 -19.42 11.73
N ILE A 540 -11.98 -18.23 11.14
CA ILE A 540 -13.12 -17.33 11.32
C ILE A 540 -14.40 -18.09 10.93
N LYS A 541 -15.23 -18.40 11.94
CA LYS A 541 -16.61 -18.82 11.75
C LYS A 541 -17.44 -17.58 11.48
N TYR A 542 -18.07 -17.52 10.32
CA TYR A 542 -18.92 -16.40 9.96
C TYR A 542 -20.33 -16.84 9.54
N ARG A 543 -21.32 -16.03 9.91
CA ARG A 543 -22.69 -16.12 9.38
C ARG A 543 -22.74 -15.30 8.10
N LEU A 544 -23.47 -15.80 7.10
CA LEU A 544 -23.60 -15.20 5.78
C LEU A 544 -25.08 -15.05 5.44
N GLU A 545 -25.47 -13.85 5.04
CA GLU A 545 -26.80 -13.52 4.53
C GLU A 545 -26.63 -12.56 3.35
N ALA A 546 -27.42 -12.73 2.29
CA ALA A 546 -27.33 -11.91 1.09
C ALA A 546 -28.63 -11.14 0.85
N HIS A 547 -28.50 -9.86 0.49
CA HIS A 547 -29.58 -8.95 0.17
C HIS A 547 -29.34 -8.29 -1.18
N ILE A 548 -30.33 -8.33 -2.07
CA ILE A 548 -30.32 -7.64 -3.35
C ILE A 548 -31.46 -6.62 -3.35
N PHE A 549 -31.15 -5.35 -3.53
CA PHE A 549 -32.13 -4.27 -3.66
C PHE A 549 -32.31 -3.94 -5.12
N PHE A 550 -33.47 -4.32 -5.66
CA PHE A 550 -33.83 -4.10 -7.05
C PHE A 550 -34.66 -2.83 -7.16
N ASP A 551 -34.06 -1.80 -7.78
CA ASP A 551 -34.70 -0.51 -8.01
C ASP A 551 -35.61 -0.53 -9.25
N ASP A 552 -36.77 0.14 -9.16
CA ASP A 552 -37.74 0.35 -10.26
C ASP A 552 -38.25 -0.94 -10.94
N VAL A 553 -38.54 -1.97 -10.15
CA VAL A 553 -39.04 -3.28 -10.64
C VAL A 553 -40.46 -3.20 -11.23
N TRP A 554 -41.24 -2.19 -10.89
CA TRP A 554 -42.70 -2.23 -11.08
C TRP A 554 -43.15 -1.41 -12.30
N GLU A 555 -43.91 -2.06 -13.19
CA GLU A 555 -44.56 -1.44 -14.34
C GLU A 555 -46.08 -1.48 -14.20
N ASP A 556 -46.75 -0.46 -14.74
CA ASP A 556 -48.21 -0.37 -14.76
C ASP A 556 -48.73 -1.14 -15.99
N GLN A 557 -49.35 -2.30 -15.78
CA GLN A 557 -50.01 -3.08 -16.82
C GLN A 557 -51.53 -2.83 -16.81
N MET A 558 -52.15 -2.75 -17.99
CA MET A 558 -53.60 -2.47 -18.11
C MET A 558 -54.47 -3.56 -17.45
N GLU A 559 -54.04 -4.82 -17.49
CA GLU A 559 -54.82 -5.99 -17.04
C GLU A 559 -54.51 -6.40 -15.60
N CYS A 560 -53.23 -6.41 -15.20
CA CYS A 560 -52.76 -6.97 -13.94
C CYS A 560 -52.43 -5.92 -12.86
N GLY A 561 -52.75 -4.64 -13.11
CA GLY A 561 -52.31 -3.56 -12.23
C GLY A 561 -50.79 -3.41 -12.26
N ARG A 562 -50.15 -3.29 -11.09
CA ARG A 562 -48.68 -3.16 -11.03
C ARG A 562 -48.02 -4.52 -10.95
N ALA A 563 -47.23 -4.84 -11.96
CA ALA A 563 -46.51 -6.11 -12.07
C ALA A 563 -45.00 -5.88 -12.19
N PRO A 564 -44.17 -6.86 -11.79
CA PRO A 564 -42.74 -6.82 -12.03
C PRO A 564 -42.40 -6.77 -13.53
N ASN A 565 -41.38 -5.98 -13.87
CA ASN A 565 -40.87 -5.79 -15.22
C ASN A 565 -40.12 -7.02 -15.76
N GLY A 566 -39.80 -6.98 -17.07
CA GLY A 566 -39.04 -8.03 -17.74
C GLY A 566 -37.63 -8.27 -17.18
N PHE A 567 -37.04 -7.27 -16.50
CA PHE A 567 -35.74 -7.43 -15.85
C PHE A 567 -35.82 -8.35 -14.64
N PHE A 568 -36.83 -8.18 -13.79
CA PHE A 568 -37.06 -9.09 -12.67
C PHE A 568 -37.41 -10.50 -13.16
N GLN A 569 -38.19 -10.62 -14.24
CA GLN A 569 -38.46 -11.92 -14.84
C GLN A 569 -37.16 -12.61 -15.30
N THR A 570 -36.26 -11.87 -15.97
CA THR A 570 -34.95 -12.38 -16.38
C THR A 570 -34.10 -12.80 -15.18
N PHE A 571 -34.06 -11.96 -14.14
CA PHE A 571 -33.38 -12.26 -12.87
C PHE A 571 -33.92 -13.53 -12.21
N PHE A 572 -35.25 -13.69 -12.17
CA PHE A 572 -35.90 -14.85 -11.58
C PHE A 572 -35.58 -16.13 -12.36
N HIS A 573 -35.61 -16.10 -13.69
CA HIS A 573 -35.20 -17.24 -14.52
C HIS A 573 -33.73 -17.62 -14.29
N LEU A 574 -32.83 -16.64 -14.18
CA LEU A 574 -31.42 -16.90 -13.85
C LEU A 574 -31.24 -17.55 -12.48
N LEU A 575 -32.02 -17.10 -11.50
CA LEU A 575 -32.02 -17.69 -10.16
C LEU A 575 -32.52 -19.14 -10.18
N LEU A 576 -33.55 -19.44 -10.99
CA LEU A 576 -34.02 -20.81 -11.21
C LEU A 576 -32.95 -21.68 -11.89
N GLU A 577 -32.29 -21.18 -12.94
CA GLU A 577 -31.19 -21.89 -13.62
C GLU A 577 -30.05 -22.28 -12.66
N LEU A 578 -29.71 -21.40 -11.71
CA LEU A 578 -28.62 -21.63 -10.75
C LEU A 578 -29.03 -22.54 -9.58
N THR A 579 -30.32 -22.68 -9.27
CA THR A 579 -30.81 -23.46 -8.13
C THR A 579 -31.35 -24.83 -8.52
N GLN A 580 -31.93 -24.98 -9.72
CA GLN A 580 -32.57 -26.23 -10.16
C GLN A 580 -31.59 -27.33 -10.58
N ASN A 581 -30.36 -26.98 -11.00
CA ASN A 581 -29.39 -27.98 -11.46
C ASN A 581 -28.96 -29.00 -10.38
N GLU A 582 -29.32 -28.80 -9.11
CA GLU A 582 -28.92 -29.68 -8.00
C GLU A 582 -30.09 -30.36 -7.27
N SER A 583 -31.33 -29.88 -7.39
CA SER A 583 -32.47 -30.37 -6.62
C SER A 583 -33.47 -31.18 -7.45
N VAL A 584 -33.31 -32.51 -7.52
CA VAL A 584 -34.28 -33.45 -8.14
C VAL A 584 -35.47 -33.78 -7.21
N ASN A 585 -35.63 -33.10 -6.06
CA ASN A 585 -36.64 -33.47 -5.05
C ASN A 585 -37.80 -32.46 -4.97
N GLU A 586 -39.01 -32.98 -4.71
CA GLU A 586 -40.27 -32.25 -4.48
C GLU A 586 -40.23 -31.19 -3.35
N SER A 587 -39.13 -31.08 -2.60
CA SER A 587 -38.93 -30.05 -1.56
C SER A 587 -38.70 -28.63 -2.10
N ALA A 588 -38.57 -28.46 -3.42
CA ALA A 588 -38.21 -27.19 -4.05
C ALA A 588 -39.22 -26.04 -3.85
N GLU A 589 -40.49 -26.31 -3.53
CA GLU A 589 -41.52 -25.28 -3.33
C GLU A 589 -41.33 -24.52 -1.99
N ASN A 590 -40.76 -25.18 -0.98
CA ASN A 590 -40.49 -24.58 0.34
C ASN A 590 -39.24 -23.69 0.39
N ASP A 591 -38.39 -23.74 -0.63
CA ASP A 591 -37.13 -22.97 -0.66
C ASP A 591 -37.30 -21.54 -1.17
N ARG A 592 -38.46 -21.20 -1.74
CA ARG A 592 -38.75 -19.86 -2.29
C ARG A 592 -40.05 -19.31 -1.72
N VAL A 593 -39.96 -18.12 -1.12
CA VAL A 593 -41.08 -17.45 -0.46
C VAL A 593 -41.24 -16.04 -1.02
N LEU A 594 -42.42 -15.72 -1.57
CA LEU A 594 -42.84 -14.37 -1.93
C LEU A 594 -43.53 -13.71 -0.75
N VAL A 595 -43.12 -12.49 -0.43
CA VAL A 595 -43.66 -11.70 0.68
C VAL A 595 -44.02 -10.33 0.15
N ASN A 596 -45.26 -9.92 0.36
CA ASN A 596 -45.68 -8.54 0.09
C ASN A 596 -45.18 -7.62 1.21
N THR A 597 -44.60 -6.47 0.87
CA THR A 597 -43.95 -5.57 1.83
C THR A 597 -44.38 -4.14 1.64
N ALA A 598 -44.25 -3.30 2.68
CA ALA A 598 -44.64 -1.89 2.66
C ALA A 598 -43.99 -1.08 1.50
N TYR A 599 -42.80 -1.47 1.05
CA TYR A 599 -42.05 -0.83 -0.04
C TYR A 599 -42.25 -1.45 -1.44
N GLY A 600 -43.06 -2.50 -1.56
CA GLY A 600 -43.29 -3.22 -2.82
C GLY A 600 -43.45 -4.72 -2.58
N GLY A 601 -42.37 -5.47 -2.77
CA GLY A 601 -42.36 -6.92 -2.56
C GLY A 601 -40.98 -7.44 -2.15
N ARG A 602 -40.92 -8.69 -1.70
CA ARG A 602 -39.69 -9.37 -1.32
C ARG A 602 -39.76 -10.83 -1.73
N LEU A 603 -38.73 -11.31 -2.42
CA LEU A 603 -38.51 -12.71 -2.71
C LEU A 603 -37.41 -13.23 -1.78
N VAL A 604 -37.68 -14.29 -1.03
CA VAL A 604 -36.71 -14.95 -0.17
C VAL A 604 -36.41 -16.31 -0.76
N VAL A 605 -35.14 -16.58 -1.04
CA VAL A 605 -34.69 -17.85 -1.60
C VAL A 605 -33.62 -18.45 -0.72
N ARG A 606 -33.77 -19.73 -0.40
CA ARG A 606 -32.73 -20.53 0.23
C ARG A 606 -31.79 -21.06 -0.85
N LEU A 607 -30.55 -20.60 -0.85
CA LEU A 607 -29.53 -21.12 -1.76
C LEU A 607 -29.15 -22.57 -1.36
N PRO A 608 -28.59 -23.40 -2.27
CA PRO A 608 -28.22 -24.79 -1.99
C PRO A 608 -27.35 -24.93 -0.73
N ALA A 609 -26.55 -23.91 -0.47
CA ALA A 609 -25.70 -23.82 0.68
C ALA A 609 -26.39 -23.37 2.00
N GLY A 610 -27.70 -23.45 2.10
CA GLY A 610 -28.48 -23.02 3.27
C GLY A 610 -28.44 -21.51 3.58
N THR A 611 -27.70 -20.73 2.79
CA THR A 611 -27.63 -19.26 2.90
C THR A 611 -28.94 -18.65 2.39
N LEU A 612 -29.47 -17.67 3.12
CA LEU A 612 -30.68 -16.97 2.73
C LEU A 612 -30.32 -15.79 1.82
N LEU A 613 -31.03 -15.71 0.69
CA LEU A 613 -30.98 -14.62 -0.27
C LEU A 613 -32.31 -13.85 -0.21
N PHE A 614 -32.25 -12.58 0.19
CA PHE A 614 -33.38 -11.66 0.23
C PHE A 614 -33.32 -10.71 -0.96
N VAL A 615 -34.31 -10.78 -1.84
CA VAL A 615 -34.44 -9.89 -2.99
C VAL A 615 -35.57 -8.91 -2.70
N HIS A 616 -35.20 -7.66 -2.47
CA HIS A 616 -36.10 -6.55 -2.14
C HIS A 616 -36.53 -5.85 -3.43
N LEU A 617 -37.82 -5.95 -3.78
CA LEU A 617 -38.41 -5.35 -4.98
C LEU A 617 -38.99 -3.98 -4.63
N LYS A 618 -38.25 -2.93 -4.96
CA LYS A 618 -38.63 -1.56 -4.60
C LYS A 618 -39.60 -0.96 -5.60
N ASP A 619 -40.67 -0.39 -5.06
CA ASP A 619 -41.63 0.38 -5.83
C ASP A 619 -41.35 1.89 -5.75
N LYS A 620 -41.11 2.51 -6.91
CA LYS A 620 -40.88 3.96 -7.05
C LYS A 620 -42.05 4.83 -6.56
N GLN A 621 -43.29 4.33 -6.52
CA GLN A 621 -44.44 5.08 -6.00
C GLN A 621 -44.54 5.02 -4.47
N LEU A 622 -43.94 4.02 -3.83
CA LEU A 622 -44.02 3.81 -2.38
C LEU A 622 -42.75 4.29 -1.66
N VAL A 623 -41.60 4.17 -2.31
CA VAL A 623 -40.28 4.43 -1.73
C VAL A 623 -39.38 5.17 -2.71
N ARG A 624 -38.50 6.02 -2.17
CA ARG A 624 -37.46 6.72 -2.93
C ARG A 624 -36.59 5.73 -3.74
N HIS A 625 -36.54 5.99 -5.04
CA HIS A 625 -35.66 5.34 -6.00
C HIS A 625 -34.22 5.87 -5.89
N LYS A 626 -33.28 5.20 -6.58
CA LYS A 626 -31.82 5.43 -6.64
C LYS A 626 -31.00 4.66 -5.60
N LYS A 627 -29.76 4.34 -6.01
CA LYS A 627 -28.76 3.56 -5.25
C LYS A 627 -28.58 4.04 -3.81
N ARG A 628 -28.40 5.35 -3.57
CA ARG A 628 -28.25 5.91 -2.20
C ARG A 628 -29.38 5.49 -1.25
N TRP A 629 -30.64 5.57 -1.70
CA TRP A 629 -31.79 5.22 -0.86
C TRP A 629 -31.93 3.70 -0.68
N SER A 630 -31.52 2.91 -1.67
CA SER A 630 -31.34 1.46 -1.52
C SER A 630 -30.26 1.13 -0.47
N GLN A 631 -29.18 1.91 -0.42
CA GLN A 631 -28.18 1.79 0.63
C GLN A 631 -28.71 2.16 2.02
N VAL A 632 -29.45 3.26 2.13
CA VAL A 632 -30.13 3.65 3.39
C VAL A 632 -31.07 2.55 3.88
N MET A 633 -31.83 1.90 2.98
CA MET A 633 -32.73 0.80 3.33
C MET A 633 -32.01 -0.36 4.01
N TYR A 634 -30.93 -0.90 3.42
CA TYR A 634 -30.22 -2.01 4.04
C TYR A 634 -29.47 -1.58 5.30
N LEU A 635 -28.92 -0.37 5.34
CA LEU A 635 -28.21 0.13 6.52
C LEU A 635 -29.14 0.19 7.73
N TYR A 636 -30.32 0.79 7.58
CA TYR A 636 -31.27 0.86 8.69
C TYR A 636 -31.90 -0.51 9.00
N TYR A 637 -32.16 -1.34 8.00
CA TYR A 637 -32.71 -2.67 8.24
C TYR A 637 -31.73 -3.58 9.00
N LEU A 638 -30.49 -3.67 8.54
CA LEU A 638 -29.50 -4.57 9.11
C LEU A 638 -28.90 -4.02 10.41
N LEU A 639 -28.66 -2.71 10.49
CA LEU A 639 -27.99 -2.12 11.66
C LEU A 639 -28.99 -1.54 12.66
N GLY A 640 -30.05 -0.90 12.17
CA GLY A 640 -31.12 -0.35 13.01
C GLY A 640 -32.04 -1.45 13.55
N HIS A 641 -32.77 -2.15 12.68
CA HIS A 641 -33.77 -3.13 13.13
C HIS A 641 -33.15 -4.39 13.74
N ARG A 642 -32.18 -5.03 13.05
CA ARG A 642 -31.63 -6.32 13.52
C ARG A 642 -30.72 -6.19 14.75
N ILE A 643 -29.92 -5.13 14.83
CA ILE A 643 -28.96 -4.93 15.93
C ILE A 643 -29.52 -3.96 16.99
N MET A 644 -29.93 -2.74 16.61
CA MET A 644 -30.32 -1.71 17.58
C MET A 644 -31.68 -1.95 18.24
N ASP A 645 -32.66 -2.50 17.53
CA ASP A 645 -33.98 -2.83 18.12
C ASP A 645 -33.99 -4.20 18.82
N SER A 646 -32.86 -4.92 18.85
CA SER A 646 -32.74 -6.19 19.57
C SER A 646 -32.86 -6.02 21.09
N HIS A 647 -33.22 -7.10 21.79
CA HIS A 647 -33.36 -7.14 23.26
C HIS A 647 -32.01 -7.29 24.00
N MET A 648 -30.88 -7.19 23.30
CA MET A 648 -29.53 -7.37 23.84
C MET A 648 -29.08 -6.19 24.72
N SER A 649 -28.11 -6.42 25.60
CA SER A 649 -27.50 -5.35 26.40
C SER A 649 -26.73 -4.35 25.52
N VAL A 650 -26.37 -3.19 26.08
CA VAL A 650 -25.63 -2.14 25.34
C VAL A 650 -24.25 -2.63 24.91
N GLU A 651 -23.58 -3.39 25.78
CA GLU A 651 -22.25 -3.93 25.52
C GLU A 651 -22.32 -5.03 24.44
N ASP A 652 -23.32 -5.91 24.52
CA ASP A 652 -23.54 -6.97 23.52
C ASP A 652 -23.89 -6.40 22.14
N ARG A 653 -24.69 -5.32 22.05
CA ARG A 653 -24.99 -4.66 20.77
C ARG A 653 -23.73 -4.07 20.13
N GLN A 654 -22.84 -3.51 20.94
CA GLN A 654 -21.58 -2.97 20.44
C GLN A 654 -20.68 -4.11 19.94
N LEU A 655 -20.60 -5.21 20.69
CA LEU A 655 -19.86 -6.39 20.29
C LEU A 655 -20.41 -6.98 18.97
N GLU A 656 -21.73 -7.12 18.84
CA GLU A 656 -22.37 -7.57 17.60
C GLU A 656 -22.10 -6.60 16.45
N ALA A 657 -22.13 -5.28 16.69
CA ALA A 657 -21.81 -4.28 15.68
C ALA A 657 -20.33 -4.27 15.27
N ASP A 658 -19.41 -4.61 16.17
CA ASP A 658 -17.99 -4.76 15.86
C ASP A 658 -17.69 -6.07 15.10
N ASN A 659 -18.47 -7.12 15.37
CA ASN A 659 -18.39 -8.41 14.70
C ASN A 659 -19.25 -8.51 13.42
N THR A 660 -20.01 -7.46 13.07
CA THR A 660 -20.84 -7.41 11.86
C THR A 660 -20.17 -6.60 10.75
N TYR A 661 -20.16 -7.17 9.55
CA TYR A 661 -19.61 -6.55 8.34
C TYR A 661 -20.62 -6.56 7.20
N ILE A 662 -20.64 -5.48 6.42
CA ILE A 662 -21.49 -5.32 5.23
C ILE A 662 -20.58 -5.23 4.00
N LEU A 663 -20.68 -6.21 3.12
CA LEU A 663 -20.06 -6.20 1.81
C LEU A 663 -21.00 -5.50 0.82
N ALA A 664 -20.66 -4.29 0.42
CA ALA A 664 -21.37 -3.53 -0.61
C ALA A 664 -20.86 -3.92 -2.00
N ILE A 665 -21.80 -4.27 -2.88
CA ILE A 665 -21.55 -4.75 -4.25
C ILE A 665 -22.50 -4.04 -5.23
N ASP A 666 -22.00 -3.76 -6.44
CA ASP A 666 -22.82 -3.27 -7.55
C ASP A 666 -23.38 -4.45 -8.38
N GLY A 667 -24.54 -4.25 -9.03
CA GLY A 667 -25.19 -5.30 -9.84
C GLY A 667 -24.34 -5.82 -11.01
N ASP A 668 -23.31 -5.06 -11.40
CA ASP A 668 -22.37 -5.31 -12.50
C ASP A 668 -21.04 -5.96 -12.04
N SER A 669 -20.96 -6.39 -10.79
CA SER A 669 -19.71 -6.78 -10.15
C SER A 669 -19.58 -8.30 -9.98
N LYS A 670 -18.35 -8.78 -10.10
CA LYS A 670 -17.96 -10.19 -9.97
C LYS A 670 -16.78 -10.31 -9.01
N PHE A 671 -16.86 -11.24 -8.07
CA PHE A 671 -15.81 -11.50 -7.10
C PHE A 671 -15.67 -12.99 -6.78
N GLU A 672 -14.53 -13.38 -6.22
CA GLU A 672 -14.29 -14.73 -5.72
C GLU A 672 -14.41 -14.79 -4.18
N PRO A 673 -14.80 -15.93 -3.58
CA PRO A 673 -14.98 -16.06 -2.13
C PRO A 673 -13.71 -15.74 -1.33
N SER A 674 -12.55 -16.10 -1.86
CA SER A 674 -11.23 -15.83 -1.27
C SER A 674 -10.95 -14.34 -1.08
N ALA A 675 -11.37 -13.49 -2.03
CA ALA A 675 -11.19 -12.05 -1.97
C ALA A 675 -11.97 -11.46 -0.79
N VAL A 676 -13.20 -11.95 -0.56
CA VAL A 676 -14.02 -11.56 0.59
C VAL A 676 -13.39 -12.00 1.90
N MET A 677 -12.87 -13.24 1.96
CA MET A 677 -12.18 -13.73 3.17
C MET A 677 -10.93 -12.91 3.50
N LYS A 678 -10.18 -12.46 2.50
CA LYS A 678 -9.00 -11.58 2.68
C LYS A 678 -9.40 -10.22 3.25
N LEU A 679 -10.48 -9.62 2.76
CA LEU A 679 -11.03 -8.37 3.34
C LEU A 679 -11.52 -8.58 4.77
N LEU A 680 -12.24 -9.68 5.03
CA LEU A 680 -12.79 -9.99 6.35
C LEU A 680 -11.67 -10.17 7.39
N ARG A 681 -10.62 -10.90 7.04
CA ARG A 681 -9.43 -11.07 7.91
C ARG A 681 -8.75 -9.73 8.19
N LEU A 682 -8.57 -8.90 7.17
CA LEU A 682 -7.95 -7.58 7.33
C LEU A 682 -8.76 -6.69 8.27
N MET A 683 -10.09 -6.72 8.16
CA MET A 683 -10.96 -5.93 9.02
C MET A 683 -11.04 -6.50 10.44
N ASN A 684 -11.15 -7.81 10.61
CA ASN A 684 -11.18 -8.45 11.92
C ASN A 684 -9.86 -8.24 12.70
N ALA A 685 -8.75 -8.15 11.98
CA ALA A 685 -7.44 -7.84 12.54
C ALA A 685 -7.33 -6.45 13.19
N LYS A 686 -7.98 -5.45 12.60
CA LYS A 686 -7.73 -4.03 12.88
C LYS A 686 -9.03 -3.30 13.20
N ASN A 687 -9.21 -3.00 14.48
CA ASN A 687 -10.44 -2.36 14.98
C ASN A 687 -10.63 -0.90 14.56
N GLU A 688 -9.58 -0.24 14.09
CA GLU A 688 -9.61 1.13 13.56
C GLU A 688 -10.13 1.24 12.11
N ILE A 689 -10.23 0.12 11.40
CA ILE A 689 -10.68 0.10 9.99
C ILE A 689 -12.21 0.14 9.95
N GLY A 690 -12.75 1.24 9.43
CA GLY A 690 -14.18 1.36 9.16
C GLY A 690 -14.57 0.73 7.82
N CYS A 691 -13.65 0.69 6.85
CA CYS A 691 -13.88 0.10 5.54
C CYS A 691 -12.59 -0.45 4.91
N ALA A 692 -12.68 -1.60 4.27
CA ALA A 692 -11.63 -2.15 3.42
C ALA A 692 -12.16 -2.39 2.01
N CYS A 693 -11.40 -1.94 1.00
CA CYS A 693 -11.76 -2.12 -0.40
C CYS A 693 -10.74 -2.99 -1.14
N GLY A 694 -11.25 -3.80 -2.07
CA GLY A 694 -10.40 -4.60 -2.95
C GLY A 694 -9.91 -3.83 -4.16
N ARG A 695 -9.13 -4.53 -4.98
CA ARG A 695 -8.68 -4.10 -6.30
C ARG A 695 -9.73 -4.45 -7.35
N ILE A 696 -9.98 -3.53 -8.28
CA ILE A 696 -11.06 -3.65 -9.26
C ILE A 696 -10.49 -3.75 -10.68
N HIS A 697 -10.94 -4.75 -11.44
CA HIS A 697 -10.54 -4.97 -12.82
C HIS A 697 -11.73 -4.75 -13.76
N PRO A 698 -11.65 -3.81 -14.72
CA PRO A 698 -12.72 -3.58 -15.66
C PRO A 698 -12.78 -4.68 -16.72
N ILE A 699 -13.97 -5.24 -16.93
CA ILE A 699 -14.29 -6.23 -17.95
C ILE A 699 -15.28 -5.66 -18.97
N GLY A 700 -15.25 -6.20 -20.18
CA GLY A 700 -16.05 -5.75 -21.32
C GLY A 700 -15.29 -5.84 -22.65
N GLU A 701 -15.99 -5.52 -23.74
CA GLU A 701 -15.47 -5.52 -25.10
C GLU A 701 -15.28 -4.10 -25.67
N GLY A 702 -14.30 -3.94 -26.57
CA GLY A 702 -14.08 -2.70 -27.32
C GLY A 702 -12.96 -1.78 -26.80
N ILE A 703 -12.68 -0.75 -27.60
CA ILE A 703 -11.56 0.18 -27.41
C ILE A 703 -11.68 0.98 -26.10
N MET A 704 -12.91 1.32 -25.69
CA MET A 704 -13.15 2.07 -24.46
C MET A 704 -12.77 1.27 -23.20
N ILE A 705 -12.91 -0.05 -23.25
CA ILE A 705 -12.50 -0.94 -22.17
C ILE A 705 -10.98 -0.99 -22.07
N TRP A 706 -10.25 -0.94 -23.19
CA TRP A 706 -8.79 -0.93 -23.18
C TRP A 706 -8.28 0.35 -22.48
N TYR A 707 -8.85 1.50 -22.81
CA TYR A 707 -8.57 2.75 -22.10
C TYR A 707 -8.78 2.59 -20.59
N GLN A 708 -9.94 2.05 -20.18
CA GLN A 708 -10.30 1.89 -18.76
C GLN A 708 -9.44 0.86 -18.03
N LYS A 709 -9.01 -0.23 -18.70
CA LYS A 709 -8.08 -1.22 -18.13
C LYS A 709 -6.77 -0.57 -17.72
N PHE A 710 -6.19 0.27 -18.59
CA PHE A 710 -4.98 1.00 -18.25
C PHE A 710 -5.22 2.04 -17.16
N GLU A 711 -6.32 2.80 -17.24
CA GLU A 711 -6.69 3.81 -16.25
C GLU A 711 -6.86 3.23 -14.84
N TYR A 712 -7.57 2.11 -14.70
CA TYR A 712 -7.76 1.43 -13.43
C TYR A 712 -6.42 0.88 -12.93
N ALA A 713 -5.60 0.31 -13.82
CA ALA A 713 -4.28 -0.20 -13.46
C ALA A 713 -3.39 0.91 -12.89
N ILE A 714 -3.22 2.05 -13.58
CA ILE A 714 -2.39 3.16 -13.05
C ILE A 714 -2.96 3.76 -11.76
N SER A 715 -4.29 3.82 -11.63
CA SER A 715 -4.96 4.29 -10.41
C SER A 715 -4.66 3.38 -9.22
N HIS A 716 -4.71 2.05 -9.42
CA HIS A 716 -4.38 1.08 -8.39
C HIS A 716 -2.88 1.00 -8.09
N TRP A 717 -2.02 1.08 -9.11
CA TRP A 717 -0.57 1.03 -8.97
C TRP A 717 -0.02 2.25 -8.23
N PHE A 718 -0.48 3.45 -8.59
CA PHE A 718 0.10 4.71 -8.10
C PHE A 718 -0.81 5.38 -7.08
N GLN A 719 -2.00 5.80 -7.48
CA GLN A 719 -2.84 6.67 -6.65
C GLN A 719 -3.31 5.96 -5.37
N LYS A 720 -4.00 4.83 -5.49
CA LYS A 720 -4.52 4.07 -4.34
C LYS A 720 -3.42 3.55 -3.43
N ALA A 721 -2.32 3.09 -4.00
CA ALA A 721 -1.16 2.64 -3.24
C ALA A 721 -0.54 3.79 -2.42
N ALA A 722 -0.36 4.97 -3.03
CA ALA A 722 0.16 6.15 -2.35
C ALA A 722 -0.80 6.66 -1.27
N GLU A 723 -2.11 6.69 -1.54
CA GLU A 723 -3.14 7.04 -0.56
C GLU A 723 -3.12 6.10 0.66
N HIS A 724 -3.00 4.78 0.43
CA HIS A 724 -2.94 3.78 1.49
C HIS A 724 -1.69 3.91 2.37
N VAL A 725 -0.52 4.19 1.77
CA VAL A 725 0.75 4.30 2.49
C VAL A 725 0.90 5.62 3.24
N PHE A 726 0.57 6.75 2.60
CA PHE A 726 0.77 8.07 3.23
C PHE A 726 -0.37 8.47 4.17
N GLY A 727 -1.50 7.75 4.15
CA GLY A 727 -2.60 7.93 5.09
C GLY A 727 -3.70 6.90 4.90
N CYS A 728 -4.77 7.31 4.22
CA CYS A 728 -5.92 6.46 3.95
C CYS A 728 -6.52 6.73 2.57
N VAL A 729 -7.19 5.73 2.04
CA VAL A 729 -7.88 5.81 0.75
C VAL A 729 -9.04 6.80 0.86
N LEU A 730 -9.14 7.73 -0.09
CA LEU A 730 -10.18 8.77 -0.03
C LEU A 730 -11.60 8.26 -0.36
N CYS A 731 -11.69 7.14 -1.07
CA CYS A 731 -12.94 6.58 -1.53
C CYS A 731 -12.85 5.05 -1.65
N ALA A 732 -13.79 4.37 -1.00
CA ALA A 732 -14.08 2.97 -1.25
C ALA A 732 -14.98 2.87 -2.50
N PRO A 733 -14.65 2.03 -3.50
CA PRO A 733 -15.48 1.82 -4.67
C PRO A 733 -16.77 1.06 -4.32
N GLY A 734 -17.91 1.42 -4.93
CA GLY A 734 -19.21 0.78 -4.67
C GLY A 734 -19.27 -0.71 -5.05
N CYS A 735 -18.50 -1.12 -6.05
CA CYS A 735 -18.53 -2.47 -6.60
C CYS A 735 -17.99 -3.57 -5.66
N PHE A 736 -17.02 -3.26 -4.81
CA PHE A 736 -16.44 -4.27 -3.90
C PHE A 736 -15.76 -3.62 -2.68
N SER A 737 -16.57 -3.33 -1.66
CA SER A 737 -16.10 -2.73 -0.40
C SER A 737 -16.76 -3.36 0.81
N LEU A 738 -15.96 -3.74 1.81
CA LEU A 738 -16.41 -4.27 3.08
C LEU A 738 -16.43 -3.15 4.13
N PHE A 739 -17.57 -2.95 4.79
CA PHE A 739 -17.78 -1.93 5.80
C PHE A 739 -18.03 -2.58 7.17
N ARG A 740 -17.53 -1.95 8.23
CA ARG A 740 -17.79 -2.38 9.61
C ARG A 740 -19.09 -1.76 10.07
N ALA A 741 -19.99 -2.57 10.64
CA ALA A 741 -21.28 -2.09 11.12
C ALA A 741 -21.13 -0.99 12.17
N SER A 742 -20.26 -1.16 13.16
CA SER A 742 -20.02 -0.13 14.19
C SER A 742 -19.54 1.21 13.64
N ALA A 743 -18.79 1.21 12.53
CA ALA A 743 -18.34 2.44 11.87
C ALA A 743 -19.47 3.15 11.09
N LEU A 744 -20.38 2.36 10.49
CA LEU A 744 -21.56 2.89 9.81
C LEU A 744 -22.62 3.39 10.79
N MET A 745 -22.74 2.75 11.96
CA MET A 745 -23.68 3.09 13.03
C MET A 745 -23.33 4.38 13.78
N ASP A 746 -22.16 4.96 13.53
CA ASP A 746 -21.82 6.25 14.11
C ASP A 746 -22.83 7.32 13.68
N ASP A 747 -23.41 8.05 14.64
CA ASP A 747 -24.44 9.06 14.40
C ASP A 747 -24.01 10.09 13.37
N ASN A 748 -22.76 10.53 13.41
CA ASN A 748 -22.27 11.55 12.49
C ASN A 748 -22.18 11.04 11.05
N VAL A 749 -22.12 9.71 10.86
CA VAL A 749 -22.12 9.04 9.57
C VAL A 749 -23.56 8.81 9.14
N MET A 750 -24.31 7.97 9.87
CA MET A 750 -25.65 7.55 9.45
C MET A 750 -26.62 8.73 9.29
N HIS A 751 -26.68 9.63 10.28
CA HIS A 751 -27.59 10.76 10.24
C HIS A 751 -27.26 11.75 9.11
N LYS A 752 -25.97 11.95 8.79
CA LYS A 752 -25.59 12.79 7.63
C LYS A 752 -25.84 12.08 6.31
N TYR A 753 -25.70 10.76 6.28
CA TYR A 753 -25.92 9.96 5.09
C TYR A 753 -27.40 9.91 4.67
N THR A 754 -28.34 10.05 5.61
CA THR A 754 -29.79 10.11 5.31
C THR A 754 -30.35 11.49 5.01
N LYS A 755 -29.57 12.57 5.18
CA LYS A 755 -30.05 13.93 4.90
C LYS A 755 -30.44 14.13 3.44
N THR A 756 -31.62 14.69 3.21
CA THR A 756 -32.03 15.09 1.86
C THR A 756 -31.14 16.20 1.32
N ALA A 757 -30.98 16.23 0.00
CA ALA A 757 -30.25 17.30 -0.66
C ALA A 757 -31.09 18.58 -0.60
N SER A 758 -30.63 19.56 0.19
CA SER A 758 -31.27 20.88 0.34
C SER A 758 -30.63 21.98 -0.49
N GLU A 759 -29.38 21.80 -0.92
CA GLU A 759 -28.61 22.79 -1.66
C GLU A 759 -28.13 22.17 -2.97
N ALA A 760 -27.91 23.00 -3.99
CA ALA A 760 -27.36 22.57 -5.28
C ALA A 760 -26.09 21.70 -5.13
N ARG A 761 -25.21 22.05 -4.17
CA ARG A 761 -23.98 21.29 -3.88
C ARG A 761 -24.29 19.90 -3.32
N HIS A 762 -25.34 19.77 -2.52
CA HIS A 762 -25.75 18.50 -1.91
C HIS A 762 -26.20 17.48 -2.97
N PHE A 763 -26.85 17.91 -4.05
CA PHE A 763 -27.19 16.98 -5.15
C PHE A 763 -25.94 16.38 -5.83
N VAL A 764 -24.88 17.19 -6.02
CA VAL A 764 -23.61 16.72 -6.59
C VAL A 764 -22.82 15.86 -5.59
N GLN A 765 -22.81 16.26 -4.32
CA GLN A 765 -22.00 15.58 -3.31
C GLN A 765 -22.64 14.27 -2.85
N TYR A 766 -23.95 14.28 -2.54
CA TYR A 766 -24.64 13.17 -1.91
C TYR A 766 -25.24 12.19 -2.93
N ASP A 767 -25.85 12.69 -4.01
CA ASP A 767 -26.61 11.84 -4.94
C ASP A 767 -25.81 11.42 -6.17
N GLN A 768 -24.78 12.18 -6.58
CA GLN A 768 -23.87 11.82 -7.68
C GLN A 768 -22.65 10.98 -7.25
N GLY A 769 -22.34 10.88 -5.97
CA GLY A 769 -21.33 9.91 -5.50
C GLY A 769 -21.53 9.56 -4.05
N GLU A 770 -22.59 8.81 -3.83
CA GLU A 770 -23.01 8.16 -2.62
C GLU A 770 -21.87 7.37 -1.95
N ASP A 771 -21.09 6.60 -2.72
CA ASP A 771 -19.97 5.81 -2.19
C ASP A 771 -18.82 6.72 -1.71
N ARG A 772 -18.56 7.81 -2.44
CA ARG A 772 -17.58 8.85 -2.06
C ARG A 772 -18.04 9.65 -0.86
N TRP A 773 -19.33 9.95 -0.78
CA TRP A 773 -19.92 10.65 0.34
C TRP A 773 -19.83 9.83 1.61
N LEU A 774 -20.22 8.56 1.56
CA LEU A 774 -20.11 7.63 2.68
C LEU A 774 -18.65 7.49 3.14
N SER A 775 -17.71 7.34 2.20
CA SER A 775 -16.28 7.32 2.48
C SER A 775 -15.82 8.61 3.19
N THR A 776 -16.24 9.77 2.70
CA THR A 776 -15.87 11.08 3.28
C THR A 776 -16.38 11.22 4.70
N LEU A 777 -17.59 10.72 5.00
CA LEU A 777 -18.15 10.71 6.35
C LEU A 777 -17.34 9.84 7.31
N LEU A 778 -16.96 8.63 6.90
CA LEU A 778 -16.12 7.73 7.70
C LEU A 778 -14.76 8.37 8.01
N LEU A 779 -14.13 9.00 7.01
CA LEU A 779 -12.84 9.67 7.17
C LEU A 779 -12.91 10.85 8.13
N LYS A 780 -13.97 11.67 8.05
CA LYS A 780 -14.20 12.81 8.95
C LYS A 780 -14.40 12.36 10.40
N GLN A 781 -15.03 11.20 10.60
CA GLN A 781 -15.30 10.66 11.93
C GLN A 781 -14.08 10.03 12.61
N GLY A 782 -13.03 9.71 11.86
CA GLY A 782 -11.78 9.16 12.40
C GLY A 782 -11.47 7.73 11.97
N TYR A 783 -12.35 7.10 11.20
CA TYR A 783 -12.13 5.75 10.69
C TYR A 783 -11.11 5.73 9.55
N ARG A 784 -10.36 4.64 9.46
CA ARG A 784 -9.45 4.39 8.35
C ARG A 784 -10.16 3.60 7.26
N ILE A 785 -9.90 3.99 6.00
CA ILE A 785 -10.26 3.21 4.81
C ILE A 785 -8.98 2.61 4.25
N GLU A 786 -8.89 1.27 4.21
CA GLU A 786 -7.74 0.54 3.69
C GLU A 786 -8.00 -0.03 2.28
N TYR A 787 -6.93 -0.13 1.49
CA TYR A 787 -6.92 -0.78 0.18
C TYR A 787 -6.19 -2.11 0.34
N ALA A 788 -6.86 -3.21 -0.05
CA ALA A 788 -6.31 -4.55 0.01
C ALA A 788 -6.00 -5.05 -1.40
N ALA A 789 -4.74 -4.90 -1.83
CA ALA A 789 -4.29 -5.33 -3.16
C ALA A 789 -4.27 -6.85 -3.39
N VAL A 790 -4.60 -7.65 -2.36
CA VAL A 790 -4.67 -9.12 -2.43
C VAL A 790 -6.10 -9.59 -2.70
N ALA A 791 -7.09 -8.70 -2.55
CA ALA A 791 -8.50 -8.98 -2.75
C ALA A 791 -8.95 -8.38 -4.08
N ASP A 792 -9.08 -9.21 -5.11
CA ASP A 792 -9.45 -8.79 -6.46
C ASP A 792 -10.95 -8.99 -6.73
N ALA A 793 -11.52 -8.07 -7.49
CA ALA A 793 -12.87 -8.14 -8.04
C ALA A 793 -12.89 -7.55 -9.46
N GLU A 794 -13.91 -7.90 -10.23
CA GLU A 794 -14.13 -7.47 -11.60
C GLU A 794 -15.45 -6.67 -11.69
N THR A 795 -15.54 -5.71 -12.61
CA THR A 795 -16.75 -4.90 -12.84
C THR A 795 -16.93 -4.63 -14.34
N TYR A 796 -18.17 -4.67 -14.84
CA TYR A 796 -18.44 -4.30 -16.23
C TYR A 796 -18.30 -2.79 -16.44
N ALA A 797 -17.26 -2.40 -17.15
CA ALA A 797 -17.03 -1.00 -17.45
C ALA A 797 -17.78 -0.59 -18.74
N PRO A 798 -18.15 0.70 -18.91
CA PRO A 798 -18.79 1.20 -20.13
C PRO A 798 -18.04 0.85 -21.41
N GLU A 799 -18.71 0.19 -22.35
CA GLU A 799 -18.14 -0.17 -23.65
C GLU A 799 -18.33 0.96 -24.68
N GLY A 800 -19.42 1.71 -24.54
CA GLY A 800 -19.79 2.81 -25.42
C GLY A 800 -19.16 4.15 -25.01
N PHE A 801 -18.75 4.96 -26.00
CA PHE A 801 -18.23 6.31 -25.77
C PHE A 801 -19.24 7.23 -25.04
N HIS A 802 -20.52 7.12 -25.35
CA HIS A 802 -21.58 7.94 -24.74
C HIS A 802 -21.81 7.58 -23.27
N GLU A 803 -21.87 6.29 -22.97
CA GLU A 803 -21.98 5.75 -21.61
C GLU A 803 -20.76 6.15 -20.76
N PHE A 804 -19.55 6.02 -21.31
CA PHE A 804 -18.32 6.45 -20.67
C PHE A 804 -18.34 7.93 -20.29
N PHE A 805 -18.73 8.83 -21.21
CA PHE A 805 -18.84 10.26 -20.91
C PHE A 805 -19.89 10.55 -19.82
N ASN A 806 -21.03 9.87 -19.85
CA ASN A 806 -22.09 10.04 -18.84
C ASN A 806 -21.65 9.56 -17.45
N GLN A 807 -20.93 8.45 -17.37
CA GLN A 807 -20.34 7.97 -16.12
C GLN A 807 -19.41 9.05 -15.54
N ARG A 808 -18.56 9.64 -16.38
CA ARG A 808 -17.56 10.63 -15.96
C ARG A 808 -18.14 12.00 -15.63
N ARG A 809 -19.28 12.35 -16.21
CA ARG A 809 -20.09 13.51 -15.79
C ARG A 809 -20.52 13.41 -14.33
N ARG A 810 -20.78 12.22 -13.83
CA ARG A 810 -21.16 11.96 -12.42
C ARG A 810 -19.93 11.87 -11.52
N TRP A 811 -18.94 11.07 -11.93
CA TRP A 811 -17.78 10.76 -11.10
C TRP A 811 -16.86 11.95 -10.86
N THR A 812 -16.61 12.78 -11.88
CA THR A 812 -15.64 13.88 -11.77
C THR A 812 -16.11 14.96 -10.79
N PRO A 813 -17.33 15.52 -10.92
CA PRO A 813 -17.80 16.55 -10.00
C PRO A 813 -17.98 16.03 -8.58
N SER A 814 -18.47 14.80 -8.40
CA SER A 814 -18.58 14.19 -7.08
C SER A 814 -17.22 13.98 -6.40
N SER A 815 -16.21 13.56 -7.17
CA SER A 815 -14.84 13.45 -6.68
C SER A 815 -14.32 14.79 -6.17
N ILE A 816 -14.51 15.85 -6.96
CA ILE A 816 -14.07 17.20 -6.58
C ILE A 816 -14.84 17.69 -5.35
N ALA A 817 -16.16 17.56 -5.33
CA ALA A 817 -17.01 18.05 -4.24
C ALA A 817 -16.65 17.40 -2.89
N ASN A 818 -16.48 16.08 -2.87
CA ASN A 818 -16.15 15.32 -1.66
C ASN A 818 -14.70 15.55 -1.19
N THR A 819 -13.73 15.59 -2.12
CA THR A 819 -12.34 15.89 -1.77
C THR A 819 -12.20 17.31 -1.23
N VAL A 820 -12.82 18.31 -1.87
CA VAL A 820 -12.81 19.70 -1.38
C VAL A 820 -13.50 19.81 -0.01
N ASP A 821 -14.57 19.04 0.23
CA ASP A 821 -15.24 19.00 1.54
C ASP A 821 -14.33 18.42 2.65
N LEU A 822 -13.55 17.39 2.34
CA LEU A 822 -12.56 16.84 3.27
C LEU A 822 -11.41 17.82 3.53
N LEU A 823 -10.93 18.50 2.48
CA LEU A 823 -9.84 19.48 2.57
C LEU A 823 -10.26 20.75 3.31
N ALA A 824 -11.49 21.20 3.16
CA ALA A 824 -12.02 22.35 3.90
C ALA A 824 -12.05 22.09 5.42
N ASP A 825 -12.40 20.87 5.82
CA ASP A 825 -12.47 20.43 7.22
C ASP A 825 -11.14 19.88 7.77
N TYR A 826 -10.00 20.10 7.09
CA TYR A 826 -8.73 19.44 7.41
C TYR A 826 -8.29 19.55 8.88
N LYS A 827 -8.55 20.68 9.56
CA LYS A 827 -8.17 20.88 10.96
C LYS A 827 -8.85 19.86 11.88
N ARG A 828 -10.14 19.61 11.65
CA ARG A 828 -10.94 18.64 12.41
C ARG A 828 -10.52 17.22 12.04
N VAL A 829 -10.38 16.96 10.74
CA VAL A 829 -10.00 15.62 10.23
C VAL A 829 -8.63 15.18 10.75
N CYS A 830 -7.63 16.05 10.74
CA CYS A 830 -6.30 15.74 11.30
C CYS A 830 -6.29 15.58 12.82
N GLN A 831 -7.33 16.03 13.53
CA GLN A 831 -7.46 15.86 14.98
C GLN A 831 -8.23 14.59 15.33
N SER A 832 -9.25 14.22 14.55
CA SER A 832 -10.04 13.01 14.77
C SER A 832 -9.37 11.76 14.20
N ASN A 833 -8.70 11.87 13.06
CA ASN A 833 -8.12 10.75 12.33
C ASN A 833 -6.60 10.75 12.41
N ASN A 834 -6.03 9.81 13.18
CA ASN A 834 -4.57 9.65 13.32
C ASN A 834 -3.88 9.26 12.00
N SER A 835 -4.61 8.69 11.04
CA SER A 835 -4.07 8.30 9.73
C SER A 835 -3.90 9.48 8.76
N ILE A 836 -4.58 10.61 9.00
CA ILE A 836 -4.58 11.77 8.10
C ILE A 836 -3.64 12.85 8.62
N SER A 837 -2.46 12.94 8.01
CA SER A 837 -1.46 13.97 8.35
C SER A 837 -1.68 15.29 7.60
N ARG A 838 -1.16 16.40 8.12
CA ARG A 838 -1.19 17.70 7.42
C ARG A 838 -0.44 17.67 6.08
N MET A 839 0.65 16.90 5.99
CA MET A 839 1.39 16.72 4.73
C MET A 839 0.58 15.92 3.72
N TYR A 840 -0.19 14.93 4.16
CA TYR A 840 -1.12 14.20 3.32
C TYR A 840 -2.23 15.11 2.77
N ILE A 841 -2.79 15.99 3.62
CA ILE A 841 -3.73 17.03 3.19
C ILE A 841 -3.11 17.98 2.16
N LEU A 842 -1.85 18.39 2.35
CA LEU A 842 -1.14 19.25 1.39
C LEU A 842 -0.97 18.53 0.04
N TYR A 843 -0.53 17.27 0.05
CA TYR A 843 -0.43 16.43 -1.14
C TYR A 843 -1.77 16.32 -1.87
N GLN A 844 -2.85 16.00 -1.15
CA GLN A 844 -4.19 15.91 -1.74
C GLN A 844 -4.71 17.26 -2.27
N SER A 845 -4.37 18.37 -1.59
CA SER A 845 -4.68 19.73 -2.05
C SER A 845 -3.97 20.07 -3.36
N MET A 846 -2.71 19.64 -3.51
CA MET A 846 -1.96 19.81 -4.75
C MET A 846 -2.54 18.97 -5.88
N VAL A 847 -2.81 17.68 -5.63
CA VAL A 847 -3.37 16.76 -6.63
C VAL A 847 -4.72 17.26 -7.15
N ILE A 848 -5.63 17.69 -6.27
CA ILE A 848 -6.93 18.23 -6.71
C ILE A 848 -6.78 19.58 -7.42
N GLY A 849 -5.85 20.43 -6.97
CA GLY A 849 -5.55 21.71 -7.62
C GLY A 849 -5.06 21.53 -9.05
N PHE A 850 -4.08 20.66 -9.28
CA PHE A 850 -3.60 20.33 -10.62
C PHE A 850 -4.65 19.60 -11.47
N SER A 851 -5.50 18.77 -10.86
CA SER A 851 -6.61 18.12 -11.58
C SER A 851 -7.62 19.15 -12.12
N LEU A 852 -7.90 20.22 -11.38
CA LEU A 852 -8.80 21.30 -11.82
C LEU A 852 -8.20 22.18 -12.92
N LEU A 853 -6.87 22.30 -12.94
CA LEU A 853 -6.09 23.02 -13.96
C LEU A 853 -5.71 22.13 -15.15
N SER A 854 -6.05 20.83 -15.12
CA SER A 854 -5.66 19.88 -16.16
C SER A 854 -6.10 20.28 -17.58
N PRO A 855 -7.29 20.88 -17.82
CA PRO A 855 -7.67 21.29 -19.17
C PRO A 855 -6.70 22.31 -19.77
N SER A 856 -6.29 23.32 -18.99
CA SER A 856 -5.36 24.36 -19.47
C SER A 856 -3.92 23.88 -19.56
N ILE A 857 -3.47 23.02 -18.64
CA ILE A 857 -2.13 22.41 -18.70
C ILE A 857 -1.99 21.54 -19.95
N VAL A 858 -2.93 20.62 -20.19
CA VAL A 858 -2.87 19.73 -21.36
C VAL A 858 -3.05 20.52 -22.66
N PHE A 859 -3.94 21.52 -22.68
CA PHE A 859 -4.12 22.39 -23.83
C PHE A 859 -2.84 23.14 -24.22
N THR A 860 -2.17 23.77 -23.26
CA THR A 860 -0.92 24.50 -23.51
C THR A 860 0.21 23.57 -23.94
N MET A 861 0.34 22.40 -23.29
CA MET A 861 1.29 21.37 -23.69
C MET A 861 1.04 20.86 -25.11
N LEU A 862 -0.23 20.68 -25.50
CA LEU A 862 -0.62 20.22 -26.82
C LEU A 862 -0.26 21.25 -27.91
N VAL A 863 -0.62 22.52 -27.69
CA VAL A 863 -0.25 23.62 -28.60
C VAL A 863 1.27 23.70 -28.76
N TYR A 864 2.02 23.61 -27.65
CA TYR A 864 3.48 23.63 -27.68
C TYR A 864 4.06 22.46 -28.48
N ALA A 865 3.58 21.24 -28.21
CA ALA A 865 4.04 20.06 -28.90
C ALA A 865 3.78 20.17 -30.41
N GLN A 866 2.64 20.72 -30.82
CA GLN A 866 2.32 20.94 -32.23
C GLN A 866 3.14 22.06 -32.87
N VAL A 867 3.42 23.17 -32.17
CA VAL A 867 4.32 24.23 -32.65
C VAL A 867 5.71 23.66 -32.93
N SER A 868 6.20 22.80 -32.03
CA SER A 868 7.46 22.08 -32.22
C SER A 868 7.39 21.10 -33.40
N THR A 869 6.27 20.39 -33.55
CA THR A 869 6.08 19.35 -34.58
C THR A 869 5.93 19.89 -35.99
N PHE A 870 5.10 20.92 -36.17
CA PHE A 870 4.70 21.43 -37.48
C PHE A 870 5.49 22.68 -37.90
N GLU A 871 6.46 23.13 -37.08
CA GLU A 871 7.22 24.37 -37.26
C GLU A 871 6.33 25.58 -37.61
N ALA A 872 5.11 25.58 -37.10
CA ALA A 872 4.10 26.58 -37.40
C ALA A 872 4.13 27.72 -36.37
N GLU A 873 3.66 28.89 -36.79
CA GLU A 873 3.56 30.05 -35.90
C GLU A 873 2.65 29.73 -34.69
N SER A 874 3.10 30.13 -33.50
CA SER A 874 2.47 29.77 -32.23
C SER A 874 1.06 30.33 -32.06
N ASP A 875 0.80 31.50 -32.65
CA ASP A 875 -0.50 32.15 -32.72
C ASP A 875 -1.51 31.34 -33.55
N LYS A 876 -1.08 30.84 -34.72
CA LYS A 876 -1.92 30.00 -35.59
C LYS A 876 -2.23 28.66 -34.92
N MET A 877 -1.24 28.02 -34.29
CA MET A 877 -1.46 26.76 -33.57
C MET A 877 -2.36 26.93 -32.34
N LEU A 878 -2.20 28.03 -31.60
CA LEU A 878 -3.10 28.38 -30.51
C LEU A 878 -4.52 28.56 -31.04
N LEU A 879 -4.70 29.28 -32.15
CA LEU A 879 -6.02 29.51 -32.77
C LEU A 879 -6.68 28.20 -33.21
N TYR A 880 -5.93 27.31 -33.88
CA TYR A 880 -6.47 26.04 -34.37
C TYR A 880 -6.91 25.09 -33.25
N ASN A 881 -6.26 25.11 -32.08
CA ASN A 881 -6.71 24.33 -30.93
C ASN A 881 -7.80 25.05 -30.13
N SER A 882 -7.72 26.37 -30.02
CA SER A 882 -8.73 27.18 -29.33
C SER A 882 -10.09 27.07 -30.00
N LEU A 883 -10.14 27.03 -31.34
CA LEU A 883 -11.39 27.01 -32.09
C LEU A 883 -12.28 25.77 -31.75
N PRO A 884 -11.80 24.51 -31.81
CA PRO A 884 -12.57 23.35 -31.37
C PRO A 884 -12.95 23.37 -29.89
N VAL A 885 -12.05 23.84 -29.01
CA VAL A 885 -12.31 23.88 -27.56
C VAL A 885 -13.38 24.92 -27.24
N LEU A 886 -13.30 26.13 -27.80
CA LEU A 886 -14.30 27.17 -27.64
C LEU A 886 -15.64 26.77 -28.27
N THR A 887 -15.61 26.12 -29.44
CA THR A 887 -16.81 25.55 -30.06
C THR A 887 -17.46 24.53 -29.15
N PHE A 888 -16.66 23.64 -28.54
CA PHE A 888 -17.17 22.65 -27.60
C PHE A 888 -17.77 23.29 -26.33
N ILE A 889 -17.10 24.29 -25.76
CA ILE A 889 -17.62 25.06 -24.63
C ILE A 889 -18.96 25.69 -25.00
N GLY A 890 -19.06 26.34 -26.16
CA GLY A 890 -20.31 26.90 -26.67
C GLY A 890 -21.41 25.85 -26.84
N LEU A 891 -21.08 24.68 -27.41
CA LEU A 891 -21.99 23.55 -27.55
C LEU A 891 -22.45 23.01 -26.18
N CYS A 892 -21.59 22.99 -25.17
CA CYS A 892 -21.98 22.56 -23.82
C CYS A 892 -23.00 23.49 -23.16
N PHE A 893 -23.06 24.76 -23.55
CA PHE A 893 -24.06 25.70 -23.05
C PHE A 893 -25.35 25.78 -23.90
N ILE A 894 -25.26 25.50 -25.21
CA ILE A 894 -26.37 25.71 -26.16
C ILE A 894 -27.07 24.40 -26.54
N ALA A 895 -26.30 23.33 -26.75
CA ALA A 895 -26.80 22.10 -27.36
C ALA A 895 -27.12 21.02 -26.32
N ASP A 896 -27.91 20.04 -26.73
CA ASP A 896 -28.23 18.87 -25.91
C ASP A 896 -27.02 17.96 -25.68
N SER A 897 -27.04 17.20 -24.59
CA SER A 897 -25.96 16.28 -24.19
C SER A 897 -25.57 15.29 -25.30
N ASN A 898 -26.53 14.82 -26.10
CA ASN A 898 -26.28 13.92 -27.23
C ASN A 898 -25.41 14.58 -28.30
N SER A 899 -25.74 15.82 -28.69
CA SER A 899 -24.97 16.59 -29.67
C SER A 899 -23.57 16.92 -29.15
N GLN A 900 -23.45 17.25 -27.87
CA GLN A 900 -22.15 17.48 -27.22
C GLN A 900 -21.26 16.23 -27.29
N ILE A 901 -21.80 15.05 -26.96
CA ILE A 901 -21.06 13.79 -27.00
C ILE A 901 -20.70 13.39 -28.44
N ILE A 902 -21.58 13.61 -29.42
CA ILE A 902 -21.27 13.34 -30.83
C ILE A 902 -20.10 14.21 -31.29
N PHE A 903 -20.11 15.50 -30.97
CA PHE A 903 -19.00 16.39 -31.27
C PHE A 903 -17.72 15.93 -30.54
N ALA A 904 -17.82 15.62 -29.24
CA ALA A 904 -16.70 15.09 -28.46
C ALA A 904 -16.12 13.81 -29.10
N LYS A 905 -16.96 12.90 -29.58
CA LYS A 905 -16.51 11.68 -30.25
C LYS A 905 -15.73 11.98 -31.53
N LEU A 906 -16.25 12.86 -32.39
CA LEU A 906 -15.60 13.24 -33.64
C LEU A 906 -14.26 13.95 -33.39
N ILE A 907 -14.25 14.91 -32.46
CA ILE A 907 -13.06 15.69 -32.16
C ILE A 907 -11.99 14.82 -31.47
N SER A 908 -12.38 13.84 -30.64
CA SER A 908 -11.44 12.90 -30.02
C SER A 908 -10.72 12.00 -31.03
N VAL A 909 -11.37 11.64 -32.13
CA VAL A 909 -10.70 10.91 -33.23
C VAL A 909 -9.65 11.82 -33.88
N ILE A 910 -9.98 13.08 -34.15
CA ILE A 910 -9.05 14.06 -34.72
C ILE A 910 -7.85 14.28 -33.79
N TYR A 911 -8.09 14.52 -32.50
CA TYR A 911 -7.02 14.68 -31.51
C TYR A 911 -6.22 13.40 -31.29
N GLY A 912 -6.79 12.22 -31.50
CA GLY A 912 -6.04 10.97 -31.52
C GLY A 912 -4.96 10.97 -32.61
N PHE A 913 -5.28 11.45 -33.83
CA PHE A 913 -4.29 11.62 -34.90
C PHE A 913 -3.26 12.72 -34.59
N VAL A 914 -3.70 13.82 -33.96
CA VAL A 914 -2.79 14.87 -33.48
C VAL A 914 -1.80 14.31 -32.46
N MET A 915 -2.26 13.52 -31.50
CA MET A 915 -1.39 12.90 -30.49
C MET A 915 -0.42 11.90 -31.10
N LEU A 916 -0.82 11.18 -32.15
CA LEU A 916 0.09 10.32 -32.90
C LEU A 916 1.21 11.15 -33.58
N ALA A 917 0.87 12.29 -34.19
CA ALA A 917 1.85 13.20 -34.78
C ALA A 917 2.80 13.78 -33.71
N VAL A 918 2.26 14.18 -32.56
CA VAL A 918 3.04 14.67 -31.40
C VAL A 918 3.98 13.59 -30.86
N ALA A 919 3.56 12.33 -30.81
CA ALA A 919 4.42 11.22 -30.38
C ALA A 919 5.59 11.00 -31.34
N ILE A 920 5.34 11.03 -32.66
CA ILE A 920 6.38 10.93 -33.69
C ILE A 920 7.36 12.10 -33.56
N ALA A 921 6.85 13.31 -33.35
CA ALA A 921 7.68 14.50 -33.21
C ALA A 921 8.52 14.49 -31.93
N THR A 922 7.97 14.06 -30.81
CA THR A 922 8.73 13.88 -29.55
C THR A 922 9.85 12.85 -29.75
N THR A 923 9.60 11.81 -30.54
CA THR A 923 10.64 10.84 -30.92
C THR A 923 11.73 11.48 -31.79
N ASN A 924 11.36 12.31 -32.77
CA ASN A 924 12.33 13.08 -33.56
C ASN A 924 13.13 14.07 -32.70
N GLN A 925 12.49 14.72 -31.73
CA GLN A 925 13.15 15.67 -30.82
C GLN A 925 14.20 14.96 -29.95
N ILE A 926 13.91 13.75 -29.47
CA ILE A 926 14.90 12.91 -28.75
C ILE A 926 16.13 12.63 -29.61
N ILE A 927 15.93 12.37 -30.91
CA ILE A 927 17.00 12.06 -31.86
C ILE A 927 17.81 13.32 -32.24
N LEU A 928 17.15 14.47 -32.44
CA LEU A 928 17.76 15.69 -32.98
C LEU A 928 18.33 16.64 -31.90
N GLU A 929 17.62 16.87 -30.80
CA GLU A 929 17.99 17.87 -29.77
C GLU A 929 18.67 17.26 -28.53
N THR A 930 18.67 15.93 -28.40
CA THR A 930 19.09 15.11 -27.25
C THR A 930 17.99 14.76 -26.24
N ALA A 931 18.16 13.60 -25.60
CA ALA A 931 17.32 13.07 -24.53
C ALA A 931 17.38 13.88 -23.22
N LEU A 932 18.32 14.83 -23.09
CA LEU A 932 18.50 15.67 -21.90
C LEU A 932 17.68 16.97 -21.96
N SER A 933 16.89 17.19 -23.00
CA SER A 933 15.94 18.30 -23.03
C SER A 933 14.77 18.05 -22.06
N PRO A 934 14.20 19.09 -21.41
CA PRO A 934 13.23 18.92 -20.32
C PRO A 934 11.99 18.08 -20.67
N THR A 935 11.47 18.21 -21.90
CA THR A 935 10.28 17.49 -22.36
C THR A 935 10.57 16.00 -22.57
N PRO A 936 11.59 15.61 -23.37
CA PRO A 936 12.12 14.24 -23.40
C PRO A 936 12.45 13.64 -22.04
N ILE A 937 13.11 14.38 -21.13
CA ILE A 937 13.39 13.89 -19.77
C ILE A 937 12.07 13.47 -19.09
N PHE A 938 11.06 14.33 -19.11
CA PHE A 938 9.76 14.02 -18.50
C PHE A 938 9.11 12.78 -19.12
N VAL A 939 9.07 12.70 -20.46
CA VAL A 939 8.44 11.58 -21.19
C VAL A 939 9.19 10.27 -20.93
N LEU A 940 10.52 10.28 -21.00
CA LEU A 940 11.36 9.10 -20.73
C LEU A 940 11.24 8.67 -19.26
N CYS A 941 11.22 9.61 -18.32
CA CYS A 941 10.99 9.32 -16.90
C CYS A 941 9.59 8.74 -16.66
N MET A 942 8.55 9.32 -17.25
CA MET A 942 7.18 8.84 -17.13
C MET A 942 7.03 7.41 -17.71
N ILE A 943 7.54 7.17 -18.91
CA ILE A 943 7.55 5.84 -19.54
C ILE A 943 8.34 4.86 -18.66
N GLY A 944 9.52 5.26 -18.17
CA GLY A 944 10.35 4.44 -17.29
C GLY A 944 9.63 4.07 -15.99
N ILE A 945 8.93 5.02 -15.36
CA ILE A 945 8.15 4.80 -14.14
C ILE A 945 6.96 3.85 -14.41
N PHE A 946 6.27 3.99 -15.54
CA PHE A 946 5.15 3.12 -15.89
C PHE A 946 5.60 1.70 -16.23
N VAL A 947 6.71 1.55 -16.95
CA VAL A 947 7.33 0.23 -17.22
C VAL A 947 7.78 -0.41 -15.91
N LEU A 948 8.42 0.35 -15.01
CA LEU A 948 8.83 -0.13 -13.69
C LEU A 948 7.62 -0.59 -12.85
N ALA A 949 6.54 0.19 -12.85
CA ALA A 949 5.31 -0.18 -12.15
C ALA A 949 4.68 -1.46 -12.73
N ALA A 950 4.66 -1.61 -14.06
CA ALA A 950 4.17 -2.83 -14.70
C ALA A 950 5.04 -4.05 -14.35
N ILE A 951 6.36 -3.92 -14.33
CA ILE A 951 7.29 -4.99 -13.90
C ILE A 951 7.01 -5.41 -12.45
N LEU A 952 6.70 -4.46 -11.57
CA LEU A 952 6.36 -4.73 -10.17
C LEU A 952 4.98 -5.39 -10.00
N HIS A 953 4.13 -5.39 -11.04
CA HIS A 953 2.78 -5.98 -11.07
C HIS A 953 2.66 -7.03 -12.20
N PRO A 954 3.31 -8.21 -12.08
CA PRO A 954 3.43 -9.17 -13.18
C PRO A 954 2.09 -9.71 -13.71
N GLN A 955 1.08 -9.89 -12.84
CA GLN A 955 -0.26 -10.33 -13.26
C GLN A 955 -0.94 -9.34 -14.22
N GLU A 956 -0.60 -8.06 -14.12
CA GLU A 956 -1.18 -6.97 -14.91
C GLU A 956 -0.17 -6.34 -15.86
N PHE A 957 0.99 -6.96 -16.07
CA PHE A 957 2.00 -6.43 -16.99
C PHE A 957 1.39 -6.15 -18.37
N HIS A 958 0.46 -7.01 -18.81
CA HIS A 958 -0.26 -6.86 -20.08
C HIS A 958 -1.09 -5.58 -20.19
N ASN A 959 -1.48 -4.93 -19.08
CA ASN A 959 -2.23 -3.69 -19.11
C ASN A 959 -1.42 -2.53 -19.72
N ILE A 960 -0.07 -2.62 -19.73
CA ILE A 960 0.78 -1.60 -20.33
C ILE A 960 0.51 -1.40 -21.83
N PHE A 961 0.14 -2.47 -22.55
CA PHE A 961 -0.15 -2.40 -23.98
C PHE A 961 -1.40 -1.55 -24.27
N TYR A 962 -2.37 -1.54 -23.36
CA TYR A 962 -3.54 -0.68 -23.48
C TYR A 962 -3.21 0.81 -23.23
N GLY A 963 -2.06 1.11 -22.62
CA GLY A 963 -1.58 2.46 -22.38
C GLY A 963 -1.41 3.29 -23.65
N LEU A 964 -1.18 2.66 -24.82
CA LEU A 964 -1.10 3.38 -26.10
C LEU A 964 -2.39 4.15 -26.41
N ILE A 965 -3.56 3.54 -26.18
CA ILE A 965 -4.85 4.21 -26.37
C ILE A 965 -5.04 5.32 -25.34
N PHE A 966 -4.62 5.08 -24.10
CA PHE A 966 -4.68 6.09 -23.05
C PHE A 966 -3.91 7.36 -23.44
N PHE A 967 -2.68 7.23 -23.94
CA PHE A 967 -1.88 8.37 -24.39
C PHE A 967 -2.49 9.10 -25.60
N LEU A 968 -3.06 8.37 -26.57
CA LEU A 968 -3.74 8.98 -27.71
C LEU A 968 -5.00 9.75 -27.31
N MET A 969 -5.66 9.34 -26.22
CA MET A 969 -6.90 9.96 -25.74
C MET A 969 -6.68 11.08 -24.69
N ILE A 970 -5.44 11.45 -24.35
CA ILE A 970 -5.17 12.50 -23.34
C ILE A 970 -5.93 13.81 -23.58
N PRO A 971 -5.95 14.40 -24.80
CA PRO A 971 -6.72 15.63 -25.04
C PRO A 971 -8.23 15.41 -24.85
N CYS A 972 -8.75 14.26 -25.28
CA CYS A 972 -10.14 13.88 -25.07
C CYS A 972 -10.49 13.87 -23.57
N THR A 973 -9.61 13.30 -22.74
CA THR A 973 -9.94 12.99 -21.36
C THR A 973 -9.72 14.17 -20.42
N TYR A 974 -8.61 14.88 -20.59
CA TYR A 974 -8.26 15.99 -19.71
C TYR A 974 -8.83 17.35 -20.16
N ILE A 975 -9.19 17.51 -21.45
CA ILE A 975 -9.83 18.74 -21.95
C ILE A 975 -11.33 18.52 -22.11
N PHE A 976 -11.75 17.74 -23.11
CA PHE A 976 -13.16 17.65 -23.51
C PHE A 976 -14.03 16.97 -22.46
N MET A 977 -13.61 15.84 -21.90
CA MET A 977 -14.38 15.14 -20.88
C MET A 977 -14.40 15.89 -19.55
N SER A 978 -13.28 16.52 -19.16
CA SER A 978 -13.23 17.39 -17.96
C SER A 978 -14.19 18.57 -18.08
N LEU A 979 -14.17 19.27 -19.22
CA LEU A 979 -15.12 20.38 -19.49
C LEU A 979 -16.56 19.88 -19.55
N TYR A 980 -16.83 18.76 -20.24
CA TYR A 980 -18.16 18.15 -20.31
C TYR A 980 -18.71 17.82 -18.92
N ALA A 981 -17.88 17.23 -18.06
CA ALA A 981 -18.28 16.83 -16.72
C ALA A 981 -18.58 18.02 -15.81
N LEU A 982 -17.75 19.07 -15.87
CA LEU A 982 -17.92 20.27 -15.04
C LEU A 982 -19.03 21.21 -15.55
N ILE A 983 -19.17 21.36 -16.86
CA ILE A 983 -20.22 22.22 -17.44
C ILE A 983 -21.59 21.56 -17.35
N ASN A 984 -21.70 20.23 -17.43
CA ASN A 984 -23.01 19.55 -17.33
C ASN A 984 -23.32 19.02 -15.92
N LEU A 985 -22.75 19.61 -14.86
CA LEU A 985 -22.98 19.15 -13.48
C LEU A 985 -24.45 19.25 -13.03
N ASN A 986 -25.25 20.10 -13.70
CA ASN A 986 -26.67 20.27 -13.44
C ASN A 986 -27.52 19.08 -13.90
N ILE A 987 -26.99 18.21 -14.77
CA ILE A 987 -27.70 17.03 -15.28
C ILE A 987 -27.49 15.87 -14.30
N ILE A 988 -28.51 15.56 -13.50
CA ILE A 988 -28.46 14.53 -12.45
C ILE A 988 -28.87 13.13 -12.95
N ASN A 989 -29.42 13.01 -14.15
CA ASN A 989 -29.94 11.73 -14.68
C ASN A 989 -28.82 10.72 -15.04
N TRP A 990 -29.08 9.42 -14.84
CA TRP A 990 -28.09 8.32 -14.88
C TRP A 990 -28.34 7.26 -15.97
N GLY A 991 -28.99 7.57 -17.11
CA GLY A 991 -29.39 6.55 -18.11
C GLY A 991 -28.40 5.37 -18.30
N THR A 992 -28.87 4.14 -18.03
CA THR A 992 -28.15 2.86 -18.16
C THR A 992 -27.93 2.43 -19.61
N ARG A 993 -27.15 1.36 -19.81
CA ARG A 993 -26.87 0.72 -21.12
C ARG A 993 -28.13 0.49 -21.95
N GLU A 994 -29.22 0.02 -21.35
CA GLU A 994 -30.47 -0.20 -22.06
C GLU A 994 -31.31 1.06 -22.25
N ALA A 995 -31.31 2.02 -21.32
CA ALA A 995 -31.91 3.32 -21.60
C ALA A 995 -31.18 4.02 -22.77
N ALA A 996 -29.85 3.80 -22.88
CA ALA A 996 -29.07 4.22 -24.03
C ALA A 996 -29.36 3.36 -25.28
N SER A 997 -29.50 2.03 -25.17
CA SER A 997 -29.83 1.16 -26.31
C SER A 997 -31.26 1.38 -26.82
N VAL A 998 -32.20 1.75 -25.96
CA VAL A 998 -33.57 2.18 -26.27
C VAL A 998 -33.57 3.60 -26.84
N ALA A 999 -32.77 4.51 -26.28
CA ALA A 999 -32.56 5.83 -26.89
C ALA A 999 -31.88 5.74 -28.27
N ILE A 1000 -31.01 4.74 -28.48
CA ILE A 1000 -30.39 4.39 -29.77
C ILE A 1000 -31.39 3.64 -30.67
N GLY A 1001 -32.25 2.80 -30.08
CA GLY A 1001 -33.25 1.95 -30.73
C GLY A 1001 -34.39 2.73 -31.36
N ASN A 1002 -34.60 3.97 -30.92
CA ASN A 1002 -35.36 4.97 -31.67
C ASN A 1002 -34.54 5.50 -32.87
N ASN A 1003 -34.17 4.63 -33.82
CA ASN A 1003 -33.86 4.83 -35.25
C ASN A 1003 -33.21 6.14 -35.78
N ALA A 1004 -32.58 6.98 -34.96
CA ALA A 1004 -32.08 8.29 -35.38
C ALA A 1004 -30.57 8.28 -35.70
N SER A 1005 -29.71 7.73 -34.83
CA SER A 1005 -28.26 7.95 -34.91
C SER A 1005 -27.56 7.12 -35.99
N HIS A 1006 -27.91 5.84 -36.15
CA HIS A 1006 -27.38 5.00 -37.22
C HIS A 1006 -27.79 5.53 -38.61
N THR A 1007 -28.97 6.14 -38.70
CA THR A 1007 -29.50 6.70 -39.95
C THR A 1007 -28.80 8.00 -40.30
N GLU A 1008 -28.52 8.88 -39.33
CA GLU A 1008 -27.83 10.15 -39.58
C GLU A 1008 -26.34 9.97 -39.89
N PHE A 1009 -25.60 9.15 -39.13
CA PHE A 1009 -24.20 8.88 -39.43
C PHE A 1009 -24.04 8.17 -40.78
N ARG A 1010 -24.94 7.23 -41.09
CA ARG A 1010 -24.99 6.57 -42.41
C ARG A 1010 -25.36 7.54 -43.53
N ARG A 1011 -26.30 8.48 -43.32
CA ARG A 1011 -26.63 9.55 -44.28
C ARG A 1011 -25.44 10.51 -44.49
N LEU A 1012 -24.72 10.87 -43.42
CA LEU A 1012 -23.54 11.74 -43.49
C LEU A 1012 -22.40 11.05 -44.25
N LEU A 1013 -22.15 9.77 -43.98
CA LEU A 1013 -21.18 8.94 -44.71
C LEU A 1013 -21.57 8.68 -46.16
N GLN A 1014 -22.87 8.53 -46.44
CA GLN A 1014 -23.39 8.47 -47.82
C GLN A 1014 -23.14 9.78 -48.55
N ARG A 1015 -23.34 10.94 -47.89
CA ARG A 1015 -23.03 12.27 -48.46
C ARG A 1015 -21.56 12.44 -48.84
N PHE A 1016 -20.64 11.84 -48.08
CA PHE A 1016 -19.20 11.92 -48.34
C PHE A 1016 -18.63 10.74 -49.14
N GLY A 1017 -19.46 9.78 -49.62
CA GLY A 1017 -18.98 8.65 -50.42
C GLY A 1017 -18.05 7.66 -49.70
N LEU A 1018 -17.91 7.77 -48.36
CA LEU A 1018 -16.96 6.99 -47.56
C LEU A 1018 -17.50 5.63 -47.09
N HIS A 1019 -18.68 5.19 -47.53
CA HIS A 1019 -19.25 3.90 -47.13
C HIS A 1019 -18.34 2.71 -47.50
N LYS A 1020 -17.57 2.82 -48.60
CA LYS A 1020 -16.56 1.82 -49.01
C LYS A 1020 -15.46 1.61 -47.95
N VAL A 1021 -15.14 2.61 -47.13
CA VAL A 1021 -14.11 2.50 -46.09
C VAL A 1021 -14.59 1.60 -44.95
N ILE A 1022 -15.87 1.64 -44.58
CA ILE A 1022 -16.43 0.74 -43.57
C ILE A 1022 -16.59 -0.68 -44.12
N ASP A 1023 -17.01 -0.83 -45.39
CA ASP A 1023 -17.07 -2.15 -46.03
C ASP A 1023 -15.68 -2.77 -46.17
N PHE A 1024 -14.65 -1.95 -46.42
CA PHE A 1024 -13.25 -2.39 -46.41
C PHE A 1024 -12.77 -2.79 -45.01
N VAL A 1025 -13.07 -1.99 -43.97
CA VAL A 1025 -12.72 -2.31 -42.58
C VAL A 1025 -13.45 -3.57 -42.09
N ARG A 1026 -14.70 -3.81 -42.51
CA ARG A 1026 -15.40 -5.08 -42.26
C ARG A 1026 -14.82 -6.24 -43.07
N SER A 1027 -14.44 -6.01 -44.33
CA SER A 1027 -13.73 -7.02 -45.13
C SER A 1027 -12.39 -7.41 -44.51
N THR A 1028 -11.68 -6.52 -43.83
CA THR A 1028 -10.47 -6.90 -43.07
C THR A 1028 -10.77 -7.71 -41.81
N SER A 1029 -11.97 -7.64 -41.24
CA SER A 1029 -12.37 -8.57 -40.16
C SER A 1029 -12.62 -9.99 -40.68
N SER A 1030 -13.00 -10.14 -41.95
CA SER A 1030 -13.17 -11.45 -42.59
C SER A 1030 -11.84 -12.15 -42.91
N TRP A 1031 -10.72 -11.43 -42.93
CA TRP A 1031 -9.38 -12.03 -43.06
C TRP A 1031 -8.98 -12.83 -41.82
N ARG A 1032 -9.53 -12.54 -40.63
CA ARG A 1032 -9.30 -13.35 -39.43
C ARG A 1032 -10.12 -14.64 -39.41
N SER A 1033 -11.26 -14.70 -40.11
CA SER A 1033 -12.05 -15.94 -40.25
C SER A 1033 -11.63 -16.81 -41.43
N ALA A 1034 -10.91 -16.25 -42.42
CA ALA A 1034 -10.44 -16.99 -43.59
C ALA A 1034 -9.30 -17.99 -43.29
N ILE A 1035 -8.56 -17.82 -42.19
CA ILE A 1035 -7.51 -18.76 -41.77
C ILE A 1035 -8.11 -20.02 -41.08
N THR A 1036 -9.39 -19.98 -40.67
CA THR A 1036 -10.02 -21.08 -39.93
C THR A 1036 -11.13 -21.82 -40.71
N THR A 1037 -11.25 -21.59 -42.03
CA THR A 1037 -12.33 -22.18 -42.85
C THR A 1037 -11.84 -23.04 -44.03
N THR A 1038 -10.82 -23.88 -43.82
CA THR A 1038 -10.47 -24.96 -44.77
C THR A 1038 -11.21 -26.27 -44.50
N THR A 1039 -12.15 -26.31 -43.56
CA THR A 1039 -12.98 -27.51 -43.30
C THR A 1039 -14.39 -27.12 -42.87
N ALA A 1040 -15.29 -26.88 -43.85
CA ALA A 1040 -16.74 -27.13 -43.78
C ALA A 1040 -17.49 -26.45 -44.95
N THR A 1041 -17.01 -26.57 -46.18
CA THR A 1041 -17.85 -26.44 -47.37
C THR A 1041 -18.68 -27.71 -47.51
N THR A 1042 -19.99 -27.65 -47.25
CA THR A 1042 -21.11 -28.31 -47.97
C THR A 1042 -22.35 -28.44 -47.05
N THR A 1043 -22.94 -27.31 -46.60
CA THR A 1043 -24.29 -27.29 -45.97
C THR A 1043 -24.93 -25.89 -45.92
N ALA A 1044 -24.44 -24.90 -46.68
CA ALA A 1044 -24.92 -23.51 -46.61
C ALA A 1044 -25.97 -23.13 -47.67
N THR A 1045 -26.33 -24.01 -48.61
CA THR A 1045 -27.29 -23.67 -49.68
C THR A 1045 -28.75 -23.92 -49.33
N THR A 1046 -29.06 -24.66 -48.27
CA THR A 1046 -30.46 -25.00 -47.91
C THR A 1046 -31.09 -24.03 -46.90
N THR A 1047 -30.28 -23.33 -46.09
CA THR A 1047 -30.74 -22.40 -45.03
C THR A 1047 -31.05 -20.99 -45.55
N ALA A 1048 -30.50 -20.58 -46.69
CA ALA A 1048 -30.76 -19.25 -47.26
C ALA A 1048 -32.19 -19.10 -47.81
N THR A 1049 -32.78 -20.18 -48.31
CA THR A 1049 -34.16 -20.20 -48.83
C THR A 1049 -35.23 -20.17 -47.73
N THR A 1050 -34.98 -20.82 -46.58
CA THR A 1050 -35.89 -20.77 -45.41
C THR A 1050 -35.81 -19.42 -44.67
N ALA A 1051 -34.63 -18.83 -44.56
CA ALA A 1051 -34.48 -17.51 -43.93
C ALA A 1051 -35.17 -16.39 -44.74
N ALA A 1052 -35.22 -16.49 -46.07
CA ALA A 1052 -35.92 -15.51 -46.91
C ALA A 1052 -37.44 -15.57 -46.74
N THR A 1053 -38.02 -16.76 -46.57
CA THR A 1053 -39.45 -16.94 -46.26
C THR A 1053 -39.80 -16.45 -44.86
N ASP A 1054 -38.96 -16.72 -43.86
CA ASP A 1054 -39.18 -16.27 -42.48
C ASP A 1054 -39.14 -14.74 -42.36
N VAL A 1055 -38.23 -14.08 -43.08
CA VAL A 1055 -38.15 -12.60 -43.11
C VAL A 1055 -39.39 -11.99 -43.76
N GLN A 1056 -39.95 -12.61 -44.80
CA GLN A 1056 -41.20 -12.13 -45.40
C GLN A 1056 -42.40 -12.29 -44.45
N GLU A 1057 -42.46 -13.37 -43.66
CA GLU A 1057 -43.53 -13.59 -42.69
C GLU A 1057 -43.43 -12.63 -41.50
N ILE A 1058 -42.21 -12.37 -41.01
CA ILE A 1058 -41.95 -11.37 -39.96
C ILE A 1058 -42.32 -9.97 -40.45
N GLN A 1059 -41.97 -9.60 -41.69
CA GLN A 1059 -42.34 -8.30 -42.25
C GLN A 1059 -43.86 -8.14 -42.33
N LYS A 1060 -44.59 -9.19 -42.71
CA LYS A 1060 -46.06 -9.21 -42.75
C LYS A 1060 -46.67 -9.04 -41.36
N LYS A 1061 -46.10 -9.68 -40.32
CA LYS A 1061 -46.52 -9.48 -38.91
C LYS A 1061 -46.26 -8.05 -38.44
N ILE A 1062 -45.13 -7.45 -38.80
CA ILE A 1062 -44.81 -6.06 -38.45
C ILE A 1062 -45.79 -5.08 -39.10
N ASP A 1063 -46.15 -5.30 -40.37
CA ASP A 1063 -47.10 -4.44 -41.06
C ASP A 1063 -48.53 -4.59 -40.50
N ASN A 1064 -48.95 -5.80 -40.10
CA ASN A 1064 -50.20 -6.01 -39.36
C ASN A 1064 -50.20 -5.27 -38.00
N MET A 1065 -49.14 -5.40 -37.20
CA MET A 1065 -49.04 -4.69 -35.91
C MET A 1065 -49.03 -3.16 -36.08
N LYS A 1066 -48.42 -2.63 -37.14
CA LYS A 1066 -48.50 -1.19 -37.44
C LYS A 1066 -49.93 -0.76 -37.73
N THR A 1067 -50.69 -1.59 -38.44
CA THR A 1067 -52.09 -1.33 -38.78
C THR A 1067 -52.95 -1.35 -37.51
N GLU A 1068 -52.79 -2.36 -36.65
CA GLU A 1068 -53.45 -2.44 -35.33
C GLU A 1068 -53.08 -1.27 -34.42
N LEU A 1069 -51.81 -0.84 -34.40
CA LEU A 1069 -51.36 0.31 -33.62
C LEU A 1069 -51.95 1.62 -34.15
N GLN A 1070 -52.18 1.72 -35.45
CA GLN A 1070 -52.80 2.88 -36.07
C GLN A 1070 -54.31 2.92 -35.77
N GLU A 1071 -55.00 1.78 -35.83
CA GLU A 1071 -56.40 1.66 -35.39
C GLU A 1071 -56.55 1.98 -33.89
N LEU A 1072 -55.64 1.53 -33.04
CA LEU A 1072 -55.60 1.88 -31.62
C LEU A 1072 -55.38 3.38 -31.39
N LYS A 1073 -54.51 4.02 -32.19
CA LYS A 1073 -54.30 5.47 -32.12
C LYS A 1073 -55.53 6.26 -32.56
N ASP A 1074 -56.23 5.80 -33.60
CA ASP A 1074 -57.44 6.46 -34.11
C ASP A 1074 -58.61 6.31 -33.12
N VAL A 1075 -58.72 5.16 -32.43
CA VAL A 1075 -59.68 4.97 -31.33
C VAL A 1075 -59.36 5.90 -30.15
N VAL A 1076 -58.08 6.04 -29.77
CA VAL A 1076 -57.66 6.93 -28.68
C VAL A 1076 -57.91 8.40 -29.01
N LEU A 1077 -57.68 8.83 -30.26
CA LEU A 1077 -57.88 10.21 -30.71
C LEU A 1077 -59.37 10.62 -30.77
N SER A 1078 -60.28 9.64 -30.94
CA SER A 1078 -61.74 9.88 -30.98
C SER A 1078 -62.37 10.07 -29.59
N SER A 1079 -61.63 9.82 -28.50
CA SER A 1079 -62.14 10.00 -27.14
C SER A 1079 -61.87 11.41 -26.62
N SER A 1080 -62.94 12.21 -26.55
CA SER A 1080 -62.94 13.59 -26.03
C SER A 1080 -62.38 13.68 -24.59
N PRO A 1081 -61.50 14.64 -24.28
CA PRO A 1081 -60.81 14.73 -23.00
C PRO A 1081 -61.67 15.46 -21.97
N SER A 1082 -62.44 14.71 -21.17
CA SER A 1082 -63.04 15.26 -19.96
C SER A 1082 -62.99 14.29 -18.79
N THR A 1083 -62.33 14.75 -17.73
CA THR A 1083 -62.41 14.36 -16.31
C THR A 1083 -61.50 13.22 -15.79
N PRO A 1084 -60.32 13.55 -15.20
CA PRO A 1084 -59.41 12.62 -14.53
C PRO A 1084 -59.97 11.95 -13.25
N PHE A 1085 -61.06 12.48 -12.68
CA PHE A 1085 -61.52 12.10 -11.34
C PHE A 1085 -62.09 10.68 -11.24
N LYS A 1086 -62.70 10.15 -12.32
CA LYS A 1086 -63.23 8.76 -12.34
C LYS A 1086 -62.14 7.69 -12.44
N ARG A 1087 -60.92 8.07 -12.85
CA ARG A 1087 -59.76 7.15 -12.95
C ARG A 1087 -59.06 6.94 -11.60
N LEU A 1088 -59.32 7.81 -10.61
CA LEU A 1088 -58.75 7.74 -9.26
C LEU A 1088 -59.48 6.73 -8.35
N VAL A 1089 -60.82 6.70 -8.39
CA VAL A 1089 -61.63 5.85 -7.48
C VAL A 1089 -61.55 4.36 -7.81
N LEU A 1090 -61.34 3.98 -9.08
CA LEU A 1090 -61.09 2.58 -9.47
C LEU A 1090 -59.67 2.09 -9.11
N ARG A 1091 -58.75 3.00 -8.75
CA ARG A 1091 -57.32 2.71 -8.53
C ARG A 1091 -57.00 2.23 -7.12
N GLU A 1092 -57.79 2.61 -6.11
CA GLU A 1092 -57.56 2.24 -4.69
C GLU A 1092 -57.90 0.77 -4.37
N ASN A 1093 -58.72 0.11 -5.19
CA ASN A 1093 -59.16 -1.27 -4.94
C ASN A 1093 -58.39 -2.34 -5.73
N MET A 1094 -57.30 -2.00 -6.43
CA MET A 1094 -56.45 -3.03 -7.04
C MET A 1094 -55.74 -3.84 -5.95
N ASN A 1095 -55.97 -5.15 -5.96
CA ASN A 1095 -55.49 -6.08 -4.95
C ASN A 1095 -53.94 -6.06 -4.94
N ARG A 1096 -53.31 -5.51 -3.90
CA ARG A 1096 -51.83 -5.37 -3.77
C ARG A 1096 -51.07 -6.70 -3.92
N PHE A 1097 -51.77 -7.82 -3.80
CA PHE A 1097 -51.24 -9.16 -3.87
C PHE A 1097 -51.23 -9.77 -5.29
N LEU A 1098 -51.89 -9.14 -6.27
CA LEU A 1098 -52.16 -9.71 -7.60
C LEU A 1098 -50.89 -10.08 -8.39
N TRP A 1099 -49.80 -9.34 -8.19
CA TRP A 1099 -48.51 -9.62 -8.85
C TRP A 1099 -47.93 -11.00 -8.49
N MET A 1100 -48.26 -11.54 -7.31
CA MET A 1100 -47.80 -12.85 -6.89
C MET A 1100 -48.48 -14.00 -7.64
N ASP A 1101 -49.58 -13.72 -8.36
CA ASP A 1101 -50.35 -14.72 -9.10
C ASP A 1101 -49.87 -14.90 -10.55
N THR A 1102 -48.86 -14.14 -10.96
CA THR A 1102 -48.25 -14.22 -12.30
C THR A 1102 -47.71 -15.63 -12.56
N GLU A 1103 -47.94 -16.16 -13.77
CA GLU A 1103 -47.70 -17.57 -14.14
C GLU A 1103 -46.31 -18.10 -13.73
N TYR A 1104 -45.24 -17.33 -13.99
CA TYR A 1104 -43.88 -17.76 -13.66
C TYR A 1104 -43.55 -17.71 -12.15
N LEU A 1105 -44.34 -16.98 -11.34
CA LEU A 1105 -44.15 -16.83 -9.89
C LEU A 1105 -44.93 -17.84 -9.06
N GLN A 1106 -45.85 -18.60 -9.66
CA GLN A 1106 -46.65 -19.63 -8.97
C GLN A 1106 -45.79 -20.73 -8.34
N VAL A 1107 -44.53 -20.87 -8.76
CA VAL A 1107 -43.54 -21.82 -8.25
C VAL A 1107 -42.97 -21.42 -6.86
N CYS A 1108 -43.49 -20.35 -6.26
CA CYS A 1108 -43.07 -19.81 -4.98
C CYS A 1108 -44.20 -19.87 -3.94
N SER A 1109 -43.87 -20.25 -2.71
CA SER A 1109 -44.79 -20.19 -1.59
C SER A 1109 -45.05 -18.73 -1.16
N ARG A 1110 -46.19 -18.46 -0.50
CA ARG A 1110 -46.55 -17.11 -0.03
C ARG A 1110 -46.27 -16.97 1.46
N GLY A 1111 -45.54 -15.92 1.83
CA GLY A 1111 -45.20 -15.59 3.22
C GLY A 1111 -45.80 -14.25 3.66
N ARG A 1112 -45.70 -13.97 4.96
CA ARG A 1112 -46.06 -12.68 5.58
C ARG A 1112 -44.86 -12.15 6.37
N LEU A 1113 -44.74 -10.82 6.45
CA LEU A 1113 -43.76 -10.17 7.32
C LEU A 1113 -44.13 -10.40 8.79
N ASN A 1114 -43.11 -10.41 9.65
CA ASN A 1114 -43.33 -10.34 11.09
C ASN A 1114 -43.88 -8.95 11.45
N ALA A 1115 -44.77 -8.88 12.46
CA ALA A 1115 -45.41 -7.62 12.85
C ALA A 1115 -44.41 -6.52 13.21
N ALA A 1116 -43.33 -6.86 13.93
CA ALA A 1116 -42.27 -5.90 14.28
C ALA A 1116 -41.47 -5.41 13.07
N GLU A 1117 -41.25 -6.27 12.07
CA GLU A 1117 -40.57 -5.90 10.84
C GLU A 1117 -41.47 -5.00 9.97
N ASP A 1118 -42.78 -5.28 9.94
CA ASP A 1118 -43.75 -4.47 9.21
C ASP A 1118 -43.91 -3.07 9.84
N GLU A 1119 -43.99 -2.97 11.18
CA GLU A 1119 -43.99 -1.69 11.90
C GLU A 1119 -42.72 -0.88 11.62
N PHE A 1120 -41.56 -1.55 11.62
CA PHE A 1120 -40.28 -0.93 11.30
C PHE A 1120 -40.24 -0.37 9.88
N TRP A 1121 -40.67 -1.14 8.87
CA TRP A 1121 -40.69 -0.67 7.48
C TRP A 1121 -41.67 0.50 7.31
N ASN A 1122 -42.87 0.42 7.89
CA ASN A 1122 -43.84 1.51 7.84
C ASN A 1122 -43.28 2.79 8.48
N GLY A 1123 -42.64 2.67 9.65
CA GLY A 1123 -41.99 3.80 10.33
C GLY A 1123 -40.82 4.40 9.55
N MET A 1124 -39.93 3.56 9.00
CA MET A 1124 -38.80 4.03 8.20
C MET A 1124 -39.26 4.73 6.91
N ILE A 1125 -40.27 4.15 6.24
CA ILE A 1125 -40.80 4.72 5.00
C ILE A 1125 -41.37 6.10 5.27
N GLU A 1126 -42.22 6.24 6.29
CA GLU A 1126 -42.81 7.54 6.62
C GLU A 1126 -41.75 8.58 7.02
N GLN A 1127 -40.71 8.17 7.75
CA GLN A 1127 -39.69 9.10 8.24
C GLN A 1127 -38.64 9.51 7.19
N TYR A 1128 -38.15 8.58 6.36
CA TYR A 1128 -36.98 8.81 5.50
C TYR A 1128 -37.19 8.48 4.03
N LEU A 1129 -38.04 7.51 3.70
CA LEU A 1129 -38.09 6.94 2.34
C LEU A 1129 -39.33 7.30 1.53
N LYS A 1130 -40.28 8.03 2.11
CA LYS A 1130 -41.44 8.53 1.36
C LYS A 1130 -40.95 9.33 0.15
N PRO A 1131 -41.45 9.04 -1.06
CA PRO A 1131 -41.14 9.82 -2.24
C PRO A 1131 -41.37 11.30 -1.94
N LEU A 1132 -40.40 12.14 -2.30
CA LEU A 1132 -40.54 13.57 -2.13
C LEU A 1132 -41.55 14.07 -3.17
N GLU A 1133 -42.72 14.50 -2.70
CA GLU A 1133 -43.65 15.27 -3.51
C GLU A 1133 -43.09 16.68 -3.63
N PHE A 1134 -42.31 16.93 -4.68
CA PHE A 1134 -41.87 18.29 -4.99
C PHE A 1134 -43.05 19.05 -5.59
N THR A 1135 -43.32 20.24 -5.05
CA THR A 1135 -44.14 21.20 -5.78
C THR A 1135 -43.43 21.56 -7.09
N GLU A 1136 -44.19 21.85 -8.15
CA GLU A 1136 -43.59 22.26 -9.43
C GLU A 1136 -42.68 23.50 -9.25
N GLU A 1137 -42.99 24.36 -8.27
CA GLU A 1137 -42.16 25.49 -7.86
C GLU A 1137 -40.82 25.10 -7.24
N GLU A 1138 -40.81 24.16 -6.27
CA GLU A 1138 -39.56 23.69 -5.64
C GLU A 1138 -38.66 23.02 -6.67
N MET A 1139 -39.22 22.18 -7.54
CA MET A 1139 -38.46 21.56 -8.62
C MET A 1139 -37.84 22.63 -9.53
N ARG A 1140 -38.59 23.68 -9.89
CA ARG A 1140 -38.06 24.82 -10.66
C ARG A 1140 -36.96 25.56 -9.91
N ARG A 1141 -37.10 25.76 -8.58
CA ARG A 1141 -36.06 26.41 -7.74
C ARG A 1141 -34.80 25.56 -7.66
N ASP A 1142 -34.92 24.26 -7.47
CA ASP A 1142 -33.78 23.35 -7.38
C ASP A 1142 -33.04 23.27 -8.71
N VAL A 1143 -33.77 23.14 -9.83
CA VAL A 1143 -33.19 23.21 -11.18
C VAL A 1143 -32.49 24.56 -11.41
N ALA A 1144 -33.11 25.67 -11.02
CA ALA A 1144 -32.49 26.99 -11.10
C ALA A 1144 -31.23 27.10 -10.22
N SER A 1145 -31.25 26.52 -9.02
CA SER A 1145 -30.10 26.49 -8.10
C SER A 1145 -28.94 25.67 -8.66
N LEU A 1146 -29.22 24.55 -9.31
CA LEU A 1146 -28.24 23.70 -9.99
C LEU A 1146 -27.65 24.40 -11.21
N VAL A 1147 -28.47 25.10 -11.98
CA VAL A 1147 -28.01 25.93 -13.10
C VAL A 1147 -27.15 27.10 -12.60
N SER A 1148 -27.52 27.73 -11.49
CA SER A 1148 -26.70 28.77 -10.83
C SER A 1148 -25.36 28.22 -10.35
N LEU A 1149 -25.35 27.05 -9.70
CA LEU A 1149 -24.13 26.37 -9.25
C LEU A 1149 -23.24 26.03 -10.44
N ARG A 1150 -23.82 25.43 -11.49
CA ARG A 1150 -23.14 25.15 -12.75
C ARG A 1150 -22.52 26.42 -13.33
N ASN A 1151 -23.29 27.49 -13.48
CA ASN A 1151 -22.80 28.74 -14.05
C ASN A 1151 -21.63 29.30 -13.23
N ARG A 1152 -21.71 29.24 -11.89
CA ARG A 1152 -20.63 29.67 -11.00
C ARG A 1152 -19.37 28.83 -11.18
N ILE A 1153 -19.49 27.51 -11.08
CA ILE A 1153 -18.36 26.58 -11.18
C ILE A 1153 -17.76 26.64 -12.58
N ALA A 1154 -18.58 26.51 -13.63
CA ALA A 1154 -18.12 26.57 -15.01
C ALA A 1154 -17.43 27.90 -15.31
N SER A 1155 -18.00 29.04 -14.89
CA SER A 1155 -17.34 30.35 -15.07
C SER A 1155 -16.01 30.42 -14.31
N SER A 1156 -15.96 29.98 -13.05
CA SER A 1156 -14.70 29.96 -12.30
C SER A 1156 -13.64 29.07 -12.95
N VAL A 1157 -14.02 27.87 -13.39
CA VAL A 1157 -13.10 26.93 -14.07
C VAL A 1157 -12.61 27.51 -15.39
N LEU A 1158 -13.51 28.07 -16.21
CA LEU A 1158 -13.16 28.68 -17.49
C LEU A 1158 -12.28 29.92 -17.32
N ILE A 1159 -12.55 30.78 -16.34
CA ILE A 1159 -11.72 31.96 -16.03
C ILE A 1159 -10.34 31.52 -15.56
N VAL A 1160 -10.25 30.63 -14.57
CA VAL A 1160 -8.96 30.20 -14.01
C VAL A 1160 -8.11 29.47 -15.07
N ASN A 1161 -8.72 28.54 -15.81
CA ASN A 1161 -8.02 27.84 -16.89
C ASN A 1161 -7.65 28.81 -18.04
N GLY A 1162 -8.54 29.72 -18.41
CA GLY A 1162 -8.29 30.73 -19.45
C GLY A 1162 -7.16 31.70 -19.08
N LEU A 1163 -7.11 32.15 -17.81
CA LEU A 1163 -6.03 32.97 -17.30
C LEU A 1163 -4.69 32.22 -17.31
N LEU A 1164 -4.68 30.92 -17.00
CA LEU A 1164 -3.46 30.11 -17.08
C LEU A 1164 -3.00 29.94 -18.53
N VAL A 1165 -3.90 29.66 -19.47
CA VAL A 1165 -3.58 29.59 -20.91
C VAL A 1165 -2.99 30.93 -21.38
N LEU A 1166 -3.62 32.05 -21.02
CA LEU A 1166 -3.14 33.38 -21.37
C LEU A 1166 -1.76 33.67 -20.77
N ALA A 1167 -1.56 33.35 -19.49
CA ALA A 1167 -0.29 33.56 -18.80
C ALA A 1167 0.85 32.78 -19.45
N VAL A 1168 0.63 31.48 -19.73
CA VAL A 1168 1.62 30.63 -20.41
C VAL A 1168 1.91 31.16 -21.81
N PHE A 1169 0.89 31.52 -22.58
CA PHE A 1169 1.05 32.04 -23.93
C PHE A 1169 1.80 33.38 -23.98
N LEU A 1170 1.51 34.31 -23.06
CA LEU A 1170 2.22 35.60 -22.99
C LEU A 1170 3.72 35.41 -22.71
N ILE A 1171 4.06 34.47 -21.82
CA ILE A 1171 5.46 34.14 -21.53
C ILE A 1171 6.13 33.50 -22.76
N GLN A 1172 5.41 32.63 -23.46
CA GLN A 1172 5.89 32.00 -24.68
C GLN A 1172 6.16 33.02 -25.80
N LYS A 1173 5.28 34.01 -25.99
CA LYS A 1173 5.50 35.09 -26.97
C LYS A 1173 6.77 35.88 -26.70
N HIS A 1174 7.16 35.99 -25.43
CA HIS A 1174 8.39 36.65 -24.98
C HIS A 1174 9.54 35.67 -24.69
N LYS A 1175 9.52 34.44 -25.25
CA LYS A 1175 10.56 33.42 -25.03
C LYS A 1175 11.97 33.92 -25.30
N GLU A 1176 12.16 34.85 -26.24
CA GLU A 1176 13.50 35.40 -26.51
C GLU A 1176 14.09 36.19 -25.34
N ILE A 1177 13.24 36.77 -24.49
CA ILE A 1177 13.60 37.61 -23.33
C ILE A 1177 13.48 36.81 -22.03
N LEU A 1178 12.44 35.98 -21.90
CA LEU A 1178 12.04 35.27 -20.68
C LEU A 1178 12.39 33.78 -20.71
N SER A 1179 13.47 33.37 -21.38
CA SER A 1179 13.97 31.99 -21.36
C SER A 1179 15.14 31.80 -20.43
N PHE A 1180 15.18 30.66 -19.73
CA PHE A 1180 16.38 30.17 -19.10
C PHE A 1180 17.31 29.55 -20.16
N GLN A 1181 18.59 29.92 -20.11
CA GLN A 1181 19.63 29.30 -20.94
C GLN A 1181 20.08 28.00 -20.28
N TYR A 1182 19.65 26.86 -20.81
CA TYR A 1182 19.97 25.54 -20.30
C TYR A 1182 21.12 24.92 -21.12
N LYS A 1183 22.27 24.70 -20.46
CA LYS A 1183 23.36 23.85 -20.96
C LYS A 1183 23.51 22.66 -20.00
N PRO A 1184 23.25 21.42 -20.44
CA PRO A 1184 23.39 20.24 -19.59
C PRO A 1184 24.82 20.00 -19.10
N TYR A 1185 25.82 20.28 -19.93
CA TYR A 1185 27.26 20.14 -19.63
C TYR A 1185 28.09 21.12 -20.50
N GLU A 1186 29.35 21.35 -20.11
CA GLU A 1186 30.29 22.17 -20.89
C GLU A 1186 30.68 21.45 -22.20
N GLY A 1187 30.49 22.10 -23.35
CA GLY A 1187 30.63 21.48 -24.68
C GLY A 1187 29.36 20.77 -25.19
N PHE A 1188 28.18 21.13 -24.67
CA PHE A 1188 26.91 20.60 -25.19
C PHE A 1188 26.61 21.14 -26.59
N GLU A 1189 26.76 20.26 -27.58
CA GLU A 1189 26.36 20.46 -28.97
C GLU A 1189 25.01 19.79 -29.27
N TRP A 1190 24.11 20.50 -29.93
CA TRP A 1190 22.85 19.94 -30.42
C TRP A 1190 22.58 20.36 -31.86
N SER A 1191 21.79 19.55 -32.57
CA SER A 1191 21.51 19.79 -33.98
C SER A 1191 20.40 20.84 -34.13
N LYS A 1192 20.76 21.99 -34.69
CA LYS A 1192 19.84 23.07 -35.00
C LYS A 1192 19.68 23.15 -36.51
N LEU A 1193 18.45 23.26 -36.99
CA LEU A 1193 18.22 23.57 -38.40
C LEU A 1193 18.73 25.00 -38.68
N SER A 1194 19.77 25.11 -39.49
CA SER A 1194 20.30 26.40 -39.89
C SER A 1194 19.37 27.04 -40.92
N LYS A 1195 18.75 28.17 -40.57
CA LYS A 1195 17.84 28.92 -41.47
C LYS A 1195 18.49 29.31 -42.81
N LYS A 1196 19.83 29.35 -42.86
CA LYS A 1196 20.59 29.74 -44.06
C LYS A 1196 20.86 28.57 -45.01
N THR A 1197 21.18 27.39 -44.47
CA THR A 1197 21.61 26.23 -45.28
C THR A 1197 20.52 25.17 -45.43
N GLY A 1198 19.46 25.22 -44.62
CA GLY A 1198 18.43 24.18 -44.57
C GLY A 1198 18.96 22.81 -44.12
N LYS A 1199 20.18 22.77 -43.59
CA LYS A 1199 20.82 21.56 -43.05
C LYS A 1199 20.84 21.63 -41.53
N PHE A 1200 20.81 20.46 -40.90
CA PHE A 1200 21.08 20.32 -39.47
C PHE A 1200 22.56 20.60 -39.22
N GLU A 1201 22.85 21.68 -38.49
CA GLU A 1201 24.20 22.07 -38.08
C GLU A 1201 24.33 21.84 -36.57
N LEU A 1202 25.47 21.32 -36.12
CA LEU A 1202 25.80 21.21 -34.70
C LEU A 1202 26.06 22.62 -34.15
N THR A 1203 25.36 22.99 -33.08
CA THR A 1203 25.48 24.30 -32.44
C THR A 1203 25.72 24.18 -30.94
N ASP A 1204 26.60 25.04 -30.42
CA ASP A 1204 26.92 25.22 -28.99
C ASP A 1204 26.01 26.23 -28.27
N GLU A 1205 24.94 26.68 -28.94
CA GLU A 1205 24.00 27.64 -28.36
C GLU A 1205 23.22 27.00 -27.20
N PRO A 1206 23.04 27.69 -26.06
CA PRO A 1206 22.24 27.17 -24.95
C PRO A 1206 20.77 26.94 -25.36
N LEU A 1207 20.17 25.85 -24.87
CA LEU A 1207 18.76 25.54 -25.11
C LEU A 1207 17.89 26.57 -24.36
N LYS A 1208 16.95 27.23 -25.06
CA LYS A 1208 16.04 28.21 -24.45
C LYS A 1208 14.80 27.53 -23.88
N VAL A 1209 14.71 27.43 -22.55
CA VAL A 1209 13.61 26.77 -21.82
C VAL A 1209 12.71 27.80 -21.13
N GLU A 1210 11.39 27.60 -21.18
CA GLU A 1210 10.40 28.47 -20.55
C GLU A 1210 10.20 28.13 -19.06
N PRO A 1211 10.22 29.13 -18.15
CA PRO A 1211 10.21 28.88 -16.71
C PRO A 1211 8.92 28.23 -16.20
N ILE A 1212 7.73 28.67 -16.67
CA ILE A 1212 6.45 28.10 -16.22
C ILE A 1212 6.25 26.68 -16.72
N GLY A 1213 6.57 26.40 -17.99
CA GLY A 1213 6.49 25.05 -18.54
C GLY A 1213 7.38 24.07 -17.77
N LEU A 1214 8.63 24.48 -17.50
CA LEU A 1214 9.54 23.71 -16.67
C LEU A 1214 9.01 23.50 -15.24
N PHE A 1215 8.43 24.54 -14.63
CA PHE A 1215 7.82 24.45 -13.31
C PHE A 1215 6.66 23.44 -13.30
N ILE A 1216 5.73 23.53 -14.24
CA ILE A 1216 4.59 22.60 -14.33
C ILE A 1216 5.08 21.16 -14.52
N ILE A 1217 6.02 20.94 -15.45
CA ILE A 1217 6.61 19.61 -15.70
C ILE A 1217 7.30 19.08 -14.45
N ALA A 1218 8.08 19.90 -13.76
CA ALA A 1218 8.75 19.52 -12.52
C ALA A 1218 7.74 19.14 -11.43
N PHE A 1219 6.65 19.89 -11.27
CA PHE A 1219 5.60 19.58 -10.30
C PHE A 1219 4.87 18.26 -10.61
N LEU A 1220 4.49 18.05 -11.88
CA LEU A 1220 3.87 16.79 -12.30
C LEU A 1220 4.81 15.60 -12.08
N LEU A 1221 6.10 15.78 -12.38
CA LEU A 1221 7.12 14.77 -12.11
C LEU A 1221 7.29 14.50 -10.61
N ILE A 1222 7.30 15.53 -9.76
CA ILE A 1222 7.36 15.39 -8.31
C ILE A 1222 6.16 14.60 -7.78
N ILE A 1223 4.94 14.91 -8.25
CA ILE A 1223 3.72 14.16 -7.86
C ILE A 1223 3.87 12.70 -8.26
N LEU A 1224 4.32 12.42 -9.49
CA LEU A 1224 4.54 11.06 -9.98
C LEU A 1224 5.61 10.32 -9.18
N VAL A 1225 6.71 10.98 -8.82
CA VAL A 1225 7.77 10.40 -7.98
C VAL A 1225 7.26 10.10 -6.57
N VAL A 1226 6.50 11.00 -5.95
CA VAL A 1226 5.87 10.76 -4.64
C VAL A 1226 4.95 9.54 -4.70
N GLN A 1227 4.14 9.42 -5.75
CA GLN A 1227 3.28 8.26 -5.95
C GLN A 1227 4.08 6.97 -6.19
N THR A 1228 5.19 7.05 -6.93
CA THR A 1228 6.09 5.92 -7.16
C THR A 1228 6.72 5.42 -5.86
N CYS A 1229 7.13 6.34 -4.98
CA CYS A 1229 7.59 6.00 -3.62
C CYS A 1229 6.49 5.31 -2.81
N GLY A 1230 5.25 5.81 -2.90
CA GLY A 1230 4.08 5.20 -2.27
C GLY A 1230 3.81 3.77 -2.78
N MET A 1231 3.86 3.56 -4.10
CA MET A 1231 3.74 2.25 -4.73
C MET A 1231 4.83 1.28 -4.24
N PHE A 1232 6.09 1.72 -4.21
CA PHE A 1232 7.20 0.86 -3.80
C PHE A 1232 7.08 0.42 -2.34
N ALA A 1233 6.75 1.36 -1.44
CA ALA A 1233 6.50 1.07 -0.04
C ALA A 1233 5.32 0.10 0.15
N HIS A 1234 4.21 0.33 -0.57
CA HIS A 1234 3.06 -0.55 -0.58
C HIS A 1234 3.44 -1.97 -1.03
N ARG A 1235 4.22 -2.08 -2.11
CA ARG A 1235 4.63 -3.37 -2.68
C ARG A 1235 5.57 -4.14 -1.75
N ILE A 1236 6.50 -3.46 -1.10
CA ILE A 1236 7.35 -4.05 -0.07
C ILE A 1236 6.51 -4.60 1.08
N THR A 1237 5.52 -3.85 1.57
CA THR A 1237 4.63 -4.31 2.64
C THR A 1237 3.83 -5.55 2.21
N THR A 1238 3.35 -5.56 0.95
CA THR A 1238 2.65 -6.72 0.38
C THR A 1238 3.57 -7.94 0.29
N LEU A 1239 4.81 -7.75 -0.17
CA LEU A 1239 5.82 -8.80 -0.31
C LEU A 1239 6.19 -9.43 1.04
N VAL A 1240 6.32 -8.61 2.09
CA VAL A 1240 6.61 -9.11 3.44
C VAL A 1240 5.44 -9.90 4.01
N GLY A 1241 4.20 -9.45 3.78
CA GLY A 1241 3.01 -10.25 4.11
C GLY A 1241 3.04 -11.63 3.44
N ALA A 1242 3.34 -11.68 2.14
CA ALA A 1242 3.41 -12.94 1.40
C ALA A 1242 4.56 -13.86 1.87
N PHE A 1243 5.75 -13.33 2.15
CA PHE A 1243 6.86 -14.15 2.66
C PHE A 1243 6.59 -14.70 4.05
N HIS A 1244 5.91 -13.94 4.90
CA HIS A 1244 5.52 -14.42 6.21
C HIS A 1244 4.55 -15.60 6.10
N GLU A 1245 3.56 -15.51 5.20
CA GLU A 1245 2.63 -16.60 4.89
C GLU A 1245 3.34 -17.85 4.34
N VAL A 1246 4.44 -17.70 3.59
CA VAL A 1246 5.26 -18.85 3.15
C VAL A 1246 6.13 -19.40 4.28
N SER A 1247 6.67 -18.55 5.16
CA SER A 1247 7.49 -19.00 6.29
C SER A 1247 6.69 -19.85 7.29
N SER A 1248 5.42 -19.52 7.50
CA SER A 1248 4.52 -20.33 8.32
C SER A 1248 4.17 -21.69 7.69
N MET A 1249 4.42 -21.88 6.38
CA MET A 1249 4.33 -23.19 5.73
C MET A 1249 5.57 -24.08 5.98
N GLU A 1250 6.77 -23.50 6.13
CA GLU A 1250 8.03 -24.26 6.27
C GLU A 1250 8.28 -24.79 7.70
N ASP A 1251 7.82 -24.09 8.75
CA ASP A 1251 8.00 -24.50 10.16
C ASP A 1251 7.07 -25.64 10.62
N PHE A 1252 6.57 -26.48 9.69
CA PHE A 1252 5.86 -27.71 10.03
C PHE A 1252 6.82 -28.83 10.43
N ASP A 1253 7.44 -28.68 11.60
CA ASP A 1253 7.89 -29.81 12.43
C ASP A 1253 6.77 -30.18 13.42
N PHE A 1254 6.53 -31.48 13.58
CA PHE A 1254 5.43 -32.06 14.35
C PHE A 1254 5.60 -31.86 15.88
N SER A 1255 5.41 -30.64 16.40
CA SER A 1255 5.01 -30.44 17.80
C SER A 1255 4.62 -28.99 18.09
N ASN A 1256 3.42 -28.83 18.64
CA ASN A 1256 2.86 -27.66 19.33
C ASN A 1256 2.63 -26.36 18.53
N LYS A 1257 1.40 -25.86 18.61
CA LYS A 1257 0.91 -24.67 17.92
C LYS A 1257 0.00 -23.85 18.84
N ASN A 1258 0.45 -22.64 19.14
CA ASN A 1258 -0.38 -21.48 19.43
C ASN A 1258 -0.19 -20.46 18.29
N PHE A 1259 -1.24 -20.16 17.54
CA PHE A 1259 -1.25 -19.12 16.50
C PHE A 1259 -2.38 -18.14 16.81
N GLU A 1260 -2.00 -16.94 17.29
CA GLU A 1260 -2.87 -15.76 17.35
C GLU A 1260 -2.13 -14.50 16.83
N ASN A 1261 -1.01 -14.66 16.09
CA ASN A 1261 -0.06 -13.56 15.88
C ASN A 1261 0.14 -13.07 14.42
N GLU A 1262 -0.64 -13.50 13.43
CA GLU A 1262 -0.47 -13.04 12.03
C GLU A 1262 -0.56 -11.50 11.89
N ASN A 1263 -1.44 -10.88 12.68
CA ASN A 1263 -1.63 -9.42 12.70
C ASN A 1263 -0.59 -8.69 13.55
N ARG A 1264 -0.16 -9.30 14.66
CA ARG A 1264 0.99 -8.81 15.43
C ARG A 1264 2.25 -8.84 14.57
N ILE A 1265 2.34 -9.77 13.62
CA ILE A 1265 3.47 -9.88 12.69
C ILE A 1265 3.38 -8.84 11.57
N LYS A 1266 2.19 -8.58 11.02
CA LYS A 1266 1.99 -7.45 10.08
C LYS A 1266 2.26 -6.12 10.76
N GLU A 1267 1.82 -5.93 12.01
CA GLU A 1267 2.15 -4.76 12.82
C GLU A 1267 3.63 -4.69 13.13
N ASN A 1268 4.29 -5.80 13.51
CA ASN A 1268 5.74 -5.84 13.73
C ASN A 1268 6.51 -5.53 12.44
N ALA A 1269 6.08 -6.02 11.29
CA ALA A 1269 6.68 -5.75 9.99
C ALA A 1269 6.45 -4.28 9.58
N GLN A 1270 5.22 -3.76 9.68
CA GLN A 1270 4.91 -2.34 9.46
C GLN A 1270 5.69 -1.46 10.43
N GLN A 1271 5.78 -1.85 11.70
CA GLN A 1271 6.61 -1.21 12.71
C GLN A 1271 8.09 -1.26 12.32
N MET A 1272 8.60 -2.39 11.81
CA MET A 1272 9.98 -2.54 11.33
C MET A 1272 10.27 -1.70 10.07
N PHE A 1273 9.30 -1.53 9.17
CA PHE A 1273 9.39 -0.69 7.96
C PHE A 1273 9.24 0.81 8.26
N ASP A 1274 8.27 1.19 9.09
CA ASP A 1274 8.12 2.54 9.64
C ASP A 1274 9.29 2.87 10.59
N ALA A 1275 10.03 1.85 11.07
CA ALA A 1275 11.19 1.96 11.94
C ALA A 1275 12.52 2.24 11.23
N THR A 1276 12.51 2.99 10.11
CA THR A 1276 13.64 3.92 9.90
C THR A 1276 13.87 4.79 11.16
N LEU A 1277 12.80 4.98 11.96
CA LEU A 1277 12.78 5.61 13.28
C LEU A 1277 12.74 4.58 14.43
N TYR A 1278 13.79 4.53 15.23
CA TYR A 1278 14.00 3.63 16.38
C TYR A 1278 12.80 3.46 17.34
N TYR A 1279 11.93 4.45 17.50
CA TYR A 1279 10.82 4.39 18.47
C TYR A 1279 9.63 3.52 18.03
N ASN A 1280 9.44 3.32 16.73
CA ASN A 1280 8.40 2.43 16.22
C ASN A 1280 8.87 0.98 16.21
N ALA A 1281 10.15 0.71 16.51
CA ALA A 1281 10.80 -0.59 16.30
C ALA A 1281 10.46 -1.68 17.33
N HIS A 1282 9.64 -1.37 18.34
CA HIS A 1282 9.09 -2.33 19.30
C HIS A 1282 7.62 -1.95 19.53
N GLY A 1283 6.75 -2.94 19.75
CA GLY A 1283 5.31 -2.81 19.96
C GLY A 1283 4.92 -1.48 20.59
N ALA A 1284 3.98 -0.75 19.96
CA ALA A 1284 3.67 0.65 20.25
C ALA A 1284 3.58 0.96 21.76
N ASP A 1285 3.09 0.03 22.58
CA ASP A 1285 3.14 0.11 24.02
C ASP A 1285 3.96 -1.07 24.57
N GLY A 1286 5.10 -0.79 25.22
CA GLY A 1286 5.69 -1.81 26.09
C GLY A 1286 4.59 -2.19 27.07
N TYR A 1287 4.16 -3.45 27.07
CA TYR A 1287 2.94 -3.93 27.74
C TYR A 1287 2.73 -3.23 29.09
N ILE A 1288 1.94 -2.15 29.09
CA ILE A 1288 1.29 -1.68 30.28
C ILE A 1288 0.03 -2.51 30.28
N ARG A 1289 -0.15 -3.38 31.29
CA ARG A 1289 -1.50 -3.85 31.63
C ARG A 1289 -2.32 -2.58 31.80
N LEU A 1290 -3.11 -2.24 30.78
CA LEU A 1290 -4.09 -1.18 30.86
C LEU A 1290 -5.03 -1.59 31.97
N HIS A 1291 -4.82 -1.02 33.17
CA HIS A 1291 -5.87 -1.00 34.17
C HIS A 1291 -7.06 -0.33 33.49
N HIS A 1292 -8.13 -1.10 33.45
CA HIS A 1292 -9.33 -0.89 32.66
C HIS A 1292 -10.12 0.31 33.19
N ASP A 1293 -9.60 1.53 33.05
CA ASP A 1293 -10.32 2.75 33.38
C ASP A 1293 -9.69 3.96 32.68
N THR A 1294 -10.14 4.25 31.45
CA THR A 1294 -10.13 5.61 30.86
C THR A 1294 -10.86 5.68 29.50
N ARG A 1295 -11.30 4.57 28.90
CA ARG A 1295 -12.05 4.58 27.62
C ARG A 1295 -13.56 4.78 27.72
N ALA A 1296 -14.14 4.88 28.92
CA ALA A 1296 -15.59 5.12 29.09
C ALA A 1296 -16.10 6.47 28.50
N ALA A 1297 -15.20 7.40 28.17
CA ALA A 1297 -15.57 8.73 27.62
C ALA A 1297 -15.71 8.79 26.08
N CYS A 1298 -15.27 7.76 25.34
CA CYS A 1298 -15.32 7.78 23.87
C CYS A 1298 -16.51 7.02 23.25
N ASN A 1299 -17.37 6.41 24.06
CA ASN A 1299 -18.48 5.60 23.58
C ASN A 1299 -19.56 6.46 22.88
N VAL A 1300 -19.75 6.24 21.58
CA VAL A 1300 -20.80 6.88 20.75
C VAL A 1300 -22.18 6.65 21.38
N LEU A 1301 -22.44 5.43 21.89
CA LEU A 1301 -23.70 5.11 22.55
C LEU A 1301 -23.92 5.83 23.90
N ASN A 1302 -22.86 6.09 24.68
CA ASN A 1302 -22.99 6.89 25.91
C ASN A 1302 -23.38 8.34 25.58
N LYS A 1303 -22.88 8.89 24.47
CA LYS A 1303 -23.29 10.22 24.00
C LYS A 1303 -24.76 10.23 23.54
N LEU A 1304 -25.21 9.18 22.87
CA LEU A 1304 -26.62 8.99 22.48
C LEU A 1304 -27.56 8.88 23.67
N GLN A 1305 -27.17 8.18 24.73
CA GLN A 1305 -27.98 8.11 25.94
C GLN A 1305 -27.93 9.41 26.73
N GLN A 1306 -26.79 10.10 26.83
CA GLN A 1306 -26.77 11.42 27.44
C GLN A 1306 -27.67 12.41 26.70
N SER A 1307 -27.71 12.37 25.36
CA SER A 1307 -28.64 13.22 24.59
C SER A 1307 -30.10 12.82 24.80
N LYS A 1308 -30.44 11.53 24.79
CA LYS A 1308 -31.81 11.04 25.06
C LYS A 1308 -32.26 11.26 26.50
N VAL A 1309 -31.37 11.12 27.49
CA VAL A 1309 -31.63 11.41 28.90
C VAL A 1309 -31.74 12.92 29.14
N MET A 1310 -30.92 13.74 28.49
CA MET A 1310 -31.10 15.20 28.47
C MET A 1310 -32.42 15.58 27.80
N HIS A 1311 -32.83 14.91 26.71
CA HIS A 1311 -34.10 15.19 26.05
C HIS A 1311 -35.30 14.74 26.90
N ARG A 1312 -35.23 13.58 27.57
CA ARG A 1312 -36.28 13.12 28.51
C ARG A 1312 -36.34 13.98 29.77
N SER A 1313 -35.20 14.41 30.30
CA SER A 1313 -35.17 15.32 31.45
C SER A 1313 -35.67 16.72 31.08
N ALA A 1314 -35.35 17.22 29.89
CA ALA A 1314 -35.91 18.47 29.36
C ALA A 1314 -37.44 18.39 29.19
N VAL A 1315 -37.96 17.32 28.60
CA VAL A 1315 -39.41 17.08 28.48
C VAL A 1315 -40.08 16.96 29.85
N SER A 1316 -39.43 16.30 30.82
CA SER A 1316 -39.94 16.18 32.20
C SER A 1316 -39.90 17.49 33.00
N ARG A 1317 -38.96 18.41 32.67
CA ARG A 1317 -38.91 19.76 33.26
C ARG A 1317 -39.96 20.66 32.65
N VAL A 1318 -40.21 20.56 31.35
CA VAL A 1318 -41.28 21.29 30.66
C VAL A 1318 -42.67 20.77 31.06
N SER A 1319 -42.80 19.49 31.46
CA SER A 1319 -44.07 18.97 31.99
C SER A 1319 -44.29 19.25 33.49
N ARG A 1320 -43.25 19.74 34.21
CA ARG A 1320 -43.34 20.15 35.62
C ARG A 1320 -43.45 21.66 35.81
N LEU A 1321 -43.00 22.44 34.82
CA LEU A 1321 -43.37 23.84 34.62
C LEU A 1321 -44.76 23.88 34.00
#